data_AF-A0A8J3L9H4-F1
#
_entry.id   AF-A0A8J3L9H4-F1
#
_cell.length_a   1.000
_cell.length_b   1.000
_cell.length_c   1.000
_cell.angle_alpha   90.00
_cell.angle_beta   90.00
_cell.angle_gamma   90.00
#
_symmetry.space_group_name_H-M   'P 1'
#
loop_
_entity.id
_entity.type
_entity.pdbx_description
1 polymer ?
#
loop_
_entity_poly.entity_id
_entity_poly.type
_entity_poly.pdbx_seq_one_letter_code
_entity_poly.pdbx_strand_id
1 'polypeptide(L)'
;MNETPTGQVVTFYSFKGGTGRTMALANVAWILAASGKRVLVADWDLESPGLHRFFRPFLSAETVRRAPGVIDMVRQYEDQTLKNNAQRPQEWQAECAKVSRFALTVKWEFGNGGRIDFLTAGNQNNYYAVTLGGLDWDNFYNRLGGADFFTALRANMKQNYDYTLIDSRTGLSDVADICTLHLPDTLVDCFTFSEQGIDGAAQVAAQVALTQQHRKIRVLPVPMRVDPAEKERADAGRSLARQRFIDLPSLPTPEDHAEYWKTVEVPYRAFYAYEEILATFGDVPGSPNSMLGAYEKLTSYITDGGVDHMPPMDEVLRLRELDRFKRRVETNEILLRYHPRDEVWAEWIERLLVSAGVKVTLGGSDVLTLPEQPGRRTLSIISADYRVPPTLPEPLSQSTPLAVYVADVRPSSNIALENSAFVVGQPVAEATARVLRLVGRSVGDQATSPAIRYPGEVRRRVFTAPARNPRFTGRDGVLRDLRTQLRSAGTAVVLPVAVQGQGGVGKTQLALEYAHRFATAYDVVWWVNADPPEFVDSALLELGERLGLNLDPAATDNVRLVLQSLGGAESAQRWLLIFDNAEVLERVAPLLPHGGGHVLITSRNREWSEQAQALHIDVFKREESISHLQLRLPSLTMNEAERIAAALGDLPIAVAAAGALLAESSTPIADYLRAVEDGTATTQSVQTTWTLSLNRLAEQSPAAYRMLQLCSVLASEVAFDLLNSHRMGVALAPTDPAMSEPLMRGVLTNHLNKLALIKLDTQARQIHVHRLLQQIVQERMTPEDLVDTRHEAHLILAAARPDGEVDDPKHWAAFRLLWPHLVVSEAVTCTDANVRRLLIDRVRFLHQSGEPHEAESLADRIGADWIRRLTEDGETDTGLRQQLLELQFNVANILRSTSRFQAARSLDESVLAQQRRLLGPRHPQTLRTNGSLAADLRGLGEYAAALAMDSELYEAWVDVFGEHHNLTLNASNNLAVSHRLMGDYRAALERDQATFLNMQELLGESHPSTLTTASNLGRDLRDAARYEESVSLLQRMHADIVANRGADRVEAFLAQANLAVSLRAAGEAAEALALLQSAYEQLRFSLGPEHPQTRACQLSRALTLLAAGQNKAAESELRTVVTSYTTLLGEEHPHTLICMSNLAAVLRSTGNADGARELAQQAAEHLALKLAPDHPFTLAAQMNHAVCMAENDDLAKGAALTAESLALLVTTLGQRHADTLRCRANLALMRQAQGAAGPEARPDPVINELADAIGEKHPSVNALRLGTYVHRVVDPHPY
;
A
#
# COMPACT_ATOMS: atom_id res chain seq x y z
N MET A 1 37.74 -11.40 58.99
CA MET A 1 38.91 -12.12 58.44
C MET A 1 39.55 -11.19 57.43
N ASN A 2 40.79 -10.79 57.71
CA ASN A 2 41.60 -9.93 56.85
C ASN A 2 42.10 -10.76 55.66
N GLU A 3 41.54 -10.54 54.47
CA GLU A 3 42.19 -10.94 53.21
C GLU A 3 42.94 -9.71 52.67
N THR A 4 44.26 -9.77 52.70
CA THR A 4 45.13 -8.82 51.98
C THR A 4 44.73 -8.77 50.50
N PRO A 5 44.60 -7.59 49.88
CA PRO A 5 44.20 -7.48 48.47
C PRO A 5 45.14 -8.28 47.57
N THR A 6 44.58 -9.21 46.79
CA THR A 6 45.28 -10.25 46.02
C THR A 6 45.68 -9.84 44.61
N GLY A 7 45.20 -8.71 44.09
CA GLY A 7 45.54 -8.23 42.76
C GLY A 7 47.03 -7.89 42.61
N GLN A 8 47.54 -7.81 41.39
CA GLN A 8 48.94 -7.46 41.10
C GLN A 8 49.07 -6.21 40.24
N VAL A 9 50.04 -5.33 40.54
CA VAL A 9 50.42 -4.22 39.66
C VAL A 9 51.66 -4.61 38.87
N VAL A 10 51.55 -4.63 37.55
CA VAL A 10 52.62 -5.01 36.62
C VAL A 10 52.96 -3.79 35.76
N THR A 11 54.17 -3.26 35.91
CA THR A 11 54.64 -2.18 35.03
C THR A 11 55.42 -2.78 33.88
N PHE A 12 55.08 -2.39 32.66
CA PHE A 12 55.93 -2.58 31.50
C PHE A 12 56.80 -1.34 31.35
N TYR A 13 58.12 -1.53 31.35
CA TYR A 13 59.11 -0.46 31.23
C TYR A 13 60.10 -0.75 30.09
N SER A 14 60.67 0.30 29.52
CA SER A 14 61.83 0.16 28.64
C SER A 14 62.69 1.41 28.70
N PHE A 15 64.01 1.23 28.75
CA PHE A 15 64.95 2.35 28.78
C PHE A 15 64.86 3.24 27.52
N LYS A 16 64.60 2.62 26.36
CA LYS A 16 64.45 3.29 25.06
C LYS A 16 63.04 3.12 24.50
N GLY A 17 62.59 4.10 23.72
CA GLY A 17 61.34 4.01 22.95
C GLY A 17 61.43 3.06 21.75
N GLY A 18 60.27 2.60 21.28
CA GLY A 18 60.17 1.76 20.07
C GLY A 18 60.52 0.28 20.26
N THR A 19 60.66 -0.19 21.51
CA THR A 19 60.95 -1.59 21.86
C THR A 19 59.75 -2.52 21.63
N GLY A 20 58.52 -2.02 21.50
CA GLY A 20 57.30 -2.84 21.35
C GLY A 20 56.55 -3.09 22.67
N ARG A 21 56.96 -2.44 23.76
CA ARG A 21 56.39 -2.53 25.11
C ARG A 21 54.86 -2.32 25.17
N THR A 22 54.35 -1.25 24.57
CA THR A 22 52.91 -0.94 24.53
C THR A 22 52.10 -2.07 23.89
N MET A 23 52.61 -2.64 22.79
CA MET A 23 51.97 -3.78 22.13
C MET A 23 51.97 -5.02 23.01
N ALA A 24 53.07 -5.29 23.71
CA ALA A 24 53.16 -6.41 24.64
C ALA A 24 52.14 -6.29 25.77
N LEU A 25 52.06 -5.11 26.39
CA LEU A 25 51.09 -4.82 27.44
C LEU A 25 49.64 -5.01 26.94
N ALA A 26 49.31 -4.48 25.75
CA ALA A 26 47.96 -4.59 25.20
C ALA A 26 47.55 -6.06 24.94
N ASN A 27 48.47 -6.88 24.44
CA ASN A 27 48.21 -8.30 24.19
C ASN A 27 48.14 -9.11 25.50
N VAL A 28 49.03 -8.86 26.46
CA VAL A 28 48.95 -9.49 27.78
C VAL A 28 47.64 -9.14 28.49
N ALA A 29 47.18 -7.88 28.39
CA ALA A 29 45.88 -7.46 28.93
C ALA A 29 44.73 -8.26 28.32
N TRP A 30 44.75 -8.45 27.00
CA TRP A 30 43.73 -9.20 26.28
C TRP A 30 43.72 -10.68 26.66
N ILE A 31 44.90 -11.32 26.76
CA ILE A 31 45.03 -12.72 27.18
C ILE A 31 44.51 -12.91 28.60
N LEU A 32 44.90 -12.04 29.54
CA LEU A 32 44.42 -12.09 30.92
C LEU A 32 42.89 -11.93 31.01
N ALA A 33 42.32 -10.96 30.30
CA ALA A 33 40.88 -10.72 30.31
C ALA A 33 40.10 -11.85 29.64
N ALA A 34 40.60 -12.41 28.53
CA ALA A 34 40.01 -13.58 27.89
C ALA A 34 39.98 -14.81 28.83
N SER A 35 40.98 -14.93 29.71
CA SER A 35 41.06 -15.96 30.76
C SER A 35 40.29 -15.61 32.04
N GLY A 36 39.34 -14.66 31.97
CA GLY A 36 38.42 -14.34 33.06
C GLY A 36 38.97 -13.38 34.12
N LYS A 37 40.10 -12.70 33.88
CA LYS A 37 40.66 -11.72 34.84
C LYS A 37 40.10 -10.33 34.61
N ARG A 38 39.90 -9.58 35.70
CA ARG A 38 39.60 -8.14 35.67
C ARG A 38 40.91 -7.38 35.53
N VAL A 39 41.11 -6.76 34.38
CA VAL A 39 42.35 -6.08 34.01
C VAL A 39 42.13 -4.58 33.91
N LEU A 40 43.01 -3.82 34.56
CA LEU A 40 43.14 -2.38 34.32
C LEU A 40 44.40 -2.15 33.47
N VAL A 41 44.29 -1.39 32.39
CA VAL A 41 45.43 -0.95 31.58
C VAL A 41 45.56 0.57 31.67
N ALA A 42 46.74 1.06 32.03
CA ALA A 42 47.00 2.48 32.21
C ALA A 42 48.06 2.99 31.23
N ASP A 43 47.73 4.02 30.46
CA ASP A 43 48.65 4.71 29.55
C ASP A 43 49.39 5.81 30.34
N TRP A 44 50.56 5.47 30.89
CA TRP A 44 51.39 6.38 31.70
C TRP A 44 52.50 7.06 30.85
N ASP A 45 52.54 6.78 29.55
CA ASP A 45 53.40 7.50 28.60
C ASP A 45 52.74 8.83 28.20
N LEU A 46 52.74 9.77 29.14
CA LEU A 46 51.98 11.02 29.05
C LEU A 46 52.41 11.91 27.86
N GLU A 47 53.63 11.77 27.35
CA GLU A 47 54.16 12.57 26.25
C GLU A 47 53.78 12.03 24.88
N SER A 48 53.56 10.72 24.76
CA SER A 48 53.23 10.06 23.49
C SER A 48 52.23 8.92 23.69
N PRO A 49 51.01 9.20 24.21
CA PRO A 49 50.03 8.17 24.55
C PRO A 49 49.55 7.44 23.30
N GLY A 50 49.75 6.13 23.28
CA GLY A 50 49.53 5.28 22.11
C GLY A 50 48.73 4.02 22.38
N LEU A 51 48.51 3.66 23.65
CA LEU A 51 47.97 2.36 24.04
C LEU A 51 46.54 2.14 23.54
N HIS A 52 45.72 3.19 23.56
CA HIS A 52 44.33 3.16 23.09
C HIS A 52 44.17 2.71 21.63
N ARG A 53 45.21 2.87 20.80
CA ARG A 53 45.15 2.53 19.36
C ARG A 53 44.97 1.03 19.12
N PHE A 54 45.54 0.20 20.00
CA PHE A 54 45.35 -1.26 19.96
C PHE A 54 43.93 -1.70 20.32
N PHE A 55 43.14 -0.81 20.96
CA PHE A 55 41.74 -1.06 21.34
C PHE A 55 40.74 -0.28 20.48
N ARG A 56 41.17 0.39 19.40
CA ARG A 56 40.33 1.30 18.58
C ARG A 56 39.00 0.72 18.05
N PRO A 57 38.85 -0.59 17.75
CA PRO A 57 37.54 -1.10 17.34
C PRO A 57 36.56 -1.21 18.52
N PHE A 58 37.06 -1.17 19.74
CA PHE A 58 36.31 -1.41 20.98
C PHE A 58 36.22 -0.16 21.86
N LEU A 59 37.01 0.88 21.55
CA LEU A 59 36.99 2.21 22.18
C LEU A 59 36.87 3.29 21.11
N SER A 60 35.90 4.20 21.25
CA SER A 60 35.73 5.32 20.32
C SER A 60 36.88 6.33 20.46
N ALA A 61 37.49 6.71 19.33
CA ALA A 61 38.55 7.72 19.30
C ALA A 61 38.07 9.10 19.82
N GLU A 62 36.80 9.45 19.63
CA GLU A 62 36.24 10.68 20.19
C GLU A 62 36.08 10.59 21.71
N THR A 63 35.60 9.44 22.22
CA THR A 63 35.45 9.21 23.66
C THR A 63 36.79 9.21 24.37
N VAL A 64 37.81 8.54 23.82
CA VAL A 64 39.15 8.49 24.41
C VAL A 64 39.80 9.88 24.45
N ARG A 65 39.69 10.68 23.38
CA ARG A 65 40.27 12.03 23.34
C ARG A 65 39.71 12.97 24.41
N ARG A 66 38.44 12.81 24.80
CA ARG A 66 37.77 13.68 25.80
C ARG A 66 37.78 13.12 27.22
N ALA A 67 38.17 11.86 27.41
CA ALA A 67 38.10 11.20 28.70
C ALA A 67 39.20 11.70 29.66
N PRO A 68 38.87 11.94 30.94
CA PRO A 68 39.87 12.28 31.93
C PRO A 68 40.73 11.04 32.24
N GLY A 69 41.98 11.26 32.66
CA GLY A 69 42.97 10.19 32.82
C GLY A 69 43.95 10.42 33.96
N VAL A 70 45.17 9.87 33.83
CA VAL A 70 46.23 9.96 34.85
C VAL A 70 46.52 11.42 35.24
N ILE A 71 46.69 12.32 34.26
CA ILE A 71 46.94 13.75 34.50
C ILE A 71 45.79 14.40 35.27
N ASP A 72 44.55 14.16 34.83
CA ASP A 72 43.37 14.77 35.45
C ASP A 72 43.19 14.30 36.89
N MET A 73 43.50 13.03 37.17
CA MET A 73 43.46 12.45 38.51
C MET A 73 44.51 13.08 39.44
N VAL A 74 45.75 13.27 38.96
CA VAL A 74 46.83 13.95 39.71
C VAL A 74 46.48 15.42 39.97
N ARG A 75 46.01 16.14 38.96
CA ARG A 75 45.57 17.55 39.09
C ARG A 75 44.41 17.71 40.06
N GLN A 76 43.43 16.81 40.02
CA GLN A 76 42.32 16.85 40.97
C GLN A 76 42.81 16.70 42.42
N TYR A 77 43.83 15.87 42.65
CA TYR A 77 44.44 15.72 43.97
C TYR A 77 45.22 16.99 44.39
N GLU A 78 46.02 17.59 43.50
CA GLU A 78 46.72 18.87 43.75
C GLU A 78 45.74 19.97 44.16
N ASP A 79 44.69 20.17 43.36
CA ASP A 79 43.65 21.17 43.59
C ASP A 79 42.94 20.99 44.93
N GLN A 80 42.65 19.74 45.31
CA GLN A 80 42.01 19.43 46.59
C GLN A 80 42.97 19.64 47.77
N THR A 81 44.26 19.35 47.58
CA THR A 81 45.29 19.54 48.60
C THR A 81 45.50 21.04 48.90
N LEU A 82 45.41 21.90 47.89
CA LEU A 82 45.57 23.36 48.01
C LEU A 82 44.34 24.10 48.59
N LYS A 83 43.15 23.46 48.67
CA LYS A 83 41.91 24.04 49.22
C LYS A 83 41.74 23.75 50.73
N ASN A 84 41.35 24.76 51.53
CA ASN A 84 41.54 24.89 52.99
C ASN A 84 40.77 23.87 53.92
N ASN A 85 41.49 22.84 54.36
CA ASN A 85 41.60 22.07 55.62
C ASN A 85 40.55 21.90 56.78
N ALA A 86 39.32 22.41 56.79
CA ALA A 86 38.49 22.29 58.02
C ALA A 86 37.70 20.97 58.21
N GLN A 87 37.46 20.16 57.17
CA GLN A 87 36.71 18.89 57.26
C GLN A 87 37.22 17.85 56.25
N ARG A 88 38.48 17.42 56.36
CA ARG A 88 38.99 16.29 55.55
C ARG A 88 38.73 14.97 56.29
N PRO A 89 37.94 14.04 55.71
CA PRO A 89 37.77 12.70 56.27
C PRO A 89 39.11 11.96 56.39
N GLN A 90 39.20 11.00 57.31
CA GLN A 90 40.45 10.29 57.63
C GLN A 90 41.05 9.50 56.43
N GLU A 91 40.27 9.29 55.35
CA GLU A 91 40.64 8.50 54.15
C GLU A 91 40.49 9.28 52.82
N TRP A 92 40.50 10.61 52.84
CA TRP A 92 40.25 11.41 51.63
C TRP A 92 41.22 11.11 50.47
N GLN A 93 42.47 10.75 50.75
CA GLN A 93 43.43 10.33 49.72
C GLN A 93 42.99 9.08 48.97
N ALA A 94 42.32 8.13 49.65
CA ALA A 94 41.79 6.92 49.03
C ALA A 94 40.60 7.22 48.11
N GLU A 95 39.87 8.31 48.36
CA GLU A 95 38.76 8.75 47.51
C GLU A 95 39.23 9.41 46.21
N CYS A 96 40.29 10.22 46.28
CA CYS A 96 40.95 10.81 45.11
C CYS A 96 41.61 9.74 44.23
N ALA A 97 42.09 8.66 44.84
CA ALA A 97 42.81 7.58 44.16
C ALA A 97 41.90 6.48 43.56
N LYS A 98 40.58 6.69 43.49
CA LYS A 98 39.62 5.74 42.89
C LYS A 98 39.71 5.75 41.35
N VAL A 99 40.37 4.73 40.79
CA VAL A 99 40.62 4.65 39.34
C VAL A 99 39.33 4.53 38.50
N SER A 100 38.29 3.89 39.05
CA SER A 100 37.01 3.69 38.36
C SER A 100 36.31 4.99 37.94
N ARG A 101 36.70 6.15 38.50
CA ARG A 101 36.17 7.47 38.10
C ARG A 101 36.73 7.97 36.76
N PHE A 102 37.86 7.42 36.33
CA PHE A 102 38.64 7.90 35.19
C PHE A 102 38.84 6.82 34.11
N ALA A 103 38.58 5.55 34.43
CA ALA A 103 38.76 4.46 33.47
C ALA A 103 37.55 4.27 32.54
N LEU A 104 37.82 3.90 31.29
CA LEU A 104 36.84 3.54 30.27
C LEU A 104 36.82 2.03 30.07
N THR A 105 35.65 1.39 30.04
CA THR A 105 35.56 -0.04 29.76
C THR A 105 35.67 -0.32 28.25
N VAL A 106 36.55 -1.25 27.88
CA VAL A 106 36.68 -1.77 26.51
C VAL A 106 35.41 -2.55 26.14
N LYS A 107 34.76 -2.19 25.03
CA LYS A 107 33.49 -2.81 24.59
C LYS A 107 33.72 -4.18 23.95
N TRP A 108 33.94 -5.19 24.78
CA TRP A 108 34.04 -6.60 24.40
C TRP A 108 33.50 -7.51 25.51
N GLU A 109 32.78 -8.56 25.15
CA GLU A 109 32.27 -9.55 26.11
C GLU A 109 33.33 -10.63 26.33
N PHE A 110 34.08 -10.52 27.42
CA PHE A 110 35.01 -11.58 27.85
C PHE A 110 34.24 -12.61 28.70
N GLY A 111 34.50 -13.89 28.46
CA GLY A 111 33.90 -14.98 29.24
C GLY A 111 34.37 -14.98 30.70
N ASN A 112 33.64 -15.69 31.57
CA ASN A 112 34.01 -15.94 32.98
C ASN A 112 34.30 -14.69 33.82
N GLY A 113 33.65 -13.55 33.53
CA GLY A 113 33.77 -12.31 34.32
C GLY A 113 35.01 -11.46 33.99
N GLY A 114 35.75 -11.80 32.94
CA GLY A 114 36.87 -11.00 32.46
C GLY A 114 36.43 -9.62 31.98
N ARG A 115 37.32 -8.63 32.09
CA ARG A 115 37.12 -7.29 31.49
C ARG A 115 38.42 -6.53 31.39
N ILE A 116 38.44 -5.55 30.50
CA ILE A 116 39.52 -4.57 30.39
C ILE A 116 38.95 -3.17 30.63
N ASP A 117 39.43 -2.50 31.67
CA ASP A 117 39.21 -1.08 31.88
C ASP A 117 40.49 -0.31 31.48
N PHE A 118 40.33 0.81 30.79
CA PHE A 118 41.40 1.61 30.20
C PHE A 118 41.48 2.99 30.85
N LEU A 119 42.58 3.25 31.55
CA LEU A 119 42.91 4.56 32.10
C LEU A 119 43.78 5.32 31.09
N THR A 120 43.23 6.41 30.55
CA THR A 120 43.91 7.25 29.56
C THR A 120 45.04 8.07 30.22
N ALA A 121 45.96 8.61 29.43
CA ALA A 121 46.95 9.56 29.93
C ALA A 121 46.31 10.88 30.44
N GLY A 122 45.19 11.28 29.86
CA GLY A 122 44.42 12.47 30.20
C GLY A 122 43.59 13.00 29.03
N ASN A 123 42.82 14.07 29.26
CA ASN A 123 42.01 14.72 28.23
C ASN A 123 42.87 15.37 27.13
N GLN A 124 42.95 14.74 25.95
CA GLN A 124 43.77 15.15 24.80
C GLN A 124 43.11 16.25 23.96
N ASN A 125 42.71 17.34 24.61
CA ASN A 125 42.22 18.54 23.95
C ASN A 125 43.39 19.48 23.56
N ASN A 126 43.08 20.62 22.94
CA ASN A 126 44.08 21.59 22.49
C ASN A 126 45.00 22.14 23.60
N TYR A 127 44.67 21.93 24.88
CA TYR A 127 45.43 22.36 26.06
C TYR A 127 46.25 21.24 26.72
N TYR A 128 46.24 20.02 26.17
CA TYR A 128 46.92 18.86 26.76
C TYR A 128 48.42 19.10 27.00
N ALA A 129 49.13 19.62 25.98
CA ALA A 129 50.56 19.91 26.07
C ALA A 129 50.90 20.95 27.16
N VAL A 130 50.02 21.96 27.35
CA VAL A 130 50.17 22.98 28.40
C VAL A 130 49.94 22.37 29.78
N THR A 131 48.92 21.51 29.91
CA THR A 131 48.55 20.86 31.17
C THR A 131 49.66 19.94 31.66
N LEU A 132 50.25 19.16 30.74
CA LEU A 132 51.38 18.28 31.02
C LEU A 132 52.65 19.06 31.35
N GLY A 133 52.96 20.12 30.58
CA GLY A 133 54.16 20.94 30.80
C GLY A 133 54.17 21.71 32.13
N GLY A 134 53.01 21.89 32.76
CA GLY A 134 52.89 22.54 34.07
C GLY A 134 52.88 21.61 35.27
N LEU A 135 53.10 20.29 35.12
CA LEU A 135 53.13 19.33 36.23
C LEU A 135 54.55 19.27 36.83
N ASP A 136 54.68 19.63 38.10
CA ASP A 136 55.92 19.53 38.87
C ASP A 136 55.87 18.28 39.77
N TRP A 137 56.43 17.18 39.26
CA TRP A 137 56.36 15.86 39.89
C TRP A 137 57.11 15.80 41.22
N ASP A 138 58.21 16.52 41.37
CA ASP A 138 58.99 16.56 42.61
C ASP A 138 58.21 17.26 43.72
N ASN A 139 57.58 18.39 43.39
CA ASN A 139 56.72 19.10 44.33
C ASN A 139 55.47 18.28 44.69
N PHE A 140 54.83 17.66 43.69
CA PHE A 140 53.68 16.77 43.91
C PHE A 140 54.03 15.63 44.88
N TYR A 141 55.09 14.89 44.56
CA TYR A 141 55.47 13.68 45.26
C TYR A 141 55.94 13.96 46.69
N ASN A 142 56.86 14.92 46.85
CA ASN A 142 57.55 15.15 48.13
C ASN A 142 56.85 16.18 49.04
N ARG A 143 56.09 17.14 48.48
CA ARG A 143 55.52 18.27 49.27
C ARG A 143 54.00 18.28 49.37
N LEU A 144 53.28 17.77 48.37
CA LEU A 144 51.81 17.75 48.36
C LEU A 144 51.21 16.43 48.83
N GLY A 145 52.00 15.51 49.38
CA GLY A 145 51.52 14.19 49.83
C GLY A 145 51.32 13.18 48.69
N GLY A 146 51.94 13.41 47.52
CA GLY A 146 51.83 12.53 46.36
C GLY A 146 52.30 11.09 46.63
N ALA A 147 53.28 10.88 47.52
CA ALA A 147 53.70 9.53 47.92
C ALA A 147 52.58 8.73 48.61
N ASP A 148 51.77 9.37 49.46
CA ASP A 148 50.60 8.75 50.10
C ASP A 148 49.49 8.50 49.08
N PHE A 149 49.30 9.43 48.14
CA PHE A 149 48.36 9.27 47.03
C PHE A 149 48.71 8.05 46.16
N PHE A 150 49.97 7.87 45.75
CA PHE A 150 50.36 6.70 44.96
C PHE A 150 50.27 5.38 45.74
N THR A 151 50.50 5.43 47.05
CA THR A 151 50.28 4.27 47.93
C THR A 151 48.79 3.88 47.98
N ALA A 152 47.90 4.87 48.08
CA ALA A 152 46.46 4.68 48.03
C ALA A 152 45.97 4.23 46.64
N LEU A 153 46.53 4.80 45.57
CA LEU A 153 46.24 4.42 44.18
C LEU A 153 46.58 2.97 43.90
N ARG A 154 47.78 2.56 44.33
CA ARG A 154 48.20 1.16 44.25
C ARG A 154 47.27 0.24 45.05
N ALA A 155 46.88 0.63 46.26
CA ALA A 155 45.93 -0.16 47.05
C ALA A 155 44.57 -0.30 46.34
N ASN A 156 44.06 0.80 45.76
CA ASN A 156 42.81 0.80 45.01
C ASN A 156 42.88 -0.11 43.77
N MET A 157 43.99 -0.05 43.02
CA MET A 157 44.24 -0.92 41.87
C MET A 157 44.20 -2.41 42.27
N LYS A 158 44.93 -2.79 43.32
CA LYS A 158 45.02 -4.19 43.80
C LYS A 158 43.71 -4.71 44.41
N GLN A 159 42.85 -3.82 44.90
CA GLN A 159 41.55 -4.20 45.46
C GLN A 159 40.50 -4.46 44.37
N ASN A 160 40.53 -3.69 43.27
CA ASN A 160 39.45 -3.69 42.27
C ASN A 160 39.76 -4.52 41.02
N TYR A 161 41.04 -4.82 40.78
CA TYR A 161 41.51 -5.53 39.60
C TYR A 161 42.42 -6.70 40.00
N ASP A 162 42.32 -7.80 39.25
CA ASP A 162 43.20 -8.95 39.44
C ASP A 162 44.60 -8.63 38.92
N TYR A 163 44.69 -7.88 37.81
CA TYR A 163 45.93 -7.34 37.26
C TYR A 163 45.75 -5.89 36.83
N THR A 164 46.70 -5.03 37.20
CA THR A 164 46.83 -3.67 36.65
C THR A 164 48.11 -3.59 35.87
N LEU A 165 48.03 -3.34 34.56
CA LEU A 165 49.17 -3.21 33.67
C LEU A 165 49.43 -1.74 33.34
N ILE A 166 50.64 -1.26 33.62
CA ILE A 166 51.03 0.14 33.42
C ILE A 166 52.03 0.24 32.27
N ASP A 167 51.68 1.02 31.24
CA ASP A 167 52.59 1.39 30.15
C ASP A 167 53.39 2.60 30.58
N SER A 168 54.60 2.38 31.10
CA SER A 168 55.40 3.45 31.70
C SER A 168 56.17 4.30 30.69
N ARG A 169 56.64 5.48 31.08
CA ARG A 169 57.49 6.33 30.25
C ARG A 169 58.90 5.72 30.06
N THR A 170 59.56 6.00 28.94
CA THR A 170 60.97 5.62 28.71
C THR A 170 61.96 6.60 29.34
N GLY A 171 63.11 6.11 29.79
CA GLY A 171 64.25 6.92 30.27
C GLY A 171 64.38 6.98 31.80
N LEU A 172 65.35 7.78 32.27
CA LEU A 172 65.65 8.04 33.69
C LEU A 172 65.07 9.41 34.07
N SER A 173 63.90 9.43 34.71
CA SER A 173 63.30 10.65 35.27
C SER A 173 62.57 10.32 36.58
N ASP A 174 62.29 11.34 37.41
CA ASP A 174 61.61 11.15 38.70
C ASP A 174 60.20 10.54 38.55
N VAL A 175 59.58 10.72 37.37
CA VAL A 175 58.30 10.08 36.98
C VAL A 175 58.48 8.58 36.69
N ALA A 176 59.62 8.18 36.13
CA ALA A 176 59.91 6.79 35.84
C ALA A 176 60.01 5.97 37.14
N ASP A 177 60.59 6.54 38.20
CA ASP A 177 60.73 5.90 39.51
C ASP A 177 59.38 5.57 40.16
N ILE A 178 58.33 6.38 39.92
CA ILE A 178 56.97 6.04 40.38
C ILE A 178 56.50 4.72 39.75
N CYS A 179 56.76 4.55 38.45
CA CYS A 179 56.34 3.37 37.69
C CYS A 179 57.28 2.17 37.83
N THR A 180 58.56 2.36 38.16
CA THR A 180 59.56 1.28 38.30
C THR A 180 59.80 0.85 39.74
N LEU A 181 59.62 1.75 40.72
CA LEU A 181 59.90 1.51 42.15
C LEU A 181 58.66 1.59 43.04
N HIS A 182 57.73 2.54 42.84
CA HIS A 182 56.62 2.76 43.78
C HIS A 182 55.36 1.94 43.49
N LEU A 183 54.88 1.91 42.25
CA LEU A 183 53.65 1.22 41.86
C LEU A 183 53.78 -0.32 41.70
N PRO A 184 54.81 -0.88 41.04
CA PRO A 184 54.78 -2.28 40.61
C PRO A 184 55.02 -3.30 41.74
N ASP A 185 54.32 -4.43 41.65
CA ASP A 185 54.70 -5.72 42.24
C ASP A 185 55.67 -6.47 41.31
N THR A 186 55.41 -6.38 39.99
CA THR A 186 56.24 -6.96 38.93
C THR A 186 56.63 -5.88 37.92
N LEU A 187 57.91 -5.82 37.57
CA LEU A 187 58.45 -4.95 36.53
C LEU A 187 58.86 -5.81 35.34
N VAL A 188 58.15 -5.67 34.22
CA VAL A 188 58.50 -6.26 32.93
C VAL A 188 59.44 -5.28 32.21
N ASP A 189 60.72 -5.62 32.20
CA ASP A 189 61.79 -4.76 31.70
C ASP A 189 62.11 -5.12 30.25
N CYS A 190 61.50 -4.38 29.32
CA CYS A 190 61.55 -4.63 27.88
C CYS A 190 62.77 -3.96 27.24
N PHE A 191 63.59 -4.73 26.52
CA PHE A 191 64.76 -4.20 25.81
C PHE A 191 64.98 -4.88 24.46
N THR A 192 65.73 -4.23 23.57
CA THR A 192 66.23 -4.85 22.33
C THR A 192 67.69 -5.27 22.53
N PHE A 193 68.20 -6.20 21.72
CA PHE A 193 69.61 -6.65 21.77
C PHE A 193 70.65 -5.61 21.32
N SER A 194 70.32 -4.31 21.34
CA SER A 194 71.32 -3.25 21.27
C SER A 194 72.06 -3.14 22.61
N GLU A 195 73.35 -2.82 22.60
CA GLU A 195 74.14 -2.60 23.83
C GLU A 195 73.46 -1.60 24.77
N GLN A 196 73.04 -0.44 24.23
CA GLN A 196 72.30 0.57 24.99
C GLN A 196 70.98 0.04 25.59
N GLY A 197 70.29 -0.88 24.89
CA GLY A 197 69.05 -1.48 25.37
C GLY A 197 69.30 -2.47 26.51
N ILE A 198 70.29 -3.36 26.35
CA ILE A 198 70.66 -4.36 27.35
C ILE A 198 71.22 -3.68 28.60
N ASP A 199 72.20 -2.80 28.45
CA ASP A 199 72.86 -2.14 29.59
C ASP A 199 71.90 -1.21 30.33
N GLY A 200 71.03 -0.48 29.60
CA GLY A 200 70.03 0.39 30.20
C GLY A 200 68.98 -0.37 31.01
N ALA A 201 68.49 -1.50 30.50
CA ALA A 201 67.57 -2.38 31.21
C ALA A 201 68.25 -3.02 32.44
N ALA A 202 69.46 -3.57 32.28
CA ALA A 202 70.23 -4.12 33.40
C ALA A 202 70.50 -3.10 34.51
N GLN A 203 70.77 -1.83 34.16
CA GLN A 203 70.94 -0.75 35.13
C GLN A 203 69.67 -0.49 35.95
N VAL A 204 68.50 -0.44 35.29
CA VAL A 204 67.21 -0.24 35.98
C VAL A 204 66.88 -1.43 36.85
N ALA A 205 67.10 -2.65 36.36
CA ALA A 205 66.91 -3.88 37.13
C ALA A 205 67.82 -3.92 38.39
N ALA A 206 69.07 -3.47 38.27
CA ALA A 206 69.98 -3.34 39.41
C ALA A 206 69.55 -2.24 40.40
N GLN A 207 69.07 -1.09 39.92
CA GLN A 207 68.53 -0.01 40.75
C GLN A 207 67.31 -0.48 41.57
N VAL A 208 66.41 -1.24 40.94
CA VAL A 208 65.26 -1.87 41.61
C VAL A 208 65.72 -2.87 42.67
N ALA A 209 66.77 -3.66 42.40
CA ALA A 209 67.33 -4.62 43.36
C ALA A 209 68.00 -3.96 44.57
N LEU A 210 68.67 -2.81 44.39
CA LEU A 210 69.36 -2.07 45.46
C LEU A 210 68.38 -1.37 46.44
N THR A 211 67.20 -0.99 45.97
CA THR A 211 66.23 -0.18 46.72
C THR A 211 65.28 -1.04 47.60
N GLN A 212 65.52 -2.37 47.69
CA GLN A 212 64.62 -3.38 48.28
C GLN A 212 64.50 -3.43 49.82
N GLN A 213 64.79 -2.37 50.57
CA GLN A 213 64.79 -2.46 52.04
C GLN A 213 63.40 -2.68 52.66
N HIS A 214 62.29 -2.40 51.95
CA HIS A 214 60.93 -2.51 52.49
C HIS A 214 59.90 -3.26 51.61
N ARG A 215 60.15 -3.49 50.31
CA ARG A 215 59.24 -4.25 49.41
C ARG A 215 60.00 -4.94 48.27
N LYS A 216 59.79 -6.24 48.06
CA LYS A 216 60.42 -7.02 46.98
C LYS A 216 59.62 -6.85 45.68
N ILE A 217 60.22 -6.21 44.66
CA ILE A 217 59.65 -6.07 43.30
C ILE A 217 60.28 -7.16 42.42
N ARG A 218 59.45 -7.92 41.71
CA ARG A 218 59.92 -8.97 40.79
C ARG A 218 60.27 -8.34 39.44
N VAL A 219 61.52 -8.47 38.98
CA VAL A 219 61.94 -7.96 37.66
C VAL A 219 62.00 -9.12 36.66
N LEU A 220 61.34 -8.94 35.51
CA LEU A 220 61.27 -9.88 34.39
C LEU A 220 61.93 -9.22 33.16
N PRO A 221 63.19 -9.54 32.82
CA PRO A 221 63.86 -8.99 31.65
C PRO A 221 63.36 -9.65 30.35
N VAL A 222 62.79 -8.87 29.44
CA VAL A 222 62.16 -9.38 28.21
C VAL A 222 62.85 -8.81 26.95
N PRO A 223 63.56 -9.65 26.19
CA PRO A 223 64.05 -9.30 24.86
C PRO A 223 62.88 -9.12 23.88
N MET A 224 62.85 -7.96 23.25
CA MET A 224 61.82 -7.55 22.31
C MET A 224 62.38 -7.37 20.90
N ARG A 225 61.51 -7.57 19.90
CA ARG A 225 61.80 -7.38 18.47
C ARG A 225 63.00 -8.21 18.00
N VAL A 226 63.08 -9.46 18.44
CA VAL A 226 64.15 -10.35 18.00
C VAL A 226 63.85 -10.84 16.59
N ASP A 227 64.74 -10.53 15.65
CA ASP A 227 64.59 -10.96 14.26
C ASP A 227 65.09 -12.42 14.12
N PRO A 228 64.21 -13.38 13.78
CA PRO A 228 64.62 -14.77 13.61
C PRO A 228 65.53 -14.99 12.40
N ALA A 229 65.61 -14.05 11.46
CA ALA A 229 66.48 -14.16 10.28
C ALA A 229 67.97 -13.98 10.62
N GLU A 230 68.29 -13.24 11.68
CA GLU A 230 69.66 -12.86 12.06
C GLU A 230 70.16 -13.69 13.27
N LYS A 231 70.19 -15.01 13.11
CA LYS A 231 70.41 -15.97 14.20
C LYS A 231 71.70 -15.73 14.99
N GLU A 232 72.84 -15.50 14.32
CA GLU A 232 74.14 -15.30 14.99
C GLU A 232 74.15 -14.06 15.89
N ARG A 233 73.57 -12.94 15.40
CA ARG A 233 73.47 -11.69 16.17
C ARG A 233 72.50 -11.82 17.33
N ALA A 234 71.38 -12.51 17.12
CA ALA A 234 70.43 -12.80 18.20
C ALA A 234 71.06 -13.68 19.29
N ASP A 235 71.83 -14.71 18.93
CA ASP A 235 72.53 -15.58 19.90
C ASP A 235 73.62 -14.83 20.69
N ALA A 236 74.35 -13.92 20.04
CA ALA A 236 75.30 -13.02 20.71
C ALA A 236 74.59 -12.07 21.70
N GLY A 237 73.48 -11.46 21.26
CA GLY A 237 72.64 -10.60 22.10
C GLY A 237 72.06 -11.32 23.33
N ARG A 238 71.56 -12.55 23.15
CA ARG A 238 71.07 -13.41 24.25
C ARG A 238 72.18 -13.70 25.27
N SER A 239 73.38 -14.01 24.79
CA SER A 239 74.52 -14.32 25.65
C SER A 239 74.94 -13.10 26.48
N LEU A 240 75.01 -11.92 25.85
CA LEU A 240 75.32 -10.66 26.54
C LEU A 240 74.25 -10.29 27.57
N ALA A 241 72.96 -10.41 27.21
CA ALA A 241 71.86 -10.16 28.15
C ALA A 241 71.95 -11.09 29.36
N ARG A 242 72.12 -12.41 29.17
CA ARG A 242 72.29 -13.37 30.27
C ARG A 242 73.41 -13.00 31.23
N GLN A 243 74.53 -12.49 30.70
CA GLN A 243 75.65 -12.04 31.52
C GLN A 243 75.32 -10.77 32.32
N ARG A 244 74.62 -9.81 31.71
CA ARG A 244 74.27 -8.54 32.36
C ARG A 244 73.20 -8.67 33.44
N PHE A 245 72.30 -9.64 33.30
CA PHE A 245 71.22 -9.88 34.27
C PHE A 245 71.52 -11.06 35.23
N ILE A 246 72.77 -11.50 35.34
CA ILE A 246 73.15 -12.71 36.12
C ILE A 246 72.90 -12.56 37.63
N ASP A 247 73.03 -11.34 38.17
CA ASP A 247 72.93 -11.06 39.61
C ASP A 247 71.49 -10.71 40.06
N LEU A 248 70.48 -10.95 39.22
CA LEU A 248 69.09 -10.62 39.56
C LEU A 248 68.39 -11.69 40.40
N PRO A 249 67.88 -11.34 41.60
CA PRO A 249 67.32 -12.29 42.56
C PRO A 249 65.86 -12.72 42.27
N SER A 250 65.35 -12.52 41.05
CA SER A 250 63.94 -12.69 40.69
C SER A 250 63.55 -14.09 40.18
N LEU A 251 64.50 -14.98 39.89
CA LEU A 251 64.25 -16.38 39.54
C LEU A 251 64.97 -17.30 40.57
N PRO A 252 64.27 -18.28 41.19
CA PRO A 252 64.74 -18.92 42.42
C PRO A 252 65.85 -19.98 42.22
N THR A 253 66.06 -20.50 41.00
CA THR A 253 67.12 -21.49 40.72
C THR A 253 67.91 -21.21 39.41
N PRO A 254 69.17 -21.68 39.30
CA PRO A 254 69.95 -21.57 38.05
C PRO A 254 69.34 -22.29 36.84
N GLU A 255 68.54 -23.34 37.08
CA GLU A 255 67.82 -24.09 36.05
C GLU A 255 66.63 -23.27 35.50
N ASP A 256 65.88 -22.59 36.38
CA ASP A 256 64.81 -21.66 36.00
C ASP A 256 65.34 -20.47 35.17
N HIS A 257 66.55 -19.98 35.49
CA HIS A 257 67.22 -18.96 34.69
C HIS A 257 67.49 -19.44 33.25
N ALA A 258 68.02 -20.65 33.08
CA ALA A 258 68.34 -21.17 31.74
C ALA A 258 67.09 -21.44 30.89
N GLU A 259 65.98 -21.84 31.52
CA GLU A 259 64.70 -22.06 30.85
C GLU A 259 64.00 -20.74 30.49
N TYR A 260 64.00 -19.75 31.39
CA TYR A 260 63.43 -18.42 31.15
C TYR A 260 64.02 -17.77 29.89
N TRP A 261 65.36 -17.74 29.81
CA TRP A 261 66.08 -17.14 28.69
C TRP A 261 66.04 -17.96 27.38
N LYS A 262 65.41 -19.14 27.37
CA LYS A 262 65.08 -19.88 26.14
C LYS A 262 63.67 -19.59 25.64
N THR A 263 62.81 -19.09 26.51
CA THR A 263 61.35 -19.15 26.31
C THR A 263 60.71 -17.76 26.22
N VAL A 264 61.20 -16.79 26.99
CA VAL A 264 60.63 -15.43 27.05
C VAL A 264 61.38 -14.50 26.10
N GLU A 265 60.92 -14.47 24.85
CA GLU A 265 61.44 -13.60 23.78
C GLU A 265 60.30 -13.22 22.83
N VAL A 266 60.20 -11.93 22.46
CA VAL A 266 59.18 -11.44 21.52
C VAL A 266 59.79 -11.22 20.13
N PRO A 267 59.35 -11.95 19.09
CA PRO A 267 59.93 -11.84 17.75
C PRO A 267 59.55 -10.54 17.05
N TYR A 268 60.28 -10.18 15.99
CA TYR A 268 59.89 -9.11 15.08
C TYR A 268 59.10 -9.67 13.87
N ARG A 269 57.92 -9.11 13.58
CA ARG A 269 57.11 -9.46 12.40
C ARG A 269 56.67 -8.20 11.64
N ALA A 270 57.05 -8.09 10.36
CA ALA A 270 56.74 -6.93 9.52
C ALA A 270 55.24 -6.64 9.38
N PHE A 271 54.39 -7.67 9.42
CA PHE A 271 52.93 -7.51 9.37
C PHE A 271 52.39 -6.52 10.42
N TYR A 272 52.91 -6.55 11.65
CA TYR A 272 52.47 -5.69 12.74
C TYR A 272 53.12 -4.29 12.73
N ALA A 273 54.00 -3.99 11.76
CA ALA A 273 54.67 -2.70 11.67
C ALA A 273 53.81 -1.60 11.03
N TYR A 274 52.74 -1.97 10.31
CA TYR A 274 51.94 -1.03 9.51
C TYR A 274 50.65 -0.57 10.19
N GLU A 275 50.14 -1.35 11.15
CA GLU A 275 48.86 -1.10 11.84
C GLU A 275 48.94 -1.58 13.31
N GLU A 276 48.36 -0.82 14.25
CA GLU A 276 48.27 -1.19 15.67
C GLU A 276 47.25 -2.31 15.91
N ILE A 277 47.60 -3.53 15.52
CA ILE A 277 46.78 -4.75 15.61
C ILE A 277 47.14 -5.55 16.87
N LEU A 278 46.13 -6.08 17.58
CA LEU A 278 46.34 -7.09 18.63
C LEU A 278 46.67 -8.44 17.98
N ALA A 279 47.76 -9.07 18.40
CA ALA A 279 48.20 -10.38 17.90
C ALA A 279 47.15 -11.47 18.12
N THR A 280 46.29 -11.32 19.12
CA THR A 280 45.08 -12.12 19.31
C THR A 280 44.21 -12.24 18.05
N PHE A 281 44.06 -11.14 17.29
CA PHE A 281 43.30 -11.16 16.05
C PHE A 281 44.19 -11.40 14.83
N GLY A 282 45.45 -10.98 14.88
CA GLY A 282 46.38 -11.08 13.74
C GLY A 282 46.95 -12.47 13.50
N ASP A 283 47.21 -13.25 14.55
CA ASP A 283 47.79 -14.60 14.47
C ASP A 283 46.73 -15.69 14.67
N VAL A 284 47.03 -16.89 14.18
CA VAL A 284 46.23 -18.10 14.44
C VAL A 284 46.61 -18.66 15.82
N PRO A 285 45.63 -18.93 16.72
CA PRO A 285 45.90 -19.53 18.02
C PRO A 285 46.67 -20.85 17.93
N GLY A 286 47.52 -21.13 18.93
CA GLY A 286 48.29 -22.38 19.02
C GLY A 286 49.58 -22.44 18.20
N SER A 287 49.99 -21.35 17.53
CA SER A 287 51.29 -21.27 16.85
C SER A 287 52.38 -20.79 17.81
N PRO A 288 53.30 -21.65 18.31
CA PRO A 288 54.25 -21.32 19.38
C PRO A 288 55.34 -20.31 18.97
N ASN A 289 55.51 -20.08 17.66
CA ASN A 289 56.47 -19.14 17.06
C ASN A 289 55.78 -17.86 16.53
N SER A 290 54.54 -17.60 16.95
CA SER A 290 53.75 -16.40 16.61
C SER A 290 53.97 -15.26 17.60
N MET A 291 53.52 -14.04 17.25
CA MET A 291 53.50 -12.92 18.19
C MET A 291 52.56 -13.25 19.36
N LEU A 292 51.40 -13.85 19.09
CA LEU A 292 50.46 -14.31 20.12
C LEU A 292 51.13 -15.33 21.06
N GLY A 293 51.79 -16.36 20.51
CA GLY A 293 52.48 -17.39 21.30
C GLY A 293 53.61 -16.85 22.19
N ALA A 294 54.29 -15.78 21.76
CA ALA A 294 55.28 -15.09 22.59
C ALA A 294 54.62 -14.34 23.76
N TYR A 295 53.48 -13.71 23.54
CA TYR A 295 52.73 -13.01 24.59
C TYR A 295 52.01 -13.97 25.56
N GLU A 296 51.57 -15.14 25.11
CA GLU A 296 51.06 -16.21 25.97
C GLU A 296 52.14 -16.68 26.96
N LYS A 297 53.35 -16.95 26.46
CA LYS A 297 54.52 -17.29 27.30
C LYS A 297 54.83 -16.18 28.30
N LEU A 298 54.89 -14.93 27.86
CA LEU A 298 55.13 -13.79 28.76
C LEU A 298 54.03 -13.68 29.83
N THR A 299 52.77 -13.88 29.46
CA THR A 299 51.63 -13.88 30.39
C THR A 299 51.75 -15.02 31.41
N SER A 300 52.19 -16.21 30.99
CA SER A 300 52.46 -17.33 31.89
C SER A 300 53.48 -16.98 32.96
N TYR A 301 54.59 -16.33 32.60
CA TYR A 301 55.60 -15.90 33.58
C TYR A 301 55.12 -14.76 34.48
N ILE A 302 54.31 -13.82 33.97
CA ILE A 302 53.73 -12.75 34.80
C ILE A 302 52.76 -13.32 35.84
N THR A 303 52.03 -14.38 35.49
CA THR A 303 50.99 -14.99 36.35
C THR A 303 51.47 -16.21 37.15
N ASP A 304 52.77 -16.53 37.10
CA ASP A 304 53.35 -17.75 37.70
C ASP A 304 52.63 -19.04 37.26
N GLY A 305 52.32 -19.13 35.96
CA GLY A 305 51.62 -20.27 35.35
C GLY A 305 50.09 -20.20 35.46
N GLY A 306 49.52 -19.16 36.06
CA GLY A 306 48.07 -19.01 36.23
C GLY A 306 47.28 -18.79 34.92
N VAL A 307 47.94 -18.28 33.87
CA VAL A 307 47.39 -18.17 32.50
C VAL A 307 48.50 -18.48 31.50
N ASP A 308 48.42 -19.61 30.82
CA ASP A 308 49.45 -20.13 29.92
C ASP A 308 49.09 -20.08 28.42
N HIS A 309 47.79 -20.00 28.09
CA HIS A 309 47.29 -19.82 26.73
C HIS A 309 46.00 -19.00 26.69
N MET A 310 45.68 -18.45 25.52
CA MET A 310 44.42 -17.78 25.29
C MET A 310 43.31 -18.80 24.97
N PRO A 311 42.07 -18.61 25.46
CA PRO A 311 40.93 -19.44 25.05
C PRO A 311 40.69 -19.39 23.53
N PRO A 312 40.22 -20.49 22.91
CA PRO A 312 39.98 -20.54 21.48
C PRO A 312 38.92 -19.53 21.04
N MET A 313 39.19 -18.83 19.93
CA MET A 313 38.26 -17.88 19.29
C MET A 313 37.77 -18.45 17.97
N ASP A 314 36.49 -18.27 17.66
CA ASP A 314 35.93 -18.62 16.35
C ASP A 314 36.65 -17.88 15.21
N GLU A 315 36.99 -18.60 14.15
CA GLU A 315 37.82 -18.08 13.06
C GLU A 315 37.10 -17.02 12.23
N VAL A 316 35.78 -17.14 12.05
CA VAL A 316 34.96 -16.15 11.32
C VAL A 316 34.89 -14.86 12.13
N LEU A 317 34.69 -14.98 13.45
CA LEU A 317 34.75 -13.83 14.36
C LEU A 317 36.13 -13.17 14.33
N ARG A 318 37.22 -13.94 14.43
CA ARG A 318 38.60 -13.42 14.41
C ARG A 318 38.88 -12.62 13.14
N LEU A 319 38.57 -13.17 11.97
CA LEU A 319 38.78 -12.51 10.67
C LEU A 319 37.91 -11.26 10.50
N ARG A 320 36.66 -11.29 10.99
CA ARG A 320 35.77 -10.11 10.97
C ARG A 320 36.34 -8.96 11.80
N GLU A 321 36.81 -9.25 13.01
CA GLU A 321 37.38 -8.22 13.88
C GLU A 321 38.74 -7.73 13.37
N LEU A 322 39.57 -8.62 12.81
CA LEU A 322 40.83 -8.26 12.14
C LEU A 322 40.61 -7.24 11.01
N ASP A 323 39.54 -7.37 10.20
CA ASP A 323 39.26 -6.43 9.12
C ASP A 323 39.00 -4.99 9.61
N ARG A 324 38.50 -4.84 10.84
CA ARG A 324 38.26 -3.51 11.45
C ARG A 324 39.56 -2.78 11.80
N PHE A 325 40.69 -3.50 11.88
CA PHE A 325 42.02 -2.91 12.06
C PHE A 325 42.66 -2.43 10.76
N LYS A 326 42.12 -2.77 9.59
CA LYS A 326 42.66 -2.31 8.30
C LYS A 326 42.38 -0.84 8.01
N ARG A 327 43.37 -0.12 7.50
CA ARG A 327 43.28 1.28 7.03
C ARG A 327 42.54 1.35 5.68
N ARG A 328 41.58 2.27 5.53
CA ARG A 328 40.79 2.47 4.28
C ARG A 328 40.95 3.90 3.73
N VAL A 329 40.81 4.06 2.40
CA VAL A 329 40.86 5.35 1.71
C VAL A 329 39.44 5.89 1.53
N GLU A 330 39.14 7.06 2.07
CA GLU A 330 37.82 7.71 1.94
C GLU A 330 37.72 8.52 0.65
N THR A 331 36.55 8.48 -0.02
CA THR A 331 36.27 9.27 -1.24
C THR A 331 35.18 10.31 -0.97
N ASN A 332 35.44 11.58 -1.29
CA ASN A 332 34.51 12.68 -1.05
C ASN A 332 33.69 13.11 -2.28
N GLU A 333 34.13 12.76 -3.50
CA GLU A 333 33.44 13.11 -4.75
C GLU A 333 33.37 11.95 -5.75
N ILE A 334 32.17 11.65 -6.24
CA ILE A 334 31.87 10.55 -7.17
C ILE A 334 31.24 11.09 -8.45
N LEU A 335 31.77 10.62 -9.60
CA LEU A 335 31.08 10.69 -10.89
C LEU A 335 30.29 9.38 -11.10
N LEU A 336 28.96 9.46 -11.13
CA LEU A 336 28.08 8.30 -11.30
C LEU A 336 27.74 8.09 -12.78
N ARG A 337 28.20 6.98 -13.37
CA ARG A 337 27.92 6.60 -14.77
C ARG A 337 26.89 5.48 -14.84
N TYR A 338 25.89 5.63 -15.69
CA TYR A 338 24.81 4.64 -15.81
C TYR A 338 24.19 4.65 -17.22
N HIS A 339 23.55 3.55 -17.61
CA HIS A 339 22.73 3.50 -18.83
C HIS A 339 21.37 4.16 -18.56
N PRO A 340 20.74 4.90 -19.49
CA PRO A 340 19.46 5.60 -19.23
C PRO A 340 18.31 4.73 -18.71
N ARG A 341 18.34 3.41 -18.95
CA ARG A 341 17.36 2.47 -18.39
C ARG A 341 17.56 2.16 -16.90
N ASP A 342 18.75 2.42 -16.37
CA ASP A 342 19.12 2.20 -14.96
C ASP A 342 18.90 3.47 -14.11
N GLU A 343 18.14 4.44 -14.61
CA GLU A 343 17.94 5.73 -13.95
C GLU A 343 17.39 5.60 -12.52
N VAL A 344 16.50 4.64 -12.26
CA VAL A 344 15.98 4.38 -10.89
C VAL A 344 17.10 3.90 -9.94
N TRP A 345 18.05 3.11 -10.45
CA TRP A 345 19.23 2.70 -9.68
C TRP A 345 20.17 3.87 -9.43
N ALA A 346 20.35 4.74 -10.43
CA ALA A 346 21.15 5.95 -10.28
C ALA A 346 20.54 6.90 -9.23
N GLU A 347 19.22 7.13 -9.27
CA GLU A 347 18.48 7.94 -8.28
C GLU A 347 18.69 7.42 -6.84
N TRP A 348 18.59 6.10 -6.65
CA TRP A 348 18.76 5.48 -5.33
C TRP A 348 20.21 5.58 -4.83
N ILE A 349 21.20 5.26 -5.68
CA ILE A 349 22.63 5.33 -5.33
C ILE A 349 23.05 6.76 -5.05
N GLU A 350 22.64 7.72 -5.89
CA GLU A 350 22.92 9.14 -5.69
C GLU A 350 22.41 9.61 -4.33
N ARG A 351 21.13 9.36 -4.01
CA ARG A 351 20.56 9.77 -2.72
C ARG A 351 21.26 9.11 -1.55
N LEU A 352 21.60 7.84 -1.66
CA LEU A 352 22.34 7.12 -0.63
C LEU A 352 23.71 7.77 -0.39
N LEU A 353 24.48 8.00 -1.43
CA LEU A 353 25.82 8.60 -1.33
C LEU A 353 25.77 10.04 -0.82
N VAL A 354 24.81 10.85 -1.29
CA VAL A 354 24.60 12.22 -0.81
C VAL A 354 24.22 12.24 0.67
N SER A 355 23.36 11.32 1.13
CA SER A 355 23.02 11.19 2.55
C SER A 355 24.22 10.82 3.43
N ALA A 356 25.21 10.12 2.86
CA ALA A 356 26.48 9.79 3.50
C ALA A 356 27.57 10.88 3.33
N GLY A 357 27.18 12.09 2.92
CA GLY A 357 28.08 13.23 2.78
C GLY A 357 29.01 13.18 1.57
N VAL A 358 28.76 12.31 0.58
CA VAL A 358 29.53 12.22 -0.66
C VAL A 358 28.91 13.12 -1.73
N LYS A 359 29.71 13.98 -2.35
CA LYS A 359 29.24 14.81 -3.46
C LYS A 359 29.15 13.94 -4.72
N VAL A 360 27.95 13.78 -5.27
CA VAL A 360 27.70 12.99 -6.48
C VAL A 360 27.43 13.91 -7.66
N THR A 361 27.92 13.54 -8.83
CA THR A 361 27.52 14.15 -10.09
C THR A 361 27.10 13.06 -11.06
N LEU A 362 25.90 13.22 -11.62
CA LEU A 362 25.34 12.29 -12.60
C LEU A 362 25.99 12.51 -13.98
N GLY A 363 26.58 11.45 -14.53
CA GLY A 363 27.05 11.41 -15.91
C GLY A 363 26.04 10.65 -16.77
N GLY A 364 25.23 11.37 -17.55
CA GLY A 364 24.35 10.78 -18.56
C GLY A 364 25.12 10.22 -19.77
N SER A 365 24.41 9.55 -20.69
CA SER A 365 24.98 8.95 -21.90
C SER A 365 25.74 9.92 -22.81
N ASP A 366 25.41 11.21 -22.79
CA ASP A 366 26.01 12.25 -23.65
C ASP A 366 27.37 12.77 -23.15
N VAL A 367 27.86 12.28 -22.01
CA VAL A 367 29.00 12.88 -21.29
C VAL A 367 30.27 12.06 -21.45
N LEU A 368 30.68 11.81 -22.70
CA LEU A 368 32.02 11.29 -23.01
C LEU A 368 33.11 12.37 -22.94
N THR A 369 32.79 13.61 -22.53
CA THR A 369 33.64 14.79 -22.75
C THR A 369 33.85 15.73 -21.54
N LEU A 370 33.47 15.34 -20.30
CA LEU A 370 33.82 16.18 -19.14
C LEU A 370 35.31 16.04 -18.78
N PRO A 371 36.06 17.15 -18.61
CA PRO A 371 37.46 17.11 -18.18
C PRO A 371 37.59 16.57 -16.74
N GLU A 372 38.58 15.71 -16.51
CA GLU A 372 38.89 15.12 -15.20
C GLU A 372 39.36 16.20 -14.21
N GLN A 373 38.90 16.09 -12.95
CA GLN A 373 39.39 16.89 -11.82
C GLN A 373 40.15 15.97 -10.84
N PRO A 374 41.32 16.39 -10.33
CA PRO A 374 42.08 15.59 -9.38
C PRO A 374 41.30 15.40 -8.06
N GLY A 375 41.09 14.13 -7.65
CA GLY A 375 40.39 13.76 -6.41
C GLY A 375 38.99 13.13 -6.59
N ARG A 376 38.44 13.12 -7.80
CA ARG A 376 37.14 12.52 -8.13
C ARG A 376 37.28 11.06 -8.58
N ARG A 377 36.51 10.12 -8.01
CA ARG A 377 36.44 8.73 -8.51
C ARG A 377 35.21 8.49 -9.37
N THR A 378 35.34 7.56 -10.31
CA THR A 378 34.22 7.14 -11.18
C THR A 378 33.58 5.87 -10.62
N LEU A 379 32.26 5.89 -10.45
CA LEU A 379 31.43 4.73 -10.10
C LEU A 379 30.48 4.42 -11.24
N SER A 380 30.55 3.20 -11.77
CA SER A 380 29.69 2.75 -12.87
C SER A 380 28.59 1.80 -12.36
N ILE A 381 27.34 2.04 -12.76
CA ILE A 381 26.23 1.10 -12.60
C ILE A 381 26.25 0.12 -13.76
N ILE A 382 26.41 -1.17 -13.46
CA ILE A 382 26.52 -2.24 -14.46
C ILE A 382 25.24 -3.07 -14.45
N SER A 383 24.52 -3.01 -15.56
CA SER A 383 23.31 -3.79 -15.86
C SER A 383 23.51 -4.63 -17.13
N ALA A 384 22.51 -5.41 -17.52
CA ALA A 384 22.53 -6.15 -18.78
C ALA A 384 22.54 -5.23 -20.02
N ASP A 385 21.97 -4.03 -19.92
CA ASP A 385 21.94 -3.03 -20.99
C ASP A 385 23.21 -2.16 -21.02
N TYR A 386 24.01 -2.19 -19.94
CA TYR A 386 25.27 -1.44 -19.87
C TYR A 386 26.35 -2.10 -20.74
N ARG A 387 26.54 -1.61 -21.96
CA ARG A 387 27.68 -1.99 -22.80
C ARG A 387 28.94 -1.30 -22.30
N VAL A 388 29.81 -2.04 -21.62
CA VAL A 388 31.20 -1.61 -21.40
C VAL A 388 31.87 -1.54 -22.78
N PRO A 389 32.35 -0.38 -23.27
CA PRO A 389 33.10 -0.36 -24.51
C PRO A 389 34.29 -1.32 -24.42
N PRO A 390 34.59 -2.11 -25.47
CA PRO A 390 35.64 -3.14 -25.45
C PRO A 390 37.05 -2.57 -25.17
N THR A 391 37.22 -1.26 -25.30
CA THR A 391 38.37 -0.51 -24.85
C THR A 391 37.90 0.69 -24.04
N LEU A 392 37.97 0.61 -22.71
CA LEU A 392 38.27 1.83 -21.96
C LEU A 392 39.63 2.31 -22.51
N PRO A 393 39.78 3.57 -22.96
CA PRO A 393 41.14 4.08 -23.19
C PRO A 393 41.94 3.80 -21.92
N GLU A 394 43.19 3.35 -22.08
CA GLU A 394 44.09 3.06 -20.95
C GLU A 394 43.93 4.14 -19.88
N PRO A 395 43.90 3.77 -18.59
CA PRO A 395 43.57 4.71 -17.54
C PRO A 395 44.59 5.84 -17.53
N LEU A 396 44.19 7.00 -18.03
CA LEU A 396 44.92 8.26 -17.84
C LEU A 396 44.87 8.72 -16.37
N SER A 397 44.09 8.01 -15.51
CA SER A 397 43.87 8.30 -14.10
C SER A 397 44.65 7.35 -13.18
N GLN A 398 45.36 7.90 -12.20
CA GLN A 398 45.95 7.17 -11.06
C GLN A 398 44.91 6.60 -10.08
N SER A 399 43.60 6.79 -10.31
CA SER A 399 42.52 6.31 -9.43
C SER A 399 41.86 5.03 -9.97
N THR A 400 41.67 4.04 -9.09
CA THR A 400 40.99 2.76 -9.42
C THR A 400 39.50 3.01 -9.72
N PRO A 401 38.91 2.40 -10.75
CA PRO A 401 37.46 2.50 -11.03
C PRO A 401 36.61 1.71 -10.02
N LEU A 402 35.38 2.16 -9.76
CA LEU A 402 34.39 1.49 -8.89
C LEU A 402 33.19 0.98 -9.72
N ALA A 403 32.57 -0.12 -9.29
CA ALA A 403 31.38 -0.68 -9.95
C ALA A 403 30.29 -1.14 -8.99
N VAL A 404 29.03 -0.87 -9.34
CA VAL A 404 27.84 -1.43 -8.69
C VAL A 404 27.07 -2.27 -9.70
N TYR A 405 26.93 -3.56 -9.43
CA TYR A 405 26.25 -4.52 -10.27
C TYR A 405 24.78 -4.63 -9.86
N VAL A 406 23.89 -4.22 -10.78
CA VAL A 406 22.42 -4.17 -10.61
C VAL A 406 21.68 -5.21 -11.46
N ALA A 407 22.42 -6.08 -12.14
CA ALA A 407 21.93 -7.30 -12.77
C ALA A 407 22.93 -8.45 -12.55
N ASP A 408 22.49 -9.69 -12.77
CA ASP A 408 23.37 -10.86 -12.74
C ASP A 408 24.22 -10.92 -14.02
N VAL A 409 25.32 -10.17 -14.02
CA VAL A 409 26.24 -10.01 -15.16
C VAL A 409 27.64 -10.41 -14.73
N ARG A 410 28.39 -11.05 -15.63
CA ARG A 410 29.79 -11.43 -15.34
C ARG A 410 30.62 -10.20 -14.97
N PRO A 411 31.42 -10.24 -13.88
CA PRO A 411 32.31 -9.15 -13.51
C PRO A 411 33.29 -8.85 -14.63
N SER A 412 33.60 -7.56 -14.83
CA SER A 412 34.59 -7.16 -15.83
C SER A 412 35.98 -7.50 -15.31
N SER A 413 36.85 -8.07 -16.16
CA SER A 413 38.25 -8.35 -15.80
C SER A 413 39.06 -7.11 -15.42
N ASN A 414 38.55 -5.91 -15.79
CA ASN A 414 39.25 -4.65 -15.63
C ASN A 414 38.92 -3.93 -14.30
N ILE A 415 38.03 -4.48 -13.45
CA ILE A 415 37.67 -3.91 -12.14
C ILE A 415 37.84 -4.99 -11.08
N ALA A 416 38.67 -4.73 -10.07
CA ALA A 416 38.91 -5.69 -8.98
C ALA A 416 37.62 -5.93 -8.15
N LEU A 417 37.48 -7.14 -7.62
CA LEU A 417 36.33 -7.54 -6.79
C LEU A 417 36.15 -6.65 -5.55
N GLU A 418 37.25 -6.21 -4.95
CA GLU A 418 37.26 -5.26 -3.82
C GLU A 418 36.73 -3.85 -4.17
N ASN A 419 36.69 -3.50 -5.46
CA ASN A 419 36.13 -2.27 -6.00
C ASN A 419 34.72 -2.48 -6.60
N SER A 420 34.08 -3.61 -6.31
CA SER A 420 32.79 -4.02 -6.86
C SER A 420 31.74 -4.30 -5.77
N ALA A 421 30.51 -3.85 -5.95
CA ALA A 421 29.38 -4.17 -5.09
C ALA A 421 28.25 -4.83 -5.88
N PHE A 422 27.83 -6.02 -5.45
CA PHE A 422 26.68 -6.73 -6.00
C PHE A 422 25.48 -6.48 -5.09
N VAL A 423 24.45 -5.81 -5.62
CA VAL A 423 23.27 -5.40 -4.84
C VAL A 423 22.02 -6.23 -5.17
N VAL A 424 21.96 -6.87 -6.33
CA VAL A 424 20.81 -7.69 -6.74
C VAL A 424 20.53 -8.82 -5.75
N GLY A 425 19.26 -9.01 -5.37
CA GLY A 425 18.81 -10.05 -4.46
C GLY A 425 19.21 -9.83 -3.00
N GLN A 426 19.88 -8.73 -2.67
CA GLN A 426 20.29 -8.40 -1.31
C GLN A 426 19.19 -7.60 -0.59
N PRO A 427 18.98 -7.81 0.73
CA PRO A 427 18.16 -6.92 1.54
C PRO A 427 18.68 -5.48 1.48
N VAL A 428 17.77 -4.49 1.59
CA VAL A 428 18.12 -3.06 1.47
C VAL A 428 19.28 -2.65 2.40
N ALA A 429 19.29 -3.13 3.65
CA ALA A 429 20.35 -2.83 4.61
C ALA A 429 21.72 -3.34 4.14
N GLU A 430 21.77 -4.51 3.52
CA GLU A 430 23.00 -5.10 3.02
C GLU A 430 23.46 -4.43 1.71
N ALA A 431 22.54 -4.16 0.79
CA ALA A 431 22.83 -3.41 -0.44
C ALA A 431 23.40 -2.03 -0.11
N THR A 432 22.77 -1.30 0.81
CA THR A 432 23.25 -0.02 1.34
C THR A 432 24.66 -0.15 1.92
N ALA A 433 24.89 -1.14 2.78
CA ALA A 433 26.19 -1.35 3.40
C ALA A 433 27.29 -1.70 2.38
N ARG A 434 26.96 -2.39 1.29
CA ARG A 434 27.92 -2.75 0.22
C ARG A 434 28.29 -1.52 -0.62
N VAL A 435 27.33 -0.67 -0.98
CA VAL A 435 27.59 0.56 -1.75
C VAL A 435 28.38 1.57 -0.92
N LEU A 436 28.04 1.78 0.35
CA LEU A 436 28.79 2.69 1.23
C LEU A 436 30.23 2.20 1.48
N ARG A 437 30.44 0.88 1.58
CA ARG A 437 31.79 0.30 1.70
C ARG A 437 32.70 0.62 0.51
N LEU A 438 32.16 0.65 -0.72
CA LEU A 438 32.95 1.00 -1.92
C LEU A 438 33.57 2.39 -1.88
N VAL A 439 32.90 3.35 -1.20
CA VAL A 439 33.35 4.73 -1.08
C VAL A 439 34.07 5.01 0.24
N GLY A 440 34.32 3.97 1.04
CA GLY A 440 35.01 4.07 2.33
C GLY A 440 34.14 4.60 3.48
N ARG A 441 32.81 4.57 3.36
CA ARG A 441 31.87 5.02 4.41
C ARG A 441 31.32 3.85 5.22
N SER A 442 30.99 4.10 6.49
CA SER A 442 30.38 3.12 7.41
C SER A 442 28.88 3.36 7.57
N VAL A 443 28.14 2.32 7.95
CA VAL A 443 26.67 2.38 8.15
C VAL A 443 26.29 3.17 9.43
N GLY A 444 27.27 3.53 10.27
CA GLY A 444 27.05 4.16 11.58
C GLY A 444 26.93 5.70 11.57
N ASP A 445 27.28 6.36 10.47
CA ASP A 445 27.22 7.82 10.36
C ASP A 445 25.89 8.23 9.70
N GLN A 446 24.86 8.44 10.53
CA GLN A 446 23.62 9.17 10.18
C GLN A 446 22.83 8.75 8.92
N ALA A 447 22.66 7.45 8.63
CA ALA A 447 21.78 7.04 7.53
C ALA A 447 20.30 7.04 7.94
N THR A 448 19.59 8.15 7.72
CA THR A 448 18.13 8.10 7.51
C THR A 448 17.87 7.33 6.22
N SER A 449 16.96 6.35 6.26
CA SER A 449 16.60 5.57 5.06
C SER A 449 16.19 6.53 3.93
N PRO A 450 16.76 6.44 2.72
CA PRO A 450 16.46 7.39 1.66
C PRO A 450 14.97 7.37 1.32
N ALA A 451 14.40 8.54 1.05
CA ALA A 451 12.99 8.68 0.62
C ALA A 451 12.67 7.95 -0.70
N ILE A 452 13.70 7.54 -1.46
CA ILE A 452 13.58 6.78 -2.71
C ILE A 452 13.63 5.28 -2.41
N ARG A 453 12.68 4.54 -2.99
CA ARG A 453 12.59 3.08 -2.84
C ARG A 453 13.87 2.39 -3.33
N TYR A 454 14.29 1.36 -2.61
CA TYR A 454 15.28 0.41 -3.10
C TYR A 454 14.75 -0.33 -4.34
N PRO A 455 15.40 -0.21 -5.52
CA PRO A 455 14.86 -0.79 -6.76
C PRO A 455 14.92 -2.31 -6.82
N GLY A 456 15.77 -2.93 -5.97
CA GLY A 456 15.95 -4.39 -5.90
C GLY A 456 14.85 -5.13 -5.14
N GLU A 457 13.92 -4.43 -4.47
CA GLU A 457 12.80 -5.06 -3.76
C GLU A 457 11.54 -5.08 -4.63
N VAL A 458 11.11 -6.27 -5.06
CA VAL A 458 9.89 -6.45 -5.87
C VAL A 458 8.69 -6.64 -4.95
N ARG A 459 8.01 -5.54 -4.57
CA ARG A 459 6.61 -5.60 -4.11
C ARG A 459 5.76 -4.78 -5.07
N ARG A 460 5.14 -5.45 -6.04
CA ARG A 460 4.12 -4.86 -6.91
C ARG A 460 2.78 -5.47 -6.51
N ARG A 461 1.85 -4.63 -6.03
CA ARG A 461 0.52 -5.10 -5.66
C ARG A 461 -0.36 -5.17 -6.91
N VAL A 462 -0.27 -4.16 -7.77
CA VAL A 462 -1.05 -4.07 -9.02
C VAL A 462 -0.18 -3.47 -10.13
N PHE A 463 -0.19 -4.11 -11.30
CA PHE A 463 0.43 -3.59 -12.52
C PHE A 463 -0.44 -3.98 -13.73
N THR A 464 -1.06 -3.01 -14.38
CA THR A 464 -1.96 -3.24 -15.54
C THR A 464 -1.57 -2.49 -16.81
N ALA A 465 -0.36 -1.93 -16.87
CA ALA A 465 0.12 -1.33 -18.12
C ALA A 465 0.29 -2.41 -19.21
N PRO A 466 -0.03 -2.09 -20.49
CA PRO A 466 0.12 -2.99 -21.63
C PRO A 466 1.50 -3.65 -21.75
N ALA A 467 1.62 -4.66 -22.60
CA ALA A 467 2.93 -5.27 -22.88
C ALA A 467 3.95 -4.23 -23.37
N ARG A 468 5.14 -4.20 -22.75
CA ARG A 468 6.24 -3.29 -23.09
C ARG A 468 6.64 -3.47 -24.56
N ASN A 469 6.90 -2.37 -25.26
CA ASN A 469 7.43 -2.42 -26.62
C ASN A 469 8.93 -2.80 -26.60
N PRO A 470 9.34 -3.99 -27.08
CA PRO A 470 10.74 -4.42 -27.03
C PRO A 470 11.65 -3.62 -27.98
N ARG A 471 11.06 -2.89 -28.94
CA ARG A 471 11.76 -2.09 -29.95
C ARG A 471 11.56 -0.58 -29.75
N PHE A 472 11.28 -0.16 -28.51
CA PHE A 472 11.27 1.27 -28.18
C PHE A 472 12.66 1.87 -28.40
N THR A 473 12.74 3.00 -29.12
CA THR A 473 14.01 3.64 -29.53
C THR A 473 14.04 5.09 -29.09
N GLY A 474 15.17 5.51 -28.48
CA GLY A 474 15.43 6.90 -28.14
C GLY A 474 14.55 7.46 -27.01
N ARG A 475 14.28 8.77 -27.05
CA ARG A 475 13.45 9.55 -26.11
C ARG A 475 13.92 9.54 -24.66
N ASP A 476 15.17 9.18 -24.38
CA ASP A 476 15.69 9.12 -23.01
C ASP A 476 15.67 10.49 -22.31
N GLY A 477 15.95 11.58 -23.03
CA GLY A 477 15.80 12.94 -22.51
C GLY A 477 14.36 13.28 -22.13
N VAL A 478 13.40 12.95 -23.00
CA VAL A 478 11.97 13.19 -22.77
C VAL A 478 11.44 12.38 -21.58
N LEU A 479 11.89 11.11 -21.43
CA LEU A 479 11.54 10.28 -20.28
C LEU A 479 12.10 10.85 -18.96
N ARG A 480 13.29 11.42 -18.99
CA ARG A 480 13.90 12.09 -17.84
C ARG A 480 13.18 13.39 -17.49
N ASP A 481 12.78 14.17 -18.47
CA ASP A 481 11.97 15.38 -18.27
C ASP A 481 10.61 15.02 -17.67
N LEU A 482 9.95 13.98 -18.19
CA LEU A 482 8.71 13.43 -17.63
C LEU A 482 8.89 12.98 -16.18
N ARG A 483 9.98 12.24 -15.88
CA ARG A 483 10.32 11.80 -14.53
C ARG A 483 10.53 12.98 -13.59
N THR A 484 11.16 14.05 -14.08
CA THR A 484 11.42 15.26 -13.32
C THR A 484 10.13 16.01 -13.00
N GLN A 485 9.24 16.20 -13.99
CA GLN A 485 7.96 16.88 -13.82
C GLN A 485 7.03 16.14 -12.82
N LEU A 486 6.96 14.81 -12.91
CA LEU A 486 6.17 14.02 -11.96
C LEU A 486 6.72 14.11 -10.53
N ARG A 487 8.03 14.37 -10.34
CA ARG A 487 8.69 14.45 -9.03
C ARG A 487 8.81 15.86 -8.46
N SER A 488 8.78 16.90 -9.28
CA SER A 488 9.02 18.29 -8.87
C SER A 488 7.85 18.93 -8.09
N ALA A 489 6.74 18.21 -7.92
CA ALA A 489 5.61 18.61 -7.10
C ALA A 489 5.91 18.52 -5.58
N GLY A 490 6.76 19.42 -5.10
CA GLY A 490 7.11 19.60 -3.68
C GLY A 490 6.12 20.43 -2.87
N THR A 491 4.89 20.63 -3.35
CA THR A 491 3.79 21.30 -2.65
C THR A 491 2.59 20.36 -2.57
N ALA A 492 1.70 20.57 -1.60
CA ALA A 492 0.62 19.65 -1.18
C ALA A 492 -0.40 19.20 -2.27
N VAL A 493 -0.20 19.56 -3.54
CA VAL A 493 -1.02 19.16 -4.69
C VAL A 493 -0.09 18.73 -5.84
N VAL A 494 -0.03 17.44 -6.14
CA VAL A 494 0.67 16.91 -7.33
C VAL A 494 -0.23 17.14 -8.55
N LEU A 495 0.20 18.02 -9.46
CA LEU A 495 -0.51 18.23 -10.73
C LEU A 495 -0.20 17.08 -11.71
N PRO A 496 -1.20 16.60 -12.48
CA PRO A 496 -0.98 15.64 -13.55
C PRO A 496 0.02 16.14 -14.60
N VAL A 497 0.69 15.23 -15.30
CA VAL A 497 1.48 15.56 -16.50
C VAL A 497 0.73 15.09 -17.74
N ALA A 498 0.45 16.00 -18.67
CA ALA A 498 -0.19 15.72 -19.94
C ALA A 498 0.83 15.67 -21.08
N VAL A 499 1.08 14.47 -21.62
CA VAL A 499 1.90 14.26 -22.81
C VAL A 499 1.08 14.64 -24.04
N GLN A 500 1.49 15.71 -24.70
CA GLN A 500 0.78 16.29 -25.85
C GLN A 500 1.62 16.22 -27.12
N GLY A 501 0.97 16.00 -28.26
CA GLY A 501 1.65 15.87 -29.55
C GLY A 501 0.70 15.39 -30.64
N GLN A 502 1.16 15.43 -31.90
CA GLN A 502 0.36 15.00 -33.05
C GLN A 502 -0.03 13.50 -32.99
N GLY A 503 -0.93 13.05 -33.85
CA GLY A 503 -1.22 11.61 -33.99
C GLY A 503 0.04 10.85 -34.42
N GLY A 504 0.31 9.68 -33.86
CA GLY A 504 1.41 8.81 -34.33
C GLY A 504 2.84 9.18 -33.87
N VAL A 505 3.03 10.26 -33.09
CA VAL A 505 4.35 10.62 -32.52
C VAL A 505 4.79 9.75 -31.33
N GLY A 506 3.92 8.85 -30.85
CA GLY A 506 4.27 7.87 -29.81
C GLY A 506 3.97 8.28 -28.37
N LYS A 507 2.99 9.16 -28.10
CA LYS A 507 2.56 9.55 -26.74
C LYS A 507 2.30 8.34 -25.83
N THR A 508 1.42 7.45 -26.28
CA THR A 508 1.10 6.18 -25.63
C THR A 508 2.33 5.30 -25.43
N GLN A 509 3.25 5.26 -26.38
CA GLN A 509 4.49 4.48 -26.27
C GLN A 509 5.46 5.07 -25.25
N LEU A 510 5.54 6.40 -25.14
CA LEU A 510 6.33 7.08 -24.12
C LEU A 510 5.78 6.81 -22.71
N ALA A 511 4.46 6.93 -22.52
CA ALA A 511 3.79 6.63 -21.26
C ALA A 511 3.97 5.16 -20.85
N LEU A 512 3.86 4.25 -21.82
CA LEU A 512 4.09 2.83 -21.63
C LEU A 512 5.55 2.52 -21.24
N GLU A 513 6.53 3.09 -21.96
CA GLU A 513 7.94 2.90 -21.63
C GLU A 513 8.26 3.49 -20.25
N TYR A 514 7.66 4.63 -19.89
CA TYR A 514 7.77 5.19 -18.53
C TYR A 514 7.23 4.22 -17.48
N ALA A 515 6.02 3.68 -17.68
CA ALA A 515 5.39 2.75 -16.75
C ALA A 515 6.27 1.53 -16.46
N HIS A 516 6.89 0.95 -17.50
CA HIS A 516 7.78 -0.21 -17.37
C HIS A 516 9.16 0.16 -16.81
N ARG A 517 9.77 1.25 -17.29
CA ARG A 517 11.12 1.68 -16.88
C ARG A 517 11.16 2.11 -15.42
N PHE A 518 10.10 2.78 -14.95
CA PHE A 518 9.99 3.28 -13.58
C PHE A 518 9.07 2.42 -12.70
N ALA A 519 8.72 1.20 -13.14
CA ALA A 519 7.77 0.32 -12.44
C ALA A 519 8.16 0.04 -10.97
N THR A 520 9.45 -0.05 -10.66
CA THR A 520 9.94 -0.29 -9.30
C THR A 520 9.75 0.91 -8.37
N ALA A 521 9.47 2.10 -8.89
CA ALA A 521 9.17 3.28 -8.07
C ALA A 521 7.75 3.27 -7.47
N TYR A 522 6.86 2.41 -7.97
CA TYR A 522 5.44 2.38 -7.60
C TYR A 522 5.03 1.01 -7.02
N ASP A 523 4.04 1.04 -6.14
CA ASP A 523 3.36 -0.14 -5.59
C ASP A 523 2.14 -0.52 -6.45
N VAL A 524 1.53 0.48 -7.11
CA VAL A 524 0.38 0.36 -8.01
C VAL A 524 0.68 1.11 -9.32
N VAL A 525 0.59 0.44 -10.46
CA VAL A 525 0.56 1.06 -11.78
C VAL A 525 -0.73 0.67 -12.46
N TRP A 526 -1.60 1.65 -12.72
CA TRP A 526 -2.91 1.42 -13.31
C TRP A 526 -3.06 2.16 -14.65
N TRP A 527 -3.48 1.42 -15.67
CA TRP A 527 -3.69 1.95 -17.01
C TRP A 527 -5.19 2.08 -17.31
N VAL A 528 -5.62 3.29 -17.61
CA VAL A 528 -7.00 3.64 -17.97
C VAL A 528 -7.02 4.02 -19.43
N ASN A 529 -7.74 3.25 -20.25
CA ASN A 529 -8.06 3.69 -21.60
C ASN A 529 -9.26 4.64 -21.52
N ALA A 530 -9.04 5.92 -21.84
CA ALA A 530 -10.02 6.99 -21.67
C ALA A 530 -10.82 7.28 -22.95
N ASP A 531 -10.80 6.38 -23.93
CA ASP A 531 -11.57 6.52 -25.15
C ASP A 531 -12.14 5.17 -25.63
N PRO A 532 -13.48 4.97 -25.59
CA PRO A 532 -14.49 5.99 -25.28
C PRO A 532 -14.49 6.48 -23.81
N PRO A 533 -14.78 7.77 -23.55
CA PRO A 533 -14.67 8.37 -22.22
C PRO A 533 -15.69 7.83 -21.20
N GLU A 534 -16.76 7.19 -21.67
CA GLU A 534 -17.74 6.48 -20.84
C GLU A 534 -17.17 5.24 -20.10
N PHE A 535 -15.99 4.72 -20.49
CA PHE A 535 -15.39 3.56 -19.83
C PHE A 535 -14.38 3.91 -18.73
N VAL A 536 -14.10 5.19 -18.52
CA VAL A 536 -13.14 5.64 -17.50
C VAL A 536 -13.61 5.23 -16.10
N ASP A 537 -14.90 5.39 -15.82
CA ASP A 537 -15.51 5.01 -14.54
C ASP A 537 -15.33 3.52 -14.27
N SER A 538 -15.72 2.67 -15.24
CA SER A 538 -15.54 1.21 -15.15
C SER A 538 -14.09 0.79 -14.90
N ALA A 539 -13.12 1.44 -15.56
CA ALA A 539 -11.71 1.16 -15.36
C ALA A 539 -11.21 1.56 -13.95
N LEU A 540 -11.76 2.63 -13.38
CA LEU A 540 -11.48 3.03 -12.00
C LEU A 540 -12.16 2.10 -10.99
N LEU A 541 -13.37 1.62 -11.28
CA LEU A 541 -14.03 0.61 -10.45
C LEU A 541 -13.21 -0.68 -10.38
N GLU A 542 -12.70 -1.17 -11.51
CA GLU A 542 -11.83 -2.35 -11.51
C GLU A 542 -10.55 -2.12 -10.70
N LEU A 543 -9.96 -0.92 -10.75
CA LEU A 543 -8.85 -0.57 -9.86
C LEU A 543 -9.24 -0.74 -8.39
N GLY A 544 -10.41 -0.22 -8.00
CA GLY A 544 -10.89 -0.36 -6.63
C GLY A 544 -11.06 -1.81 -6.21
N GLU A 545 -11.63 -2.66 -7.06
CA GLU A 545 -11.70 -4.11 -6.81
C GLU A 545 -10.30 -4.72 -6.59
N ARG A 546 -9.30 -4.37 -7.43
CA ARG A 546 -7.93 -4.88 -7.29
C ARG A 546 -7.18 -4.34 -6.07
N LEU A 547 -7.54 -3.14 -5.61
CA LEU A 547 -7.06 -2.57 -4.36
C LEU A 547 -7.73 -3.23 -3.14
N GLY A 548 -8.76 -4.06 -3.35
CA GLY A 548 -9.55 -4.71 -2.30
C GLY A 548 -10.58 -3.79 -1.66
N LEU A 549 -11.02 -2.76 -2.38
CA LEU A 549 -12.09 -1.87 -1.93
C LEU A 549 -13.44 -2.57 -2.11
N ASN A 550 -14.30 -2.44 -1.10
CA ASN A 550 -15.66 -2.97 -1.15
C ASN A 550 -16.56 -2.03 -1.94
N LEU A 551 -16.54 -2.13 -3.28
CA LEU A 551 -17.35 -1.30 -4.19
C LEU A 551 -18.74 -1.90 -4.40
N ASP A 552 -19.81 -1.23 -3.96
CA ASP A 552 -21.20 -1.68 -4.12
C ASP A 552 -21.67 -1.53 -5.58
N PRO A 553 -22.03 -2.59 -6.32
CA PRO A 553 -22.48 -2.50 -7.71
C PRO A 553 -23.63 -1.51 -7.98
N ALA A 554 -24.43 -1.16 -6.96
CA ALA A 554 -25.55 -0.22 -7.07
C ALA A 554 -25.20 1.24 -6.71
N ALA A 555 -24.01 1.49 -6.14
CA ALA A 555 -23.59 2.81 -5.70
C ALA A 555 -22.99 3.65 -6.85
N THR A 556 -23.67 4.75 -7.20
CA THR A 556 -23.23 5.73 -8.20
C THR A 556 -21.90 6.40 -7.84
N ASP A 557 -21.53 6.47 -6.56
CA ASP A 557 -20.35 7.17 -6.07
C ASP A 557 -19.10 6.28 -5.91
N ASN A 558 -19.14 5.01 -6.32
CA ASN A 558 -18.00 4.09 -6.16
C ASN A 558 -16.68 4.63 -6.73
N VAL A 559 -16.71 5.28 -7.89
CA VAL A 559 -15.51 5.87 -8.50
C VAL A 559 -14.89 6.90 -7.57
N ARG A 560 -15.70 7.72 -6.89
CA ARG A 560 -15.23 8.69 -5.90
C ARG A 560 -14.54 8.00 -4.71
N LEU A 561 -15.05 6.86 -4.25
CA LEU A 561 -14.41 6.07 -3.17
C LEU A 561 -13.04 5.54 -3.61
N VAL A 562 -12.92 5.06 -4.85
CA VAL A 562 -11.62 4.66 -5.41
C VAL A 562 -10.65 5.84 -5.39
N LEU A 563 -11.08 7.02 -5.88
CA LEU A 563 -10.24 8.23 -5.91
C LEU A 563 -9.85 8.71 -4.50
N GLN A 564 -10.74 8.62 -3.52
CA GLN A 564 -10.44 8.96 -2.11
C GLN A 564 -9.43 8.00 -1.48
N SER A 565 -9.52 6.69 -1.77
CA SER A 565 -8.56 5.71 -1.26
C SER A 565 -7.12 5.97 -1.74
N LEU A 566 -6.99 6.55 -2.94
CA LEU A 566 -5.72 6.97 -3.51
C LEU A 566 -5.21 8.30 -2.92
N GLY A 567 -6.12 9.12 -2.36
CA GLY A 567 -5.85 10.46 -1.86
C GLY A 567 -5.73 10.63 -0.34
N GLY A 568 -6.18 9.66 0.46
CA GLY A 568 -6.23 9.78 1.92
C GLY A 568 -4.86 9.85 2.59
N ALA A 569 -4.76 10.57 3.71
CA ALA A 569 -3.54 10.72 4.52
C ALA A 569 -3.00 9.38 5.09
N GLU A 570 -3.83 8.34 5.14
CA GLU A 570 -3.47 6.98 5.53
C GLU A 570 -2.89 6.12 4.38
N SER A 571 -2.96 6.59 3.12
CA SER A 571 -2.46 5.85 1.96
C SER A 571 -0.93 5.94 1.87
N ALA A 572 -0.24 4.98 2.48
CA ALA A 572 1.22 4.83 2.33
C ALA A 572 1.65 4.31 0.94
N GLN A 573 0.71 4.14 0.00
CA GLN A 573 0.95 3.51 -1.31
C GLN A 573 1.45 4.53 -2.33
N ARG A 574 2.54 4.20 -3.04
CA ARG A 574 3.00 4.98 -4.19
C ARG A 574 2.33 4.46 -5.44
N TRP A 575 1.54 5.28 -6.11
CA TRP A 575 0.78 4.85 -7.28
C TRP A 575 1.06 5.73 -8.51
N LEU A 576 0.91 5.13 -9.69
CA LEU A 576 0.93 5.78 -10.99
C LEU A 576 -0.36 5.43 -11.72
N LEU A 577 -1.14 6.44 -12.07
CA LEU A 577 -2.33 6.32 -12.91
C LEU A 577 -2.05 6.92 -14.29
N ILE A 578 -2.30 6.13 -15.33
CA ILE A 578 -2.07 6.54 -16.72
C ILE A 578 -3.42 6.58 -17.43
N PHE A 579 -3.88 7.77 -17.82
CA PHE A 579 -5.07 7.97 -18.64
C PHE A 579 -4.63 8.13 -20.10
N ASP A 580 -4.75 7.05 -20.87
CA ASP A 580 -4.38 7.03 -22.29
C ASP A 580 -5.56 7.49 -23.16
N ASN A 581 -5.32 8.36 -24.13
CA ASN A 581 -6.31 8.91 -25.05
C ASN A 581 -7.42 9.73 -24.38
N ALA A 582 -7.10 10.48 -23.33
CA ALA A 582 -8.07 11.36 -22.66
C ALA A 582 -8.35 12.63 -23.48
N GLU A 583 -9.18 12.53 -24.51
CA GLU A 583 -9.48 13.66 -25.42
C GLU A 583 -10.58 14.60 -24.88
N VAL A 584 -11.52 14.07 -24.08
CA VAL A 584 -12.67 14.83 -23.53
C VAL A 584 -12.34 15.30 -22.10
N LEU A 585 -11.93 16.56 -21.97
CA LEU A 585 -11.47 17.14 -20.71
C LEU A 585 -12.56 17.11 -19.64
N GLU A 586 -13.79 17.49 -19.98
CA GLU A 586 -14.91 17.64 -19.05
C GLU A 586 -15.34 16.31 -18.42
N ARG A 587 -15.10 15.18 -19.11
CA ARG A 587 -15.43 13.84 -18.60
C ARG A 587 -14.30 13.25 -17.76
N VAL A 588 -13.04 13.45 -18.16
CA VAL A 588 -11.89 12.81 -17.50
C VAL A 588 -11.39 13.63 -16.31
N ALA A 589 -11.38 14.96 -16.39
CA ALA A 589 -10.85 15.82 -15.34
C ALA A 589 -11.49 15.62 -13.96
N PRO A 590 -12.82 15.45 -13.82
CA PRO A 590 -13.46 15.16 -12.52
C PRO A 590 -13.05 13.82 -11.90
N LEU A 591 -12.46 12.92 -12.70
CA LEU A 591 -12.08 11.56 -12.33
C LEU A 591 -10.59 11.41 -12.02
N LEU A 592 -9.85 12.51 -11.99
CA LEU A 592 -8.43 12.51 -11.61
C LEU A 592 -8.29 12.49 -10.09
N PRO A 593 -7.49 11.57 -9.52
CA PRO A 593 -7.29 11.52 -8.07
C PRO A 593 -6.45 12.71 -7.60
N HIS A 594 -6.67 13.10 -6.35
CA HIS A 594 -5.85 14.08 -5.64
C HIS A 594 -5.07 13.37 -4.53
N GLY A 595 -3.76 13.55 -4.42
CA GLY A 595 -2.95 12.87 -3.39
C GLY A 595 -1.46 12.82 -3.68
N GLY A 596 -0.72 11.98 -2.93
CA GLY A 596 0.73 11.81 -3.04
C GLY A 596 1.24 10.90 -4.15
N GLY A 597 0.37 10.49 -5.09
CA GLY A 597 0.73 9.68 -6.26
C GLY A 597 0.85 10.48 -7.55
N HIS A 598 1.13 9.78 -8.66
CA HIS A 598 1.42 10.41 -9.95
C HIS A 598 0.32 10.11 -10.98
N VAL A 599 -0.05 11.14 -11.75
CA VAL A 599 -1.02 11.02 -12.85
C VAL A 599 -0.34 11.41 -14.16
N LEU A 600 -0.43 10.53 -15.15
CA LEU A 600 0.08 10.72 -16.50
C LEU A 600 -1.07 10.65 -17.49
N ILE A 601 -1.19 11.63 -18.37
CA ILE A 601 -2.27 11.75 -19.35
C ILE A 601 -1.66 11.75 -20.74
N THR A 602 -2.20 10.98 -21.68
CA THR A 602 -1.89 11.13 -23.10
C THR A 602 -3.10 11.72 -23.82
N SER A 603 -2.91 12.80 -24.58
CA SER A 603 -4.02 13.48 -25.25
C SER A 603 -3.55 14.25 -26.48
N ARG A 604 -4.45 14.46 -27.45
CA ARG A 604 -4.28 15.46 -28.52
C ARG A 604 -4.93 16.79 -28.14
N ASN A 605 -5.86 16.80 -27.18
CA ASN A 605 -6.47 18.02 -26.66
C ASN A 605 -5.42 18.88 -25.92
N ARG A 606 -5.23 20.12 -26.39
CA ARG A 606 -4.27 21.09 -25.84
C ARG A 606 -4.79 21.79 -24.58
N GLU A 607 -6.10 21.78 -24.35
CA GLU A 607 -6.76 22.41 -23.19
C GLU A 607 -6.32 21.80 -21.86
N TRP A 608 -5.79 20.57 -21.87
CA TRP A 608 -5.15 19.95 -20.71
C TRP A 608 -4.04 20.80 -20.08
N SER A 609 -3.43 21.72 -20.83
CA SER A 609 -2.41 22.64 -20.31
C SER A 609 -2.92 23.59 -19.21
N GLU A 610 -4.24 23.77 -19.08
CA GLU A 610 -4.85 24.56 -18.00
C GLU A 610 -4.95 23.79 -16.67
N GLN A 611 -4.96 22.45 -16.72
CA GLN A 611 -5.21 21.58 -15.57
C GLN A 611 -4.06 20.60 -15.27
N ALA A 612 -3.09 20.48 -16.17
CA ALA A 612 -1.95 19.57 -16.09
C ALA A 612 -0.68 20.23 -16.64
N GLN A 613 0.48 19.78 -16.16
CA GLN A 613 1.77 20.19 -16.73
C GLN A 613 1.91 19.59 -18.13
N ALA A 614 2.03 20.43 -19.16
CA ALA A 614 2.16 19.95 -20.53
C ALA A 614 3.60 19.50 -20.84
N LEU A 615 3.74 18.27 -21.33
CA LEU A 615 4.96 17.74 -21.94
C LEU A 615 4.73 17.58 -23.44
N HIS A 616 5.23 18.53 -24.22
CA HIS A 616 5.12 18.47 -25.67
C HIS A 616 6.14 17.51 -26.27
N ILE A 617 5.67 16.57 -27.09
CA ILE A 617 6.51 15.64 -27.82
C ILE A 617 6.39 15.86 -29.32
N ASP A 618 7.54 15.98 -29.96
CA ASP A 618 7.67 16.15 -31.40
C ASP A 618 7.90 14.81 -32.13
N VAL A 619 8.10 14.81 -33.44
CA VAL A 619 8.60 13.68 -34.24
C VAL A 619 9.96 13.16 -33.71
N PHE A 620 10.45 12.03 -34.24
CA PHE A 620 11.78 11.55 -33.84
C PHE A 620 12.87 12.54 -34.23
N LYS A 621 13.95 12.59 -33.44
CA LYS A 621 15.21 13.12 -33.94
C LYS A 621 15.70 12.19 -35.06
N ARG A 622 16.39 12.74 -36.06
CA ARG A 622 16.90 11.95 -37.20
C ARG A 622 17.70 10.71 -36.76
N GLU A 623 18.54 10.86 -35.74
CA GLU A 623 19.33 9.77 -35.16
C GLU A 623 18.46 8.66 -34.56
N GLU A 624 17.32 9.01 -33.96
CA GLU A 624 16.34 8.05 -33.44
C GLU A 624 15.66 7.29 -34.57
N SER A 625 15.28 7.97 -35.66
CA SER A 625 14.70 7.34 -36.86
C SER A 625 15.67 6.34 -37.50
N ILE A 626 16.94 6.74 -37.69
CA ILE A 626 17.99 5.88 -38.24
C ILE A 626 18.21 4.66 -37.34
N SER A 627 18.35 4.89 -36.03
CA SER A 627 18.53 3.82 -35.06
C SER A 627 17.35 2.84 -35.06
N HIS A 628 16.12 3.34 -35.20
CA HIS A 628 14.91 2.52 -35.24
C HIS A 628 14.85 1.63 -36.49
N LEU A 629 15.20 2.19 -37.67
CA LEU A 629 15.26 1.43 -38.92
C LEU A 629 16.36 0.36 -38.87
N GLN A 630 17.56 0.72 -38.42
CA GLN A 630 18.70 -0.21 -38.34
C GLN A 630 18.50 -1.32 -37.30
N LEU A 631 17.74 -1.04 -36.22
CA LEU A 631 17.37 -2.07 -35.24
C LEU A 631 16.57 -3.20 -35.89
N ARG A 632 15.75 -2.90 -36.91
CA ARG A 632 14.90 -3.86 -37.62
C ARG A 632 15.57 -4.40 -38.89
N LEU A 633 16.44 -3.61 -39.52
CA LEU A 633 17.19 -3.92 -40.74
C LEU A 633 18.69 -3.65 -40.52
N PRO A 634 19.43 -4.59 -39.90
CA PRO A 634 20.87 -4.38 -39.63
C PRO A 634 21.73 -4.20 -40.88
N SER A 635 21.23 -4.63 -42.05
CA SER A 635 21.89 -4.48 -43.35
C SER A 635 21.69 -3.10 -43.99
N LEU A 636 20.84 -2.23 -43.42
CA LEU A 636 20.54 -0.91 -43.96
C LEU A 636 21.73 0.04 -43.75
N THR A 637 22.23 0.65 -44.82
CA THR A 637 23.29 1.65 -44.69
C THR A 637 22.77 2.91 -44.00
N MET A 638 23.65 3.67 -43.34
CA MET A 638 23.27 4.93 -42.67
C MET A 638 22.61 5.93 -43.63
N ASN A 639 23.09 6.01 -44.88
CA ASN A 639 22.55 6.91 -45.90
C ASN A 639 21.14 6.47 -46.37
N GLU A 640 20.90 5.17 -46.58
CA GLU A 640 19.56 4.67 -46.92
C GLU A 640 18.57 4.91 -45.77
N ALA A 641 19.00 4.65 -44.53
CA ALA A 641 18.21 4.92 -43.33
C ALA A 641 17.82 6.40 -43.22
N GLU A 642 18.79 7.29 -43.49
CA GLU A 642 18.57 8.73 -43.45
C GLU A 642 17.58 9.20 -44.52
N ARG A 643 17.67 8.68 -45.75
CA ARG A 643 16.73 9.01 -46.83
C ARG A 643 15.31 8.55 -46.53
N ILE A 644 15.15 7.31 -46.03
CA ILE A 644 13.84 6.79 -45.62
C ILE A 644 13.26 7.65 -44.49
N ALA A 645 14.07 7.96 -43.48
CA ALA A 645 13.65 8.80 -42.36
C ALA A 645 13.22 10.20 -42.81
N ALA A 646 13.97 10.81 -43.73
CA ALA A 646 13.65 12.12 -44.30
C ALA A 646 12.34 12.10 -45.11
N ALA A 647 12.13 11.10 -45.97
CA ALA A 647 10.92 10.95 -46.77
C ALA A 647 9.65 10.76 -45.90
N LEU A 648 9.79 10.17 -44.71
CA LEU A 648 8.71 9.94 -43.76
C LEU A 648 8.53 11.08 -42.73
N GLY A 649 9.31 12.15 -42.86
CA GLY A 649 9.27 13.29 -41.93
C GLY A 649 9.61 12.92 -40.49
N ASP A 650 10.43 11.88 -40.30
CA ASP A 650 10.83 11.36 -38.99
C ASP A 650 9.65 10.98 -38.07
N LEU A 651 8.44 10.75 -38.61
CA LEU A 651 7.29 10.38 -37.81
C LEU A 651 7.43 8.94 -37.29
N PRO A 652 7.44 8.70 -35.96
CA PRO A 652 7.71 7.39 -35.37
C PRO A 652 6.87 6.23 -35.92
N ILE A 653 5.54 6.42 -36.04
CA ILE A 653 4.65 5.38 -36.56
C ILE A 653 4.94 5.04 -38.03
N ALA A 654 5.34 6.03 -38.83
CA ALA A 654 5.66 5.87 -40.24
C ALA A 654 6.99 5.14 -40.42
N VAL A 655 8.02 5.56 -39.67
CA VAL A 655 9.33 4.92 -39.64
C VAL A 655 9.22 3.46 -39.19
N ALA A 656 8.39 3.18 -38.19
CA ALA A 656 8.13 1.81 -37.73
C ALA A 656 7.42 0.95 -38.79
N ALA A 657 6.42 1.51 -39.49
CA ALA A 657 5.69 0.83 -40.56
C ALA A 657 6.61 0.54 -41.78
N ALA A 658 7.44 1.51 -42.16
CA ALA A 658 8.42 1.37 -43.23
C ALA A 658 9.45 0.27 -42.92
N GLY A 659 10.03 0.29 -41.73
CA GLY A 659 10.96 -0.75 -41.28
C GLY A 659 10.32 -2.14 -41.22
N ALA A 660 9.03 -2.23 -40.90
CA ALA A 660 8.28 -3.50 -40.93
C ALA A 660 8.08 -4.02 -42.36
N LEU A 661 7.60 -3.16 -43.26
CA LEU A 661 7.39 -3.50 -44.66
C LEU A 661 8.69 -3.91 -45.35
N LEU A 662 9.76 -3.14 -45.16
CA LEU A 662 11.07 -3.39 -45.76
C LEU A 662 11.72 -4.68 -45.22
N ALA A 663 11.51 -5.02 -43.94
CA ALA A 663 12.03 -6.28 -43.38
C ALA A 663 11.30 -7.53 -43.91
N GLU A 664 10.02 -7.42 -44.23
CA GLU A 664 9.22 -8.53 -44.77
C GLU A 664 9.20 -8.54 -46.31
N SER A 665 9.71 -7.50 -46.98
CA SER A 665 9.69 -7.36 -48.44
C SER A 665 11.04 -7.62 -49.09
N SER A 666 11.01 -8.28 -50.24
CA SER A 666 12.15 -8.34 -51.17
C SER A 666 12.22 -7.09 -52.07
N THR A 667 11.44 -6.04 -51.76
CA THR A 667 11.38 -4.82 -52.56
C THR A 667 12.71 -4.07 -52.41
N PRO A 668 13.41 -3.75 -53.52
CA PRO A 668 14.61 -2.94 -53.44
C PRO A 668 14.32 -1.59 -52.75
N ILE A 669 15.20 -1.17 -51.85
CA ILE A 669 15.03 0.09 -51.09
C ILE A 669 14.83 1.29 -52.02
N ALA A 670 15.49 1.29 -53.19
CA ALA A 670 15.35 2.32 -54.21
C ALA A 670 13.93 2.42 -54.79
N ASP A 671 13.20 1.31 -54.89
CA ASP A 671 11.84 1.29 -55.43
C ASP A 671 10.84 1.78 -54.38
N TYR A 672 11.06 1.43 -53.11
CA TYR A 672 10.30 1.97 -51.99
C TYR A 672 10.50 3.49 -51.85
N LEU A 673 11.75 3.97 -51.91
CA LEU A 673 12.05 5.40 -51.84
C LEU A 673 11.37 6.18 -52.96
N ARG A 674 11.39 5.68 -54.21
CA ARG A 674 10.66 6.32 -55.33
C ARG A 674 9.16 6.43 -55.04
N ALA A 675 8.53 5.36 -54.55
CA ALA A 675 7.10 5.36 -54.26
C ALA A 675 6.70 6.35 -53.15
N VAL A 676 7.59 6.60 -52.17
CA VAL A 676 7.32 7.49 -51.03
C VAL A 676 7.74 8.95 -51.32
N GLU A 677 8.81 9.16 -52.10
CA GLU A 677 9.32 10.49 -52.50
C GLU A 677 8.41 11.18 -53.54
N ASP A 678 7.66 10.42 -54.34
CA ASP A 678 6.67 10.98 -55.30
C ASP A 678 5.40 11.55 -54.62
N GLY A 679 5.19 11.29 -53.32
CA GLY A 679 4.09 11.86 -52.53
C GLY A 679 4.49 13.22 -51.92
N THR A 680 3.76 14.29 -52.23
CA THR A 680 4.19 15.68 -51.97
C THR A 680 4.04 16.18 -50.52
N ALA A 681 3.60 15.35 -49.56
CA ALA A 681 3.49 15.71 -48.13
C ALA A 681 3.78 14.52 -47.18
N THR A 682 4.36 14.78 -46.00
CA THR A 682 4.75 13.75 -45.00
C THR A 682 3.58 12.90 -44.50
N THR A 683 2.37 13.46 -44.36
CA THR A 683 1.14 12.70 -44.05
C THR A 683 0.72 11.75 -45.17
N GLN A 684 0.97 12.13 -46.43
CA GLN A 684 0.79 11.27 -47.60
C GLN A 684 1.83 10.14 -47.62
N SER A 685 3.07 10.40 -47.20
CA SER A 685 4.16 9.40 -47.14
C SER A 685 3.85 8.23 -46.17
N VAL A 686 3.18 8.50 -45.04
CA VAL A 686 2.71 7.46 -44.10
C VAL A 686 1.57 6.64 -44.70
N GLN A 687 0.58 7.32 -45.28
CA GLN A 687 -0.52 6.68 -45.97
C GLN A 687 -0.03 5.80 -47.12
N THR A 688 0.98 6.23 -47.88
CA THR A 688 1.62 5.46 -48.95
C THR A 688 2.27 4.18 -48.39
N THR A 689 3.02 4.28 -47.29
CA THR A 689 3.68 3.12 -46.67
C THR A 689 2.67 2.08 -46.18
N TRP A 690 1.58 2.50 -45.53
CA TRP A 690 0.50 1.59 -45.16
C TRP A 690 -0.27 1.09 -46.37
N THR A 691 -0.49 1.90 -47.39
CA THR A 691 -1.16 1.47 -48.62
C THR A 691 -0.38 0.35 -49.30
N LEU A 692 0.95 0.45 -49.38
CA LEU A 692 1.82 -0.62 -49.88
C LEU A 692 1.72 -1.89 -49.02
N SER A 693 1.73 -1.75 -47.69
CA SER A 693 1.59 -2.87 -46.75
C SER A 693 0.22 -3.55 -46.88
N LEU A 694 -0.85 -2.77 -47.04
CA LEU A 694 -2.23 -3.24 -47.20
C LEU A 694 -2.45 -3.89 -48.57
N ASN A 695 -1.88 -3.34 -49.66
CA ASN A 695 -1.93 -3.96 -51.00
C ASN A 695 -1.27 -5.34 -50.97
N ARG A 696 -0.09 -5.42 -50.36
CA ARG A 696 0.62 -6.68 -50.19
C ARG A 696 -0.16 -7.66 -49.32
N LEU A 697 -0.77 -7.20 -48.23
CA LEU A 697 -1.59 -8.03 -47.37
C LEU A 697 -2.79 -8.60 -48.15
N ALA A 698 -3.47 -7.77 -48.94
CA ALA A 698 -4.58 -8.18 -49.78
C ALA A 698 -4.16 -9.22 -50.85
N GLU A 699 -2.95 -9.09 -51.41
CA GLU A 699 -2.41 -10.05 -52.39
C GLU A 699 -1.93 -11.37 -51.77
N GLN A 700 -1.20 -11.30 -50.65
CA GLN A 700 -0.53 -12.46 -50.05
C GLN A 700 -1.40 -13.22 -49.05
N SER A 701 -2.33 -12.54 -48.40
CA SER A 701 -3.23 -13.15 -47.40
C SER A 701 -4.58 -12.41 -47.36
N PRO A 702 -5.47 -12.68 -48.33
CA PRO A 702 -6.80 -12.06 -48.39
C PRO A 702 -7.60 -12.19 -47.08
N ALA A 703 -7.47 -13.33 -46.38
CA ALA A 703 -8.12 -13.55 -45.10
C ALA A 703 -7.58 -12.65 -43.97
N ALA A 704 -6.28 -12.37 -43.93
CA ALA A 704 -5.72 -11.43 -42.96
C ALA A 704 -6.19 -10.00 -43.25
N TYR A 705 -6.30 -9.61 -44.54
CA TYR A 705 -6.87 -8.33 -44.93
C TYR A 705 -8.35 -8.23 -44.53
N ARG A 706 -9.16 -9.28 -44.75
CA ARG A 706 -10.56 -9.31 -44.34
C ARG A 706 -10.73 -9.23 -42.82
N MET A 707 -9.88 -9.91 -42.04
CA MET A 707 -9.86 -9.78 -40.58
C MET A 707 -9.57 -8.33 -40.16
N LEU A 708 -8.62 -7.66 -40.83
CA LEU A 708 -8.32 -6.25 -40.56
C LEU A 708 -9.48 -5.33 -40.92
N GLN A 709 -10.22 -5.59 -42.01
CA GLN A 709 -11.44 -4.85 -42.35
C GLN A 709 -12.50 -4.99 -41.25
N LEU A 710 -12.76 -6.21 -40.75
CA LEU A 710 -13.69 -6.44 -39.64
C LEU A 710 -13.24 -5.73 -38.36
N CYS A 711 -11.94 -5.76 -38.05
CA CYS A 711 -11.40 -5.04 -36.89
C CYS A 711 -11.38 -3.51 -37.09
N SER A 712 -11.47 -3.02 -38.33
CA SER A 712 -11.47 -1.59 -38.61
C SER A 712 -12.76 -0.91 -38.17
N VAL A 713 -13.88 -1.64 -38.11
CA VAL A 713 -15.19 -1.12 -37.70
C VAL A 713 -15.53 -1.44 -36.23
N LEU A 714 -14.57 -1.99 -35.48
CA LEU A 714 -14.66 -2.25 -34.05
C LEU A 714 -13.83 -1.22 -33.27
N ALA A 715 -14.05 -1.13 -31.95
CA ALA A 715 -13.14 -0.42 -31.07
C ALA A 715 -11.68 -0.87 -31.27
N SER A 716 -10.72 0.03 -31.02
CA SER A 716 -9.30 -0.19 -31.34
C SER A 716 -8.68 -1.38 -30.62
N GLU A 717 -9.23 -1.77 -29.48
CA GLU A 717 -8.81 -2.93 -28.69
C GLU A 717 -9.79 -4.07 -28.93
N VAL A 718 -9.33 -5.16 -29.56
CA VAL A 718 -10.18 -6.30 -29.92
C VAL A 718 -9.67 -7.56 -29.23
N ALA A 719 -10.51 -8.15 -28.37
CA ALA A 719 -10.16 -9.35 -27.61
C ALA A 719 -9.89 -10.57 -28.53
N PHE A 720 -8.91 -11.39 -28.16
CA PHE A 720 -8.60 -12.64 -28.88
C PHE A 720 -9.77 -13.60 -28.91
N ASP A 721 -10.63 -13.58 -27.90
CA ASP A 721 -11.80 -14.45 -27.85
C ASP A 721 -12.81 -14.06 -28.95
N LEU A 722 -12.90 -12.77 -29.32
CA LEU A 722 -13.68 -12.29 -30.46
C LEU A 722 -13.04 -12.69 -31.80
N LEU A 723 -11.72 -12.51 -31.93
CA LEU A 723 -10.96 -12.89 -33.15
C LEU A 723 -10.96 -14.40 -33.40
N ASN A 724 -10.97 -15.20 -32.33
CA ASN A 724 -10.97 -16.65 -32.42
C ASN A 724 -12.38 -17.24 -32.31
N SER A 725 -13.42 -16.40 -32.27
CA SER A 725 -14.81 -16.86 -32.25
C SER A 725 -15.17 -17.66 -33.50
N HIS A 726 -16.12 -18.59 -33.36
CA HIS A 726 -16.63 -19.35 -34.50
C HIS A 726 -17.20 -18.42 -35.57
N ARG A 727 -17.93 -17.36 -35.17
CA ARG A 727 -18.53 -16.39 -36.09
C ARG A 727 -17.48 -15.58 -36.87
N MET A 728 -16.35 -15.23 -36.25
CA MET A 728 -15.21 -14.64 -36.98
C MET A 728 -14.68 -15.61 -38.04
N GLY A 729 -14.58 -16.90 -37.73
CA GLY A 729 -14.20 -17.92 -38.71
C GLY A 729 -15.15 -18.00 -39.91
N VAL A 730 -16.46 -17.92 -39.66
CA VAL A 730 -17.49 -17.87 -40.71
C VAL A 730 -17.34 -16.64 -41.59
N ALA A 731 -17.11 -15.45 -41.00
CA ALA A 731 -16.92 -14.20 -41.75
C ALA A 731 -15.64 -14.18 -42.61
N LEU A 732 -14.64 -15.01 -42.27
CA LEU A 732 -13.38 -15.14 -43.01
C LEU A 732 -13.37 -16.27 -44.03
N ALA A 733 -14.21 -17.30 -43.85
CA ALA A 733 -14.27 -18.48 -44.71
C ALA A 733 -14.46 -18.19 -46.23
N PRO A 734 -15.22 -17.14 -46.65
CA PRO A 734 -15.32 -16.79 -48.08
C PRO A 734 -13.98 -16.40 -48.71
N THR A 735 -13.02 -15.90 -47.92
CA THR A 735 -11.68 -15.53 -48.39
C THR A 735 -10.68 -16.68 -48.31
N ASP A 736 -10.77 -17.52 -47.27
CA ASP A 736 -9.97 -18.73 -47.10
C ASP A 736 -10.76 -19.75 -46.25
N PRO A 737 -11.19 -20.89 -46.82
CA PRO A 737 -11.94 -21.92 -46.11
C PRO A 737 -11.20 -22.52 -44.90
N ALA A 738 -9.86 -22.46 -44.84
CA ALA A 738 -9.08 -22.95 -43.70
C ALA A 738 -9.33 -22.12 -42.43
N MET A 739 -9.95 -20.94 -42.54
CA MET A 739 -10.23 -20.03 -41.42
C MET A 739 -11.38 -20.49 -40.52
N SER A 740 -12.07 -21.59 -40.84
CA SER A 740 -12.99 -22.24 -39.89
C SER A 740 -12.27 -22.77 -38.65
N GLU A 741 -11.00 -23.19 -38.79
CA GLU A 741 -10.17 -23.70 -37.70
C GLU A 741 -9.59 -22.58 -36.82
N PRO A 742 -9.81 -22.57 -35.49
CA PRO A 742 -9.31 -21.52 -34.59
C PRO A 742 -7.80 -21.28 -34.66
N LEU A 743 -7.01 -22.34 -34.80
CA LEU A 743 -5.54 -22.26 -34.87
C LEU A 743 -5.06 -21.46 -36.09
N MET A 744 -5.78 -21.52 -37.21
CA MET A 744 -5.41 -20.81 -38.44
C MET A 744 -5.64 -19.31 -38.33
N ARG A 745 -6.60 -18.86 -37.51
CA ARG A 745 -6.86 -17.44 -37.25
C ARG A 745 -5.72 -16.76 -36.49
N GLY A 746 -5.06 -17.48 -35.58
CA GLY A 746 -3.85 -16.99 -34.90
C GLY A 746 -2.67 -16.71 -35.85
N VAL A 747 -2.59 -17.44 -36.97
CA VAL A 747 -1.58 -17.20 -38.02
C VAL A 747 -1.84 -15.86 -38.72
N LEU A 748 -3.10 -15.51 -38.99
CA LEU A 748 -3.47 -14.21 -39.58
C LEU A 748 -3.06 -13.06 -38.67
N THR A 749 -3.33 -13.17 -37.36
CA THR A 749 -2.92 -12.17 -36.37
C THR A 749 -1.40 -11.97 -36.38
N ASN A 750 -0.62 -13.05 -36.52
CA ASN A 750 0.84 -12.95 -36.64
C ASN A 750 1.27 -12.26 -37.96
N HIS A 751 0.61 -12.54 -39.08
CA HIS A 751 0.88 -11.85 -40.36
C HIS A 751 0.63 -10.34 -40.25
N LEU A 752 -0.49 -9.94 -39.63
CA LEU A 752 -0.80 -8.53 -39.38
C LEU A 752 0.26 -7.85 -38.48
N ASN A 753 0.71 -8.55 -37.44
CA ASN A 753 1.71 -8.04 -36.51
C ASN A 753 3.11 -7.91 -37.17
N LYS A 754 3.51 -8.83 -38.06
CA LYS A 754 4.79 -8.76 -38.79
C LYS A 754 4.90 -7.49 -39.64
N LEU A 755 3.82 -7.13 -40.33
CA LEU A 755 3.71 -5.90 -41.12
C LEU A 755 3.47 -4.63 -40.26
N ALA A 756 3.47 -4.75 -38.93
CA ALA A 756 3.20 -3.65 -37.99
C ALA A 756 1.84 -2.95 -38.23
N LEU A 757 0.84 -3.69 -38.69
CA LEU A 757 -0.54 -3.20 -38.86
C LEU A 757 -1.35 -3.29 -37.56
N ILE A 758 -0.96 -4.20 -36.67
CA ILE A 758 -1.56 -4.34 -35.32
C ILE A 758 -0.45 -4.45 -34.28
N LYS A 759 -0.79 -4.17 -33.01
CA LYS A 759 0.04 -4.53 -31.85
C LYS A 759 -0.63 -5.68 -31.09
N LEU A 760 0.16 -6.65 -30.64
CA LEU A 760 -0.31 -7.73 -29.77
C LEU A 760 -0.12 -7.36 -28.30
N ASP A 761 -1.19 -7.45 -27.51
CA ASP A 761 -1.11 -7.49 -26.06
C ASP A 761 -1.41 -8.90 -25.57
N THR A 762 -0.35 -9.62 -25.21
CA THR A 762 -0.46 -11.02 -24.75
C THR A 762 -0.94 -11.12 -23.31
N GLN A 763 -0.80 -10.07 -22.49
CA GLN A 763 -1.27 -10.06 -21.11
C GLN A 763 -2.77 -9.84 -21.05
N ALA A 764 -3.26 -8.85 -21.78
CA ALA A 764 -4.69 -8.54 -21.89
C ALA A 764 -5.43 -9.44 -22.91
N ARG A 765 -4.70 -10.32 -23.60
CA ARG A 765 -5.23 -11.21 -24.66
C ARG A 765 -6.04 -10.46 -25.73
N GLN A 766 -5.46 -9.38 -26.26
CA GLN A 766 -6.13 -8.53 -27.26
C GLN A 766 -5.16 -8.01 -28.32
N ILE A 767 -5.70 -7.53 -29.43
CA ILE A 767 -4.97 -6.76 -30.44
C ILE A 767 -5.33 -5.29 -30.32
N HIS A 768 -4.37 -4.43 -30.71
CA HIS A 768 -4.63 -3.01 -30.90
C HIS A 768 -4.48 -2.67 -32.38
N VAL A 769 -5.54 -2.14 -32.98
CA VAL A 769 -5.54 -1.57 -34.33
C VAL A 769 -5.51 -0.05 -34.23
N HIS A 770 -4.53 0.59 -34.84
CA HIS A 770 -4.38 2.03 -34.76
C HIS A 770 -5.51 2.75 -35.52
N ARG A 771 -6.13 3.79 -34.94
CA ARG A 771 -7.29 4.48 -35.54
C ARG A 771 -7.07 5.04 -36.93
N LEU A 772 -5.90 5.65 -37.17
CA LEU A 772 -5.57 6.13 -38.51
C LEU A 772 -5.50 4.98 -39.54
N LEU A 773 -5.07 3.79 -39.11
CA LEU A 773 -5.11 2.61 -39.97
C LEU A 773 -6.55 2.12 -40.18
N GLN A 774 -7.37 2.09 -39.13
CA GLN A 774 -8.79 1.75 -39.24
C GLN A 774 -9.48 2.68 -40.26
N GLN A 775 -9.25 3.99 -40.17
CA GLN A 775 -9.77 4.98 -41.12
C GLN A 775 -9.29 4.72 -42.55
N ILE A 776 -8.00 4.48 -42.78
CA ILE A 776 -7.46 4.18 -44.12
C ILE A 776 -8.08 2.89 -44.69
N VAL A 777 -8.27 1.87 -43.86
CA VAL A 777 -8.92 0.62 -44.29
C VAL A 777 -10.39 0.85 -44.63
N GLN A 778 -11.10 1.68 -43.85
CA GLN A 778 -12.49 2.07 -44.12
C GLN A 778 -12.62 2.89 -45.40
N GLU A 779 -11.75 3.88 -45.65
CA GLU A 779 -11.75 4.72 -46.86
C GLU A 779 -11.48 3.93 -48.15
N ARG A 780 -10.88 2.74 -48.02
CA ARG A 780 -10.62 1.81 -49.14
C ARG A 780 -11.78 0.87 -49.44
N MET A 781 -12.78 0.80 -48.57
CA MET A 781 -14.00 0.02 -48.80
C MET A 781 -15.01 0.87 -49.55
N THR A 782 -15.80 0.25 -50.42
CA THR A 782 -16.98 0.94 -50.95
C THR A 782 -17.99 1.20 -49.81
N PRO A 783 -18.90 2.18 -49.94
CA PRO A 783 -19.93 2.39 -48.92
C PRO A 783 -20.75 1.12 -48.63
N GLU A 784 -21.01 0.30 -49.64
CA GLU A 784 -21.69 -1.00 -49.51
C GLU A 784 -20.84 -2.00 -48.71
N ASP A 785 -19.57 -2.18 -49.09
CA ASP A 785 -18.65 -3.07 -48.35
C ASP A 785 -18.49 -2.66 -46.88
N LEU A 786 -18.49 -1.36 -46.58
CA LEU A 786 -18.37 -0.85 -45.21
C LEU A 786 -19.62 -1.21 -44.39
N VAL A 787 -20.82 -1.07 -44.97
CA VAL A 787 -22.08 -1.49 -44.34
C VAL A 787 -22.09 -2.99 -44.08
N ASP A 788 -21.71 -3.80 -45.08
CA ASP A 788 -21.63 -5.25 -44.95
C ASP A 788 -20.61 -5.69 -43.90
N THR A 789 -19.46 -5.01 -43.84
CA THR A 789 -18.41 -5.26 -42.86
C THR A 789 -18.87 -4.91 -41.45
N ARG A 790 -19.60 -3.80 -41.27
CA ARG A 790 -20.24 -3.44 -39.99
C ARG A 790 -21.26 -4.49 -39.58
N HIS A 791 -22.10 -4.93 -40.51
CA HIS A 791 -23.10 -5.95 -40.24
C HIS A 791 -22.46 -7.27 -39.78
N GLU A 792 -21.43 -7.77 -40.45
CA GLU A 792 -20.71 -8.97 -40.00
C GLU A 792 -20.04 -8.77 -38.63
N ALA A 793 -19.48 -7.58 -38.36
CA ALA A 793 -18.96 -7.25 -37.04
C ALA A 793 -20.06 -7.29 -35.96
N HIS A 794 -21.26 -6.79 -36.25
CA HIS A 794 -22.41 -6.90 -35.34
C HIS A 794 -22.78 -8.35 -35.05
N LEU A 795 -22.80 -9.22 -36.08
CA LEU A 795 -23.11 -10.64 -35.92
C LEU A 795 -22.05 -11.35 -35.08
N ILE A 796 -20.77 -10.97 -35.21
CA ILE A 796 -19.67 -11.47 -34.36
C ILE A 796 -19.89 -11.05 -32.90
N LEU A 797 -20.24 -9.80 -32.63
CA LEU A 797 -20.53 -9.31 -31.27
C LEU A 797 -21.75 -10.01 -30.66
N ALA A 798 -22.82 -10.17 -31.43
CA ALA A 798 -24.02 -10.88 -31.00
C ALA A 798 -23.74 -12.35 -30.68
N ALA A 799 -22.90 -13.02 -31.47
CA ALA A 799 -22.48 -14.41 -31.22
C ALA A 799 -21.53 -14.56 -30.02
N ALA A 800 -20.88 -13.48 -29.59
CA ALA A 800 -20.00 -13.45 -28.42
C ALA A 800 -20.75 -13.09 -27.12
N ARG A 801 -22.07 -12.85 -27.19
CA ARG A 801 -22.93 -12.64 -26.03
C ARG A 801 -22.82 -13.86 -25.09
N PRO A 802 -22.54 -13.67 -23.79
CA PRO A 802 -22.55 -14.76 -22.81
C PRO A 802 -23.90 -15.48 -22.73
N ASP A 803 -23.88 -16.78 -22.43
CA ASP A 803 -25.09 -17.61 -22.33
C ASP A 803 -25.97 -17.23 -21.11
N GLY A 804 -25.38 -16.59 -20.10
CA GLY A 804 -26.08 -16.18 -18.88
C GLY A 804 -26.87 -14.87 -19.00
N GLU A 805 -27.76 -14.64 -18.04
CA GLU A 805 -28.48 -13.38 -17.90
C GLU A 805 -27.54 -12.25 -17.45
N VAL A 806 -27.80 -11.05 -17.96
CA VAL A 806 -27.05 -9.84 -17.60
C VAL A 806 -27.26 -9.41 -16.15
N ASP A 807 -28.31 -9.91 -15.49
CA ASP A 807 -28.56 -9.67 -14.07
C ASP A 807 -27.60 -10.44 -13.15
N ASP A 808 -26.90 -11.46 -13.65
CA ASP A 808 -25.92 -12.21 -12.87
C ASP A 808 -24.54 -11.53 -12.96
N PRO A 809 -24.01 -10.98 -11.85
CA PRO A 809 -22.72 -10.30 -11.83
C PRO A 809 -21.55 -11.15 -12.36
N LYS A 810 -21.66 -12.49 -12.33
CA LYS A 810 -20.63 -13.41 -12.85
C LYS A 810 -20.34 -13.20 -14.35
N HIS A 811 -21.33 -12.76 -15.12
CA HIS A 811 -21.18 -12.57 -16.57
C HIS A 811 -20.75 -11.15 -16.94
N TRP A 812 -20.73 -10.21 -15.99
CA TRP A 812 -20.48 -8.80 -16.28
C TRP A 812 -19.10 -8.55 -16.92
N ALA A 813 -18.07 -9.28 -16.51
CA ALA A 813 -16.74 -9.17 -17.11
C ALA A 813 -16.75 -9.51 -18.61
N ALA A 814 -17.47 -10.55 -19.02
CA ALA A 814 -17.56 -10.95 -20.42
C ALA A 814 -18.40 -9.95 -21.23
N PHE A 815 -19.51 -9.48 -20.68
CA PHE A 815 -20.32 -8.42 -21.30
C PHE A 815 -19.53 -7.11 -21.49
N ARG A 816 -18.69 -6.73 -20.52
CA ARG A 816 -17.84 -5.52 -20.60
C ARG A 816 -16.88 -5.52 -21.79
N LEU A 817 -16.45 -6.69 -22.25
CA LEU A 817 -15.60 -6.81 -23.44
C LEU A 817 -16.35 -6.44 -24.75
N LEU A 818 -17.68 -6.48 -24.76
CA LEU A 818 -18.49 -6.23 -25.96
C LEU A 818 -18.89 -4.75 -26.09
N TRP A 819 -19.07 -4.04 -24.98
CA TRP A 819 -19.66 -2.71 -24.94
C TRP A 819 -18.93 -1.64 -25.76
N PRO A 820 -17.58 -1.53 -25.74
CA PRO A 820 -16.87 -0.52 -26.53
C PRO A 820 -17.11 -0.69 -28.04
N HIS A 821 -17.33 -1.92 -28.48
CA HIS A 821 -17.53 -2.21 -29.89
C HIS A 821 -18.89 -1.74 -30.41
N LEU A 822 -19.94 -1.78 -29.60
CA LEU A 822 -21.30 -1.44 -30.02
C LEU A 822 -21.43 0.01 -30.52
N VAL A 823 -20.73 0.93 -29.86
CA VAL A 823 -20.75 2.36 -30.24
C VAL A 823 -19.98 2.57 -31.53
N VAL A 824 -18.74 2.06 -31.62
CA VAL A 824 -17.86 2.26 -32.78
C VAL A 824 -18.41 1.59 -34.04
N SER A 825 -19.05 0.42 -33.90
CA SER A 825 -19.65 -0.28 -35.03
C SER A 825 -21.01 0.29 -35.46
N GLU A 826 -21.57 1.27 -34.73
CA GLU A 826 -22.93 1.79 -34.92
C GLU A 826 -24.00 0.69 -34.77
N ALA A 827 -23.87 -0.20 -33.77
CA ALA A 827 -24.76 -1.36 -33.61
C ALA A 827 -26.26 -1.00 -33.43
N VAL A 828 -26.56 0.23 -32.99
CA VAL A 828 -27.94 0.75 -32.83
C VAL A 828 -28.72 0.75 -34.14
N THR A 829 -28.05 0.88 -35.29
CA THR A 829 -28.71 0.87 -36.61
C THR A 829 -28.92 -0.54 -37.17
N CYS A 830 -28.42 -1.58 -36.50
CA CYS A 830 -28.48 -2.96 -36.99
C CYS A 830 -29.89 -3.53 -36.91
N THR A 831 -30.27 -4.30 -37.92
CA THR A 831 -31.59 -4.94 -38.04
C THR A 831 -31.62 -6.38 -37.55
N ASP A 832 -30.49 -6.98 -37.18
CA ASP A 832 -30.44 -8.37 -36.69
C ASP A 832 -31.02 -8.52 -35.28
N ALA A 833 -31.85 -9.54 -35.07
CA ALA A 833 -32.55 -9.76 -33.80
C ALA A 833 -31.58 -10.04 -32.63
N ASN A 834 -30.45 -10.71 -32.85
CA ASN A 834 -29.49 -11.01 -31.78
C ASN A 834 -28.71 -9.76 -31.38
N VAL A 835 -28.44 -8.86 -32.32
CA VAL A 835 -27.81 -7.57 -32.03
C VAL A 835 -28.75 -6.68 -31.23
N ARG A 836 -30.05 -6.64 -31.60
CA ARG A 836 -31.08 -5.96 -30.81
C ARG A 836 -31.17 -6.50 -29.38
N ARG A 837 -31.03 -7.82 -29.20
CA ARG A 837 -30.98 -8.44 -27.87
C ARG A 837 -29.79 -7.92 -27.05
N LEU A 838 -28.61 -7.85 -27.66
CA LEU A 838 -27.40 -7.33 -27.01
C LEU A 838 -27.55 -5.86 -26.57
N LEU A 839 -28.27 -5.05 -27.36
CA LEU A 839 -28.59 -3.66 -26.99
C LEU A 839 -29.55 -3.57 -25.79
N ILE A 840 -30.55 -4.46 -25.71
CA ILE A 840 -31.43 -4.56 -24.53
C ILE A 840 -30.64 -4.96 -23.29
N ASP A 841 -29.72 -5.93 -23.43
CA ASP A 841 -28.84 -6.34 -22.34
C ASP A 841 -27.92 -5.20 -21.89
N ARG A 842 -27.45 -4.34 -22.81
CA ARG A 842 -26.67 -3.14 -22.45
C ARG A 842 -27.48 -2.14 -21.63
N VAL A 843 -28.73 -1.87 -21.99
CA VAL A 843 -29.63 -1.00 -21.21
C VAL A 843 -29.85 -1.58 -19.81
N ARG A 844 -30.11 -2.88 -19.73
CA ARG A 844 -30.32 -3.59 -18.47
C ARG A 844 -29.05 -3.59 -17.60
N PHE A 845 -27.87 -3.79 -18.19
CA PHE A 845 -26.59 -3.68 -17.49
C PHE A 845 -26.42 -2.29 -16.85
N LEU A 846 -26.63 -1.22 -17.62
CA LEU A 846 -26.51 0.16 -17.11
C LEU A 846 -27.47 0.41 -15.94
N HIS A 847 -28.71 -0.09 -16.02
CA HIS A 847 -29.65 0.01 -14.90
C HIS A 847 -29.17 -0.74 -13.65
N GLN A 848 -28.73 -1.99 -13.81
CA GLN A 848 -28.28 -2.83 -12.69
C GLN A 848 -26.94 -2.38 -12.08
N SER A 849 -26.11 -1.66 -12.85
CA SER A 849 -24.84 -1.08 -12.39
C SER A 849 -25.00 0.31 -11.76
N GLY A 850 -26.24 0.76 -11.52
CA GLY A 850 -26.51 2.01 -10.82
C GLY A 850 -26.48 3.26 -11.73
N GLU A 851 -26.57 3.12 -13.05
CA GLU A 851 -26.50 4.22 -14.00
C GLU A 851 -27.87 4.46 -14.72
N PRO A 852 -28.97 4.76 -13.98
CA PRO A 852 -30.32 4.80 -14.55
C PRO A 852 -30.50 5.88 -15.62
N HIS A 853 -29.79 7.00 -15.53
CA HIS A 853 -29.87 8.08 -16.52
C HIS A 853 -29.21 7.70 -17.86
N GLU A 854 -28.05 7.03 -17.81
CA GLU A 854 -27.37 6.54 -19.02
C GLU A 854 -28.18 5.40 -19.67
N ALA A 855 -28.75 4.52 -18.84
CA ALA A 855 -29.65 3.46 -19.28
C ALA A 855 -30.88 4.04 -20.01
N GLU A 856 -31.55 5.03 -19.43
CA GLU A 856 -32.71 5.72 -20.03
C GLU A 856 -32.33 6.41 -21.35
N SER A 857 -31.24 7.18 -21.36
CA SER A 857 -30.78 7.88 -22.56
C SER A 857 -30.46 6.93 -23.72
N LEU A 858 -29.83 5.79 -23.43
CA LEU A 858 -29.55 4.77 -24.44
C LEU A 858 -30.84 4.09 -24.92
N ALA A 859 -31.75 3.76 -24.00
CA ALA A 859 -33.03 3.16 -24.32
C ALA A 859 -33.90 4.07 -25.21
N ASP A 860 -33.91 5.38 -24.96
CA ASP A 860 -34.62 6.37 -25.76
C ASP A 860 -34.09 6.42 -27.20
N ARG A 861 -32.75 6.42 -27.38
CA ARG A 861 -32.14 6.40 -28.72
C ARG A 861 -32.50 5.15 -29.50
N ILE A 862 -32.40 3.97 -28.87
CA ILE A 862 -32.74 2.68 -29.49
C ILE A 862 -34.25 2.62 -29.80
N GLY A 863 -35.08 3.00 -28.82
CA GLY A 863 -36.53 2.97 -28.93
C GLY A 863 -37.06 3.89 -30.02
N ALA A 864 -36.51 5.11 -30.14
CA ALA A 864 -36.88 6.04 -31.20
C ALA A 864 -36.66 5.46 -32.60
N ASP A 865 -35.52 4.79 -32.83
CA ASP A 865 -35.24 4.13 -34.11
C ASP A 865 -36.21 2.98 -34.40
N TRP A 866 -36.43 2.10 -33.41
CA TRP A 866 -37.30 0.93 -33.59
C TRP A 866 -38.78 1.30 -33.77
N ILE A 867 -39.24 2.34 -33.07
CA ILE A 867 -40.59 2.90 -33.25
C ILE A 867 -40.74 3.44 -34.67
N ARG A 868 -39.80 4.30 -35.12
CA ARG A 868 -39.79 4.87 -36.47
C ARG A 868 -39.89 3.79 -37.54
N ARG A 869 -39.12 2.71 -37.42
CA ARG A 869 -39.16 1.57 -38.36
C ARG A 869 -40.51 0.85 -38.40
N LEU A 870 -41.12 0.63 -37.24
CA LEU A 870 -42.42 -0.03 -37.14
C LEU A 870 -43.59 0.85 -37.62
N THR A 871 -43.47 2.17 -37.54
CA THR A 871 -44.57 3.11 -37.86
C THR A 871 -44.43 3.80 -39.21
N GLU A 872 -43.23 4.30 -39.54
CA GLU A 872 -42.96 5.08 -40.75
C GLU A 872 -42.46 4.20 -41.89
N ASP A 873 -41.49 3.31 -41.61
CA ASP A 873 -40.90 2.43 -42.64
C ASP A 873 -41.80 1.23 -42.95
N GLY A 874 -42.89 1.04 -42.18
CA GLY A 874 -43.89 -0.02 -42.40
C GLY A 874 -43.40 -1.43 -42.09
N GLU A 875 -42.36 -1.57 -41.24
CA GLU A 875 -41.80 -2.87 -40.88
C GLU A 875 -42.82 -3.71 -40.09
N THR A 876 -43.09 -4.92 -40.58
CA THR A 876 -44.06 -5.84 -39.95
C THR A 876 -43.40 -6.94 -39.12
N ASP A 877 -42.09 -6.82 -38.86
CA ASP A 877 -41.34 -7.78 -38.04
C ASP A 877 -41.94 -7.88 -36.63
N THR A 878 -42.53 -9.04 -36.36
CA THR A 878 -43.12 -9.36 -35.06
C THR A 878 -42.03 -9.44 -33.99
N GLY A 879 -40.83 -9.90 -34.35
CA GLY A 879 -39.68 -9.97 -33.45
C GLY A 879 -39.19 -8.59 -33.02
N LEU A 880 -39.07 -7.62 -33.94
CA LEU A 880 -38.77 -6.23 -33.61
C LEU A 880 -39.79 -5.65 -32.62
N ARG A 881 -41.10 -5.86 -32.87
CA ARG A 881 -42.14 -5.40 -31.96
C ARG A 881 -42.04 -6.04 -30.57
N GLN A 882 -41.74 -7.35 -30.48
CA GLN A 882 -41.54 -8.02 -29.20
C GLN A 882 -40.34 -7.44 -28.43
N GLN A 883 -39.22 -7.20 -29.10
CA GLN A 883 -38.01 -6.65 -28.49
C GLN A 883 -38.18 -5.18 -28.08
N LEU A 884 -38.94 -4.38 -28.83
CA LEU A 884 -39.32 -3.03 -28.41
C LEU A 884 -40.14 -3.04 -27.12
N LEU A 885 -41.10 -3.96 -26.99
CA LEU A 885 -41.91 -4.10 -25.77
C LEU A 885 -41.05 -4.56 -24.58
N GLU A 886 -40.02 -5.37 -24.80
CA GLU A 886 -39.07 -5.74 -23.76
C GLU A 886 -38.18 -4.55 -23.34
N LEU A 887 -37.69 -3.76 -24.31
CA LEU A 887 -36.96 -2.53 -24.03
C LEU A 887 -37.79 -1.55 -23.20
N GLN A 888 -39.05 -1.33 -23.58
CA GLN A 888 -39.97 -0.45 -22.86
C GLN A 888 -40.31 -0.94 -21.45
N PHE A 889 -40.43 -2.26 -21.25
CA PHE A 889 -40.52 -2.85 -19.91
C PHE A 889 -39.29 -2.52 -19.04
N ASN A 890 -38.08 -2.55 -19.60
CA ASN A 890 -36.88 -2.14 -18.87
C ASN A 890 -36.88 -0.63 -18.57
N VAL A 891 -37.38 0.21 -19.50
CA VAL A 891 -37.56 1.65 -19.26
C VAL A 891 -38.54 1.90 -18.11
N ALA A 892 -39.67 1.19 -18.04
CA ALA A 892 -40.62 1.31 -16.93
C ALA A 892 -39.95 0.98 -15.57
N ASN A 893 -39.12 -0.06 -15.52
CA ASN A 893 -38.33 -0.38 -14.32
C ASN A 893 -37.34 0.74 -13.94
N ILE A 894 -36.70 1.38 -14.91
CA ILE A 894 -35.81 2.54 -14.68
C ILE A 894 -36.60 3.73 -14.13
N LEU A 895 -37.75 4.05 -14.72
CA LEU A 895 -38.66 5.11 -14.27
C LEU A 895 -39.11 4.86 -12.82
N ARG A 896 -39.52 3.63 -12.50
CA ARG A 896 -39.92 3.22 -11.14
C ARG A 896 -38.78 3.35 -10.14
N SER A 897 -37.56 2.93 -10.49
CA SER A 897 -36.39 3.06 -9.61
C SER A 897 -36.01 4.52 -9.31
N THR A 898 -36.38 5.44 -10.20
CA THR A 898 -36.21 6.89 -10.02
C THR A 898 -37.47 7.58 -9.48
N SER A 899 -38.40 6.80 -8.90
CA SER A 899 -39.65 7.25 -8.28
C SER A 899 -40.64 7.98 -9.20
N ARG A 900 -40.53 7.79 -10.52
CA ARG A 900 -41.46 8.34 -11.53
C ARG A 900 -42.61 7.36 -11.79
N PHE A 901 -43.35 6.97 -10.75
CA PHE A 901 -44.35 5.90 -10.80
C PHE A 901 -45.48 6.14 -11.80
N GLN A 902 -45.94 7.38 -11.94
CA GLN A 902 -47.00 7.70 -12.89
C GLN A 902 -46.56 7.46 -14.35
N ALA A 903 -45.31 7.79 -14.67
CA ALA A 903 -44.75 7.56 -16.00
C ALA A 903 -44.51 6.06 -16.24
N ALA A 904 -44.00 5.34 -15.24
CA ALA A 904 -43.84 3.89 -15.28
C ALA A 904 -45.19 3.18 -15.53
N ARG A 905 -46.22 3.53 -14.75
CA ARG A 905 -47.59 3.01 -14.91
C ARG A 905 -48.11 3.18 -16.32
N SER A 906 -48.05 4.40 -16.86
CA SER A 906 -48.58 4.68 -18.20
C SER A 906 -47.85 3.89 -19.29
N LEU A 907 -46.54 3.68 -19.13
CA LEU A 907 -45.75 2.86 -20.05
C LEU A 907 -46.11 1.38 -19.91
N ASP A 908 -46.16 0.84 -18.69
CA ASP A 908 -46.46 -0.57 -18.44
C ASP A 908 -47.91 -0.94 -18.81
N GLU A 909 -48.90 -0.06 -18.60
CA GLU A 909 -50.27 -0.26 -19.08
C GLU A 909 -50.31 -0.42 -20.61
N SER A 910 -49.57 0.44 -21.33
CA SER A 910 -49.47 0.39 -22.78
C SER A 910 -48.75 -0.87 -23.26
N VAL A 911 -47.61 -1.20 -22.65
CA VAL A 911 -46.80 -2.38 -22.98
C VAL A 911 -47.59 -3.66 -22.70
N LEU A 912 -48.26 -3.76 -21.55
CA LEU A 912 -49.07 -4.91 -21.16
C LEU A 912 -50.24 -5.12 -22.12
N ALA A 913 -50.94 -4.05 -22.52
CA ALA A 913 -52.03 -4.14 -23.48
C ALA A 913 -51.55 -4.65 -24.85
N GLN A 914 -50.35 -4.23 -25.28
CA GLN A 914 -49.74 -4.70 -26.52
C GLN A 914 -49.26 -6.15 -26.42
N GLN A 915 -48.59 -6.52 -25.33
CA GLN A 915 -48.11 -7.90 -25.09
C GLN A 915 -49.28 -8.89 -24.96
N ARG A 916 -50.39 -8.51 -24.30
CA ARG A 916 -51.61 -9.35 -24.25
C ARG A 916 -52.16 -9.66 -25.64
N ARG A 917 -52.12 -8.70 -26.57
CA ARG A 917 -52.55 -8.90 -27.97
C ARG A 917 -51.56 -9.73 -28.78
N LEU A 918 -50.25 -9.51 -28.57
CA LEU A 918 -49.18 -10.08 -29.40
C LEU A 918 -48.72 -11.47 -28.94
N LEU A 919 -48.54 -11.65 -27.64
CA LEU A 919 -47.96 -12.83 -26.99
C LEU A 919 -49.02 -13.67 -26.26
N GLY A 920 -50.15 -13.05 -25.90
CA GLY A 920 -51.19 -13.65 -25.08
C GLY A 920 -51.03 -13.34 -23.57
N PRO A 921 -52.10 -13.52 -22.78
CA PRO A 921 -52.15 -13.11 -21.38
C PRO A 921 -51.28 -13.97 -20.44
N ARG A 922 -50.98 -15.22 -20.81
CA ARG A 922 -50.18 -16.16 -20.01
C ARG A 922 -48.71 -16.26 -20.44
N HIS A 923 -48.28 -15.46 -21.41
CA HIS A 923 -46.88 -15.45 -21.82
C HIS A 923 -45.99 -14.89 -20.71
N PRO A 924 -44.80 -15.46 -20.42
CA PRO A 924 -43.96 -15.03 -19.30
C PRO A 924 -43.62 -13.53 -19.30
N GLN A 925 -43.33 -12.94 -20.47
CA GLN A 925 -43.09 -11.50 -20.58
C GLN A 925 -44.34 -10.66 -20.26
N THR A 926 -45.53 -11.11 -20.67
CA THR A 926 -46.80 -10.45 -20.33
C THR A 926 -47.03 -10.47 -18.83
N LEU A 927 -46.76 -11.61 -18.18
CA LEU A 927 -46.88 -11.75 -16.73
C LEU A 927 -45.85 -10.88 -15.98
N ARG A 928 -44.62 -10.75 -16.49
CA ARG A 928 -43.59 -9.85 -15.94
C ARG A 928 -44.03 -8.39 -15.97
N THR A 929 -44.52 -7.91 -17.11
CA THR A 929 -45.04 -6.53 -17.22
C THR A 929 -46.25 -6.31 -16.33
N ASN A 930 -47.13 -7.31 -16.18
CA ASN A 930 -48.25 -7.23 -15.24
C ASN A 930 -47.78 -7.05 -13.79
N GLY A 931 -46.74 -7.79 -13.38
CA GLY A 931 -46.14 -7.62 -12.06
C GLY A 931 -45.41 -6.29 -11.88
N SER A 932 -44.85 -5.73 -12.94
CA SER A 932 -44.26 -4.38 -12.93
C SER A 932 -45.33 -3.31 -12.74
N LEU A 933 -46.46 -3.42 -13.43
CA LEU A 933 -47.61 -2.54 -13.23
C LEU A 933 -48.15 -2.64 -11.79
N ALA A 934 -48.21 -3.83 -11.20
CA ALA A 934 -48.59 -3.98 -9.78
C ALA A 934 -47.60 -3.24 -8.86
N ALA A 935 -46.30 -3.26 -9.18
CA ALA A 935 -45.30 -2.49 -8.45
C ALA A 935 -45.48 -0.98 -8.60
N ASP A 936 -45.84 -0.49 -9.79
CA ASP A 936 -46.16 0.93 -10.00
C ASP A 936 -47.38 1.36 -9.19
N LEU A 937 -48.43 0.52 -9.12
CA LEU A 937 -49.61 0.77 -8.31
C LEU A 937 -49.26 0.84 -6.82
N ARG A 938 -48.36 -0.01 -6.32
CA ARG A 938 -47.81 0.12 -4.96
C ARG A 938 -47.07 1.45 -4.76
N GLY A 939 -46.21 1.83 -5.71
CA GLY A 939 -45.49 3.11 -5.67
C GLY A 939 -46.38 4.34 -5.68
N LEU A 940 -47.58 4.24 -6.26
CA LEU A 940 -48.61 5.29 -6.26
C LEU A 940 -49.52 5.29 -5.03
N GLY A 941 -49.41 4.29 -4.16
CA GLY A 941 -50.29 4.13 -2.99
C GLY A 941 -51.64 3.45 -3.30
N GLU A 942 -51.82 2.88 -4.49
CA GLU A 942 -53.04 2.16 -4.91
C GLU A 942 -53.00 0.68 -4.50
N TYR A 943 -52.83 0.42 -3.19
CA TYR A 943 -52.53 -0.91 -2.66
C TYR A 943 -53.60 -1.96 -2.95
N ALA A 944 -54.89 -1.58 -2.93
CA ALA A 944 -55.99 -2.52 -3.19
C ALA A 944 -55.98 -3.03 -4.63
N ALA A 945 -55.67 -2.15 -5.59
CA ALA A 945 -55.54 -2.51 -6.99
C ALA A 945 -54.30 -3.40 -7.22
N ALA A 946 -53.19 -3.09 -6.56
CA ALA A 946 -51.98 -3.93 -6.59
C ALA A 946 -52.23 -5.34 -6.03
N LEU A 947 -52.93 -5.44 -4.88
CA LEU A 947 -53.26 -6.73 -4.27
C LEU A 947 -54.14 -7.60 -5.17
N ALA A 948 -55.18 -7.03 -5.77
CA ALA A 948 -56.04 -7.75 -6.71
C ALA A 948 -55.23 -8.27 -7.91
N MET A 949 -54.36 -7.42 -8.47
CA MET A 949 -53.51 -7.76 -9.61
C MET A 949 -52.48 -8.85 -9.28
N ASP A 950 -51.76 -8.72 -8.16
CA ASP A 950 -50.77 -9.72 -7.74
C ASP A 950 -51.40 -11.07 -7.39
N SER A 951 -52.63 -11.06 -6.86
CA SER A 951 -53.36 -12.30 -6.54
C SER A 951 -53.67 -13.08 -7.81
N GLU A 952 -54.22 -12.43 -8.83
CA GLU A 952 -54.45 -13.05 -10.15
C GLU A 952 -53.14 -13.47 -10.82
N LEU A 953 -52.09 -12.66 -10.67
CA LEU A 953 -50.79 -12.92 -11.26
C LEU A 953 -50.10 -14.13 -10.63
N TYR A 954 -50.17 -14.30 -9.31
CA TYR A 954 -49.61 -15.45 -8.60
C TYR A 954 -50.21 -16.75 -9.12
N GLU A 955 -51.54 -16.83 -9.21
CA GLU A 955 -52.24 -18.00 -9.78
C GLU A 955 -51.81 -18.27 -11.23
N ALA A 956 -51.63 -17.21 -12.04
CA ALA A 956 -51.13 -17.36 -13.39
C ALA A 956 -49.69 -17.90 -13.46
N TRP A 957 -48.81 -17.50 -12.54
CA TRP A 957 -47.44 -18.05 -12.46
C TRP A 957 -47.44 -19.51 -12.01
N VAL A 958 -48.28 -19.88 -11.03
CA VAL A 958 -48.46 -21.26 -10.58
C VAL A 958 -48.95 -22.14 -11.74
N ASP A 959 -49.94 -21.68 -12.50
CA ASP A 959 -50.47 -22.39 -13.66
C ASP A 959 -49.41 -22.65 -14.75
N VAL A 960 -48.48 -21.71 -14.97
CA VAL A 960 -47.50 -21.79 -16.07
C VAL A 960 -46.21 -22.51 -15.67
N PHE A 961 -45.70 -22.27 -14.46
CA PHE A 961 -44.38 -22.77 -14.03
C PHE A 961 -44.42 -23.68 -12.79
N GLY A 962 -45.57 -23.81 -12.14
CA GLY A 962 -45.69 -24.51 -10.86
C GLY A 962 -45.26 -23.66 -9.66
N GLU A 963 -45.62 -24.13 -8.47
CA GLU A 963 -45.48 -23.41 -7.20
C GLU A 963 -44.01 -23.19 -6.76
N HIS A 964 -43.13 -24.16 -7.07
CA HIS A 964 -41.73 -24.13 -6.64
C HIS A 964 -40.76 -23.44 -7.62
N HIS A 965 -41.25 -22.88 -8.72
CA HIS A 965 -40.40 -22.18 -9.69
C HIS A 965 -39.99 -20.80 -9.18
N ASN A 966 -38.73 -20.40 -9.42
CA ASN A 966 -38.17 -19.13 -8.93
C ASN A 966 -39.02 -17.89 -9.30
N LEU A 967 -39.59 -17.84 -10.52
CA LEU A 967 -40.48 -16.74 -10.92
C LEU A 967 -41.81 -16.73 -10.14
N THR A 968 -42.36 -17.91 -9.81
CA THR A 968 -43.58 -18.04 -9.00
C THR A 968 -43.32 -17.61 -7.56
N LEU A 969 -42.16 -18.00 -7.01
CA LEU A 969 -41.74 -17.57 -5.67
C LEU A 969 -41.51 -16.04 -5.59
N ASN A 970 -40.95 -15.43 -6.65
CA ASN A 970 -40.88 -13.96 -6.74
C ASN A 970 -42.26 -13.30 -6.79
N ALA A 971 -43.22 -13.90 -7.49
CA ALA A 971 -44.61 -13.42 -7.50
C ALA A 971 -45.27 -13.58 -6.12
N SER A 972 -44.99 -14.67 -5.40
CA SER A 972 -45.44 -14.89 -4.02
C SER A 972 -44.95 -13.78 -3.08
N ASN A 973 -43.66 -13.42 -3.17
CA ASN A 973 -43.08 -12.31 -2.43
C ASN A 973 -43.78 -10.98 -2.74
N ASN A 974 -44.05 -10.69 -4.02
CA ASN A 974 -44.74 -9.45 -4.41
C ASN A 974 -46.18 -9.42 -3.86
N LEU A 975 -46.88 -10.56 -3.89
CA LEU A 975 -48.21 -10.68 -3.29
C LEU A 975 -48.17 -10.46 -1.77
N ALA A 976 -47.16 -10.99 -1.07
CA ALA A 976 -46.96 -10.74 0.36
C ALA A 976 -46.70 -9.25 0.65
N VAL A 977 -45.92 -8.55 -0.19
CA VAL A 977 -45.74 -7.10 -0.10
C VAL A 977 -47.08 -6.37 -0.26
N SER A 978 -47.91 -6.77 -1.22
CA SER A 978 -49.24 -6.17 -1.41
C SER A 978 -50.19 -6.44 -0.23
N HIS A 979 -50.17 -7.64 0.37
CA HIS A 979 -50.88 -7.91 1.64
C HIS A 979 -50.40 -7.02 2.78
N ARG A 980 -49.08 -6.86 2.93
CA ARG A 980 -48.47 -6.01 3.95
C ARG A 980 -48.87 -4.55 3.81
N LEU A 981 -48.84 -4.01 2.60
CA LEU A 981 -49.24 -2.63 2.31
C LEU A 981 -50.76 -2.40 2.47
N MET A 982 -51.57 -3.45 2.33
CA MET A 982 -53.00 -3.42 2.67
C MET A 982 -53.28 -3.60 4.17
N GLY A 983 -52.25 -3.88 4.98
CA GLY A 983 -52.38 -4.08 6.42
C GLY A 983 -52.75 -5.50 6.84
N ASP A 984 -52.82 -6.47 5.92
CA ASP A 984 -53.04 -7.89 6.23
C ASP A 984 -51.72 -8.58 6.57
N TYR A 985 -51.17 -8.22 7.73
CA TYR A 985 -49.87 -8.72 8.20
C TYR A 985 -49.87 -10.24 8.41
N ARG A 986 -51.03 -10.84 8.69
CA ARG A 986 -51.15 -12.29 8.84
C ARG A 986 -50.94 -13.00 7.51
N ALA A 987 -51.65 -12.58 6.46
CA ALA A 987 -51.50 -13.19 5.13
C ALA A 987 -50.10 -12.97 4.55
N ALA A 988 -49.50 -11.80 4.79
CA ALA A 988 -48.12 -11.51 4.41
C ALA A 988 -47.14 -12.46 5.12
N LEU A 989 -47.24 -12.58 6.45
CA LEU A 989 -46.38 -13.45 7.27
C LEU A 989 -46.47 -14.92 6.84
N GLU A 990 -47.68 -15.46 6.65
CA GLU A 990 -47.88 -16.85 6.23
C GLU A 990 -47.21 -17.12 4.87
N ARG A 991 -47.32 -16.17 3.92
CA ARG A 991 -46.74 -16.28 2.56
C ARG A 991 -45.23 -16.12 2.53
N ASP A 992 -44.69 -15.07 3.14
CA ASP A 992 -43.23 -14.84 3.13
C ASP A 992 -42.50 -15.91 3.94
N GLN A 993 -43.12 -16.49 4.97
CA GLN A 993 -42.58 -17.65 5.68
C GLN A 993 -42.48 -18.89 4.78
N ALA A 994 -43.53 -19.19 4.01
CA ALA A 994 -43.53 -20.31 3.08
C ALA A 994 -42.52 -20.08 1.94
N THR A 995 -42.49 -18.88 1.38
CA THR A 995 -41.56 -18.52 0.30
C THR A 995 -40.11 -18.55 0.78
N PHE A 996 -39.83 -18.12 2.01
CA PHE A 996 -38.50 -18.18 2.61
C PHE A 996 -38.00 -19.63 2.70
N LEU A 997 -38.83 -20.54 3.21
CA LEU A 997 -38.47 -21.96 3.31
C LEU A 997 -38.22 -22.59 1.93
N ASN A 998 -39.08 -22.30 0.95
CA ASN A 998 -38.92 -22.79 -0.42
C ASN A 998 -37.64 -22.26 -1.08
N MET A 999 -37.33 -20.96 -0.95
CA MET A 999 -36.10 -20.37 -1.49
C MET A 999 -34.85 -20.90 -0.81
N GLN A 1000 -34.90 -21.13 0.52
CA GLN A 1000 -33.82 -21.73 1.28
C GLN A 1000 -33.51 -23.15 0.79
N GLU A 1001 -34.52 -23.96 0.52
CA GLU A 1001 -34.36 -25.32 -0.03
C GLU A 1001 -33.84 -25.30 -1.48
N LEU A 1002 -34.36 -24.40 -2.32
CA LEU A 1002 -34.04 -24.35 -3.75
C LEU A 1002 -32.67 -23.72 -4.06
N LEU A 1003 -32.35 -22.60 -3.40
CA LEU A 1003 -31.20 -21.74 -3.74
C LEU A 1003 -30.12 -21.73 -2.66
N GLY A 1004 -30.44 -22.23 -1.46
CA GLY A 1004 -29.57 -22.17 -0.28
C GLY A 1004 -29.77 -20.91 0.57
N GLU A 1005 -29.25 -20.96 1.79
CA GLU A 1005 -29.41 -19.90 2.82
C GLU A 1005 -28.76 -18.57 2.43
N SER A 1006 -27.60 -18.59 1.79
CA SER A 1006 -26.81 -17.38 1.48
C SER A 1006 -27.13 -16.75 0.12
N HIS A 1007 -28.09 -17.32 -0.62
CA HIS A 1007 -28.47 -16.81 -1.95
C HIS A 1007 -29.16 -15.44 -1.84
N PRO A 1008 -28.88 -14.46 -2.75
CA PRO A 1008 -29.44 -13.11 -2.66
C PRO A 1008 -30.97 -13.11 -2.50
N SER A 1009 -31.69 -13.90 -3.30
CA SER A 1009 -33.15 -13.98 -3.23
C SER A 1009 -33.66 -14.50 -1.88
N THR A 1010 -32.98 -15.49 -1.28
CA THR A 1010 -33.33 -16.04 0.04
C THR A 1010 -33.18 -14.98 1.14
N LEU A 1011 -32.10 -14.20 1.08
CA LEU A 1011 -31.82 -13.11 2.03
C LEU A 1011 -32.83 -11.96 1.90
N THR A 1012 -33.27 -11.64 0.67
CA THR A 1012 -34.34 -10.67 0.43
C THR A 1012 -35.66 -11.14 1.05
N THR A 1013 -36.06 -12.39 0.83
CA THR A 1013 -37.28 -12.93 1.47
C THR A 1013 -37.17 -12.97 2.98
N ALA A 1014 -36.00 -13.31 3.55
CA ALA A 1014 -35.78 -13.29 4.99
C ALA A 1014 -35.95 -11.89 5.60
N SER A 1015 -35.49 -10.87 4.87
CA SER A 1015 -35.65 -9.47 5.27
C SER A 1015 -37.12 -9.06 5.29
N ASN A 1016 -37.92 -9.51 4.32
CA ASN A 1016 -39.36 -9.28 4.26
C ASN A 1016 -40.09 -10.03 5.38
N LEU A 1017 -39.77 -11.30 5.61
CA LEU A 1017 -40.29 -12.09 6.72
C LEU A 1017 -40.00 -11.43 8.08
N GLY A 1018 -38.81 -10.86 8.26
CA GLY A 1018 -38.48 -10.10 9.46
C GLY A 1018 -39.38 -8.87 9.64
N ARG A 1019 -39.80 -8.20 8.56
CA ARG A 1019 -40.78 -7.10 8.63
C ARG A 1019 -42.15 -7.62 9.02
N ASP A 1020 -42.62 -8.71 8.41
CA ASP A 1020 -43.93 -9.29 8.72
C ASP A 1020 -44.03 -9.76 10.18
N LEU A 1021 -42.96 -10.37 10.71
CA LEU A 1021 -42.89 -10.73 12.13
C LEU A 1021 -43.02 -9.49 13.03
N ARG A 1022 -42.37 -8.38 12.65
CA ARG A 1022 -42.47 -7.12 13.38
C ARG A 1022 -43.89 -6.54 13.29
N ASP A 1023 -44.50 -6.51 12.12
CA ASP A 1023 -45.83 -5.94 11.93
C ASP A 1023 -46.94 -6.82 12.55
N ALA A 1024 -46.69 -8.11 12.73
CA ALA A 1024 -47.52 -9.03 13.51
C ALA A 1024 -47.25 -8.99 15.04
N ALA A 1025 -46.46 -8.02 15.52
CA ALA A 1025 -46.03 -7.85 16.91
C ALA A 1025 -45.21 -9.00 17.52
N ARG A 1026 -44.52 -9.80 16.70
CA ARG A 1026 -43.58 -10.86 17.11
C ARG A 1026 -42.14 -10.32 17.09
N TYR A 1027 -41.87 -9.30 17.92
CA TYR A 1027 -40.65 -8.49 17.84
C TYR A 1027 -39.36 -9.28 18.08
N GLU A 1028 -39.31 -10.14 19.11
CA GLU A 1028 -38.12 -10.94 19.43
C GLU A 1028 -37.74 -11.92 18.33
N GLU A 1029 -38.73 -12.49 17.65
CA GLU A 1029 -38.51 -13.40 16.52
C GLU A 1029 -37.99 -12.64 15.30
N SER A 1030 -38.52 -11.44 15.05
CA SER A 1030 -38.00 -10.54 14.02
C SER A 1030 -36.54 -10.15 14.27
N VAL A 1031 -36.19 -9.74 15.50
CA VAL A 1031 -34.81 -9.42 15.90
C VAL A 1031 -33.90 -10.62 15.70
N SER A 1032 -34.29 -11.79 16.20
CA SER A 1032 -33.50 -13.03 16.10
C SER A 1032 -33.26 -13.47 14.66
N LEU A 1033 -34.24 -13.33 13.77
CA LEU A 1033 -34.09 -13.63 12.35
C LEU A 1033 -33.17 -12.62 11.67
N LEU A 1034 -33.45 -11.31 11.82
CA LEU A 1034 -32.71 -10.25 11.14
C LEU A 1034 -31.28 -10.13 11.63
N GLN A 1035 -31.00 -10.45 12.90
CA GLN A 1035 -29.65 -10.46 13.45
C GLN A 1035 -28.80 -11.57 12.85
N ARG A 1036 -29.36 -12.78 12.69
CA ARG A 1036 -28.67 -13.88 11.99
C ARG A 1036 -28.43 -13.54 10.52
N MET A 1037 -29.44 -13.03 9.83
CA MET A 1037 -29.33 -12.64 8.42
C MET A 1037 -28.33 -11.51 8.19
N HIS A 1038 -28.32 -10.50 9.05
CA HIS A 1038 -27.32 -9.44 8.99
C HIS A 1038 -25.90 -10.01 9.19
N ALA A 1039 -25.70 -10.90 10.17
CA ALA A 1039 -24.42 -11.57 10.38
C ALA A 1039 -23.98 -12.39 9.16
N ASP A 1040 -24.91 -13.12 8.53
CA ASP A 1040 -24.62 -13.92 7.33
C ASP A 1040 -24.27 -13.05 6.11
N ILE A 1041 -24.97 -11.91 5.92
CA ILE A 1041 -24.64 -10.94 4.87
C ILE A 1041 -23.24 -10.38 5.10
N VAL A 1042 -22.93 -9.94 6.32
CA VAL A 1042 -21.62 -9.38 6.69
C VAL A 1042 -20.51 -10.42 6.48
N ALA A 1043 -20.73 -11.67 6.90
CA ALA A 1043 -19.74 -12.74 6.79
C ALA A 1043 -19.45 -13.14 5.33
N ASN A 1044 -20.49 -13.21 4.48
CA ASN A 1044 -20.36 -13.73 3.12
C ASN A 1044 -20.11 -12.65 2.07
N ARG A 1045 -20.53 -11.39 2.31
CA ARG A 1045 -20.48 -10.30 1.32
C ARG A 1045 -19.68 -9.09 1.77
N GLY A 1046 -19.31 -9.03 3.06
CA GLY A 1046 -18.58 -7.93 3.67
C GLY A 1046 -19.49 -6.92 4.35
N ALA A 1047 -18.95 -6.28 5.40
CA ALA A 1047 -19.67 -5.31 6.23
C ALA A 1047 -19.97 -3.99 5.51
N ASP A 1048 -19.17 -3.62 4.51
CA ASP A 1048 -19.20 -2.29 3.89
C ASP A 1048 -20.11 -2.21 2.64
N ARG A 1049 -21.06 -3.15 2.51
CA ARG A 1049 -21.96 -3.24 1.35
C ARG A 1049 -23.31 -2.60 1.66
N VAL A 1050 -23.95 -2.00 0.66
CA VAL A 1050 -25.28 -1.38 0.84
C VAL A 1050 -26.29 -2.40 1.35
N GLU A 1051 -26.25 -3.65 0.90
CA GLU A 1051 -27.15 -4.69 1.41
C GLU A 1051 -26.95 -4.96 2.91
N ALA A 1052 -25.71 -4.87 3.42
CA ALA A 1052 -25.44 -5.00 4.85
C ALA A 1052 -26.05 -3.82 5.61
N PHE A 1053 -25.89 -2.59 5.13
CA PHE A 1053 -26.48 -1.40 5.77
C PHE A 1053 -28.01 -1.41 5.74
N LEU A 1054 -28.63 -1.90 4.66
CA LEU A 1054 -30.09 -2.08 4.58
C LEU A 1054 -30.60 -3.14 5.55
N ALA A 1055 -29.88 -4.28 5.67
CA ALA A 1055 -30.20 -5.31 6.65
C ALA A 1055 -30.02 -4.80 8.08
N GLN A 1056 -28.96 -4.03 8.35
CA GLN A 1056 -28.70 -3.35 9.62
C GLN A 1056 -29.82 -2.37 9.98
N ALA A 1057 -30.27 -1.54 9.03
CA ALA A 1057 -31.39 -0.63 9.23
C ALA A 1057 -32.68 -1.40 9.54
N ASN A 1058 -32.97 -2.50 8.84
CA ASN A 1058 -34.15 -3.30 9.09
C ASN A 1058 -34.12 -3.97 10.48
N LEU A 1059 -32.96 -4.50 10.90
CA LEU A 1059 -32.73 -5.03 12.25
C LEU A 1059 -32.96 -3.96 13.31
N ALA A 1060 -32.41 -2.77 13.11
CA ALA A 1060 -32.56 -1.66 14.04
C ALA A 1060 -34.03 -1.23 14.23
N VAL A 1061 -34.83 -1.23 13.16
CA VAL A 1061 -36.28 -0.97 13.28
C VAL A 1061 -36.98 -2.03 14.13
N SER A 1062 -36.56 -3.30 14.04
CA SER A 1062 -37.08 -4.38 14.91
C SER A 1062 -36.60 -4.26 16.36
N LEU A 1063 -35.35 -3.88 16.59
CA LEU A 1063 -34.83 -3.60 17.93
C LEU A 1063 -35.61 -2.45 18.60
N ARG A 1064 -35.88 -1.37 17.87
CA ARG A 1064 -36.72 -0.28 18.36
C ARG A 1064 -38.13 -0.77 18.71
N ALA A 1065 -38.72 -1.62 17.86
CA ALA A 1065 -40.04 -2.19 18.11
C ALA A 1065 -40.08 -3.11 19.34
N ALA A 1066 -38.97 -3.80 19.65
CA ALA A 1066 -38.77 -4.58 20.87
C ALA A 1066 -38.48 -3.73 22.13
N GLY A 1067 -38.28 -2.41 21.97
CA GLY A 1067 -38.02 -1.48 23.06
C GLY A 1067 -36.54 -1.12 23.28
N GLU A 1068 -35.63 -1.66 22.45
CA GLU A 1068 -34.18 -1.44 22.52
C GLU A 1068 -33.74 -0.21 21.70
N ALA A 1069 -34.31 0.96 22.02
CA ALA A 1069 -34.14 2.19 21.23
C ALA A 1069 -32.67 2.69 21.15
N ALA A 1070 -31.88 2.49 22.20
CA ALA A 1070 -30.48 2.95 22.23
C ALA A 1070 -29.60 2.15 21.26
N GLU A 1071 -29.75 0.82 21.22
CA GLU A 1071 -29.03 -0.03 20.28
C GLU A 1071 -29.48 0.21 18.84
N ALA A 1072 -30.80 0.30 18.62
CA ALA A 1072 -31.37 0.65 17.34
C ALA A 1072 -30.83 1.98 16.80
N LEU A 1073 -30.68 2.99 17.66
CA LEU A 1073 -30.18 4.31 17.26
C LEU A 1073 -28.73 4.23 16.79
N ALA A 1074 -27.86 3.51 17.49
CA ALA A 1074 -26.47 3.33 17.09
C ALA A 1074 -26.36 2.65 15.72
N LEU A 1075 -27.16 1.60 15.49
CA LEU A 1075 -27.20 0.90 14.21
C LEU A 1075 -27.74 1.79 13.09
N LEU A 1076 -28.80 2.57 13.32
CA LEU A 1076 -29.37 3.47 12.31
C LEU A 1076 -28.48 4.68 12.01
N GLN A 1077 -27.75 5.20 12.99
CA GLN A 1077 -26.76 6.26 12.76
C GLN A 1077 -25.68 5.78 11.80
N SER A 1078 -25.07 4.64 12.10
CA SER A 1078 -24.08 4.02 11.24
C SER A 1078 -24.66 3.71 9.85
N ALA A 1079 -25.81 3.02 9.77
CA ALA A 1079 -26.43 2.68 8.50
C ALA A 1079 -26.80 3.93 7.67
N TYR A 1080 -27.31 4.99 8.31
CA TYR A 1080 -27.65 6.23 7.63
C TYR A 1080 -26.42 6.95 7.07
N GLU A 1081 -25.34 7.06 7.86
CA GLU A 1081 -24.10 7.70 7.40
C GLU A 1081 -23.52 6.97 6.19
N GLN A 1082 -23.50 5.64 6.25
CA GLN A 1082 -22.99 4.79 5.17
C GLN A 1082 -23.89 4.84 3.94
N LEU A 1083 -25.22 4.68 4.08
CA LEU A 1083 -26.15 4.80 2.95
C LEU A 1083 -26.13 6.20 2.32
N ARG A 1084 -26.03 7.25 3.14
CA ARG A 1084 -25.90 8.63 2.63
C ARG A 1084 -24.62 8.83 1.86
N PHE A 1085 -23.54 8.17 2.28
CA PHE A 1085 -22.26 8.20 1.58
C PHE A 1085 -22.29 7.38 0.28
N SER A 1086 -22.87 6.17 0.29
CA SER A 1086 -22.86 5.25 -0.86
C SER A 1086 -23.90 5.59 -1.93
N LEU A 1087 -25.13 5.95 -1.53
CA LEU A 1087 -26.27 6.15 -2.45
C LEU A 1087 -26.63 7.63 -2.62
N GLY A 1088 -26.09 8.50 -1.78
CA GLY A 1088 -26.46 9.91 -1.70
C GLY A 1088 -27.70 10.18 -0.83
N PRO A 1089 -27.93 11.45 -0.44
CA PRO A 1089 -29.00 11.85 0.46
C PRO A 1089 -30.40 11.73 -0.14
N GLU A 1090 -30.53 11.86 -1.46
CA GLU A 1090 -31.83 11.86 -2.16
C GLU A 1090 -32.32 10.45 -2.52
N HIS A 1091 -31.50 9.42 -2.33
CA HIS A 1091 -31.87 8.05 -2.68
C HIS A 1091 -33.03 7.55 -1.79
N PRO A 1092 -34.04 6.85 -2.35
CA PRO A 1092 -35.21 6.39 -1.59
C PRO A 1092 -34.86 5.58 -0.33
N GLN A 1093 -33.85 4.70 -0.40
CA GLN A 1093 -33.41 3.90 0.74
C GLN A 1093 -32.70 4.72 1.81
N THR A 1094 -31.91 5.73 1.43
CA THR A 1094 -31.27 6.66 2.39
C THR A 1094 -32.33 7.46 3.14
N ARG A 1095 -33.36 7.94 2.44
CA ARG A 1095 -34.49 8.65 3.06
C ARG A 1095 -35.32 7.74 3.97
N ALA A 1096 -35.57 6.49 3.58
CA ALA A 1096 -36.25 5.52 4.44
C ALA A 1096 -35.44 5.26 5.73
N CYS A 1097 -34.12 5.10 5.63
CA CYS A 1097 -33.24 4.97 6.79
C CYS A 1097 -33.26 6.24 7.67
N GLN A 1098 -33.28 7.43 7.06
CA GLN A 1098 -33.42 8.70 7.77
C GLN A 1098 -34.74 8.77 8.56
N LEU A 1099 -35.85 8.37 7.96
CA LEU A 1099 -37.14 8.28 8.64
C LEU A 1099 -37.06 7.34 9.84
N SER A 1100 -36.57 6.11 9.65
CA SER A 1100 -36.39 5.15 10.73
C SER A 1100 -35.52 5.70 11.86
N ARG A 1101 -34.45 6.42 11.52
CA ARG A 1101 -33.56 7.09 12.48
C ARG A 1101 -34.29 8.20 13.25
N ALA A 1102 -35.07 9.04 12.59
CA ALA A 1102 -35.86 10.09 13.22
C ALA A 1102 -36.89 9.51 14.22
N LEU A 1103 -37.57 8.42 13.86
CA LEU A 1103 -38.49 7.72 14.77
C LEU A 1103 -37.77 7.06 15.96
N THR A 1104 -36.53 6.59 15.74
CA THR A 1104 -35.71 6.02 16.82
C THR A 1104 -35.16 7.09 17.75
N LEU A 1105 -34.82 8.27 17.23
CA LEU A 1105 -34.46 9.44 18.04
C LEU A 1105 -35.62 9.83 18.98
N LEU A 1106 -36.87 9.80 18.48
CA LEU A 1106 -38.05 10.02 19.33
C LEU A 1106 -38.16 8.95 20.42
N ALA A 1107 -38.02 7.66 20.08
CA ALA A 1107 -38.06 6.56 21.05
C ALA A 1107 -36.94 6.65 22.11
N ALA A 1108 -35.79 7.21 21.75
CA ALA A 1108 -34.66 7.48 22.66
C ALA A 1108 -34.79 8.80 23.44
N GLY A 1109 -35.89 9.55 23.27
CA GLY A 1109 -36.15 10.83 23.96
C GLY A 1109 -35.42 12.05 23.39
N GLN A 1110 -34.78 11.93 22.22
CA GLN A 1110 -34.07 13.01 21.53
C GLN A 1110 -35.01 13.84 20.63
N ASN A 1111 -36.06 14.41 21.23
CA ASN A 1111 -37.22 14.94 20.51
C ASN A 1111 -36.90 16.07 19.50
N LYS A 1112 -35.98 16.99 19.84
CA LYS A 1112 -35.61 18.10 18.94
C LYS A 1112 -34.88 17.62 17.69
N ALA A 1113 -34.01 16.62 17.81
CA ALA A 1113 -33.30 16.03 16.68
C ALA A 1113 -34.28 15.25 15.80
N ALA A 1114 -35.19 14.48 16.41
CA ALA A 1114 -36.27 13.80 15.71
C ALA A 1114 -37.14 14.80 14.92
N GLU A 1115 -37.50 15.95 15.51
CA GLU A 1115 -38.32 16.97 14.83
C GLU A 1115 -37.63 17.52 13.59
N SER A 1116 -36.36 17.89 13.72
CA SER A 1116 -35.59 18.44 12.60
C SER A 1116 -35.54 17.48 11.43
N GLU A 1117 -35.25 16.20 11.68
CA GLU A 1117 -35.10 15.21 10.62
C GLU A 1117 -36.44 14.82 9.99
N LEU A 1118 -37.47 14.65 10.81
CA LEU A 1118 -38.76 14.22 10.33
C LEU A 1118 -39.45 15.30 9.49
N ARG A 1119 -39.22 16.60 9.80
CA ARG A 1119 -39.64 17.70 8.92
C ARG A 1119 -39.00 17.60 7.54
N THR A 1120 -37.69 17.33 7.47
CA THR A 1120 -36.99 17.12 6.20
C THR A 1120 -37.60 15.95 5.42
N VAL A 1121 -37.82 14.82 6.08
CA VAL A 1121 -38.43 13.63 5.44
C VAL A 1121 -39.83 13.94 4.90
N VAL A 1122 -40.69 14.59 5.69
CA VAL A 1122 -42.04 14.98 5.24
C VAL A 1122 -41.97 15.86 4.01
N THR A 1123 -41.13 16.91 4.00
CA THR A 1123 -40.96 17.77 2.83
C THR A 1123 -40.51 16.99 1.59
N SER A 1124 -39.53 16.09 1.75
CA SER A 1124 -39.06 15.25 0.65
C SER A 1124 -40.14 14.31 0.11
N TYR A 1125 -40.91 13.65 0.97
CA TYR A 1125 -41.99 12.76 0.55
C TYR A 1125 -43.14 13.52 -0.09
N THR A 1126 -43.50 14.70 0.41
CA THR A 1126 -44.47 15.59 -0.24
C THR A 1126 -44.04 15.96 -1.65
N THR A 1127 -42.77 16.31 -1.87
CA THR A 1127 -42.28 16.67 -3.22
C THR A 1127 -42.22 15.46 -4.15
N LEU A 1128 -41.82 14.29 -3.65
CA LEU A 1128 -41.59 13.10 -4.48
C LEU A 1128 -42.88 12.33 -4.79
N LEU A 1129 -43.72 12.11 -3.77
CA LEU A 1129 -44.88 11.22 -3.84
C LEU A 1129 -46.21 11.99 -3.88
N GLY A 1130 -46.20 13.26 -3.46
CA GLY A 1130 -47.38 14.10 -3.29
C GLY A 1130 -47.90 14.13 -1.85
N GLU A 1131 -48.71 15.14 -1.55
CA GLU A 1131 -49.30 15.38 -0.21
C GLU A 1131 -50.26 14.26 0.21
N GLU A 1132 -51.01 13.73 -0.76
CA GLU A 1132 -52.06 12.73 -0.55
C GLU A 1132 -51.55 11.28 -0.56
N HIS A 1133 -50.23 11.07 -0.71
CA HIS A 1133 -49.67 9.73 -0.75
C HIS A 1133 -49.65 9.10 0.66
N PRO A 1134 -50.03 7.81 0.83
CA PRO A 1134 -50.11 7.19 2.15
C PRO A 1134 -48.84 7.31 3.00
N HIS A 1135 -47.65 7.18 2.38
CA HIS A 1135 -46.37 7.36 3.09
C HIS A 1135 -46.15 8.79 3.58
N THR A 1136 -46.55 9.79 2.80
CA THR A 1136 -46.47 11.21 3.21
C THR A 1136 -47.38 11.45 4.42
N LEU A 1137 -48.62 10.98 4.33
CA LEU A 1137 -49.63 11.14 5.39
C LEU A 1137 -49.22 10.42 6.69
N ILE A 1138 -48.69 9.19 6.63
CA ILE A 1138 -48.22 8.52 7.84
C ILE A 1138 -46.98 9.19 8.44
N CYS A 1139 -46.10 9.78 7.61
CA CYS A 1139 -44.99 10.60 8.10
C CYS A 1139 -45.47 11.89 8.78
N MET A 1140 -46.55 12.50 8.30
CA MET A 1140 -47.20 13.63 8.97
C MET A 1140 -47.76 13.22 10.34
N SER A 1141 -48.42 12.05 10.45
CA SER A 1141 -48.85 11.50 11.74
C SER A 1141 -47.67 11.23 12.69
N ASN A 1142 -46.55 10.72 12.17
CA ASN A 1142 -45.32 10.57 12.95
C ASN A 1142 -44.78 11.92 13.44
N LEU A 1143 -44.82 12.95 12.59
CA LEU A 1143 -44.39 14.31 12.95
C LEU A 1143 -45.29 14.89 14.04
N ALA A 1144 -46.60 14.61 14.01
CA ALA A 1144 -47.50 14.99 15.09
C ALA A 1144 -47.08 14.39 16.45
N ALA A 1145 -46.66 13.11 16.47
CA ALA A 1145 -46.16 12.48 17.69
C ALA A 1145 -44.88 13.15 18.23
N VAL A 1146 -44.00 13.62 17.33
CA VAL A 1146 -42.80 14.39 17.70
C VAL A 1146 -43.17 15.78 18.23
N LEU A 1147 -44.07 16.51 17.55
CA LEU A 1147 -44.52 17.84 17.94
C LEU A 1147 -45.17 17.85 19.33
N ARG A 1148 -45.96 16.82 19.63
CA ARG A 1148 -46.50 16.58 20.96
C ARG A 1148 -45.36 16.50 21.99
N SER A 1149 -44.31 15.75 21.67
CA SER A 1149 -43.17 15.52 22.56
C SER A 1149 -42.21 16.73 22.69
N THR A 1150 -42.31 17.71 21.79
CA THR A 1150 -41.60 19.00 21.88
C THR A 1150 -42.46 20.13 22.47
N GLY A 1151 -43.73 19.85 22.81
CA GLY A 1151 -44.64 20.78 23.48
C GLY A 1151 -45.51 21.64 22.54
N ASN A 1152 -45.49 21.37 21.23
CA ASN A 1152 -46.39 22.04 20.27
C ASN A 1152 -47.69 21.23 20.11
N ALA A 1153 -48.55 21.33 21.12
CA ALA A 1153 -49.76 20.51 21.21
C ALA A 1153 -50.82 20.84 20.14
N ASP A 1154 -50.99 22.12 19.78
CA ASP A 1154 -51.93 22.54 18.74
C ASP A 1154 -51.51 22.05 17.36
N GLY A 1155 -50.23 22.23 17.00
CA GLY A 1155 -49.69 21.75 15.74
C GLY A 1155 -49.70 20.21 15.65
N ALA A 1156 -49.47 19.52 16.77
CA ALA A 1156 -49.59 18.07 16.83
C ALA A 1156 -51.02 17.60 16.54
N ARG A 1157 -52.02 18.23 17.17
CA ARG A 1157 -53.43 17.89 16.96
C ARG A 1157 -53.86 18.10 15.51
N GLU A 1158 -53.58 19.28 14.96
CA GLU A 1158 -53.96 19.63 13.58
C GLU A 1158 -53.35 18.64 12.58
N LEU A 1159 -52.05 18.36 12.71
CA LEU A 1159 -51.35 17.47 11.79
C LEU A 1159 -51.82 16.01 11.93
N ALA A 1160 -52.08 15.54 13.16
CA ALA A 1160 -52.63 14.20 13.39
C ALA A 1160 -54.05 14.05 12.83
N GLN A 1161 -54.88 15.08 12.97
CA GLN A 1161 -56.24 15.11 12.41
C GLN A 1161 -56.20 14.99 10.88
N GLN A 1162 -55.42 15.86 10.23
CA GLN A 1162 -55.28 15.87 8.77
C GLN A 1162 -54.79 14.50 8.27
N ALA A 1163 -53.73 13.95 8.88
CA ALA A 1163 -53.22 12.64 8.51
C ALA A 1163 -54.28 11.53 8.65
N ALA A 1164 -55.03 11.51 9.75
CA ALA A 1164 -56.05 10.50 9.99
C ALA A 1164 -57.23 10.58 9.00
N GLU A 1165 -57.73 11.79 8.72
CA GLU A 1165 -58.83 12.01 7.78
C GLU A 1165 -58.44 11.63 6.35
N HIS A 1166 -57.26 12.07 5.89
CA HIS A 1166 -56.80 11.80 4.53
C HIS A 1166 -56.41 10.32 4.35
N LEU A 1167 -55.79 9.68 5.35
CA LEU A 1167 -55.54 8.23 5.30
C LEU A 1167 -56.83 7.42 5.23
N ALA A 1168 -57.87 7.81 5.99
CA ALA A 1168 -59.17 7.14 5.94
C ALA A 1168 -59.81 7.21 4.54
N LEU A 1169 -59.66 8.35 3.85
CA LEU A 1169 -60.14 8.53 2.48
C LEU A 1169 -59.34 7.70 1.46
N LYS A 1170 -58.03 7.54 1.67
CA LYS A 1170 -57.14 6.85 0.73
C LYS A 1170 -57.08 5.34 0.90
N LEU A 1171 -57.03 4.85 2.13
CA LEU A 1171 -56.79 3.43 2.44
C LEU A 1171 -57.95 2.71 3.11
N ALA A 1172 -59.00 3.44 3.49
CA ALA A 1172 -60.11 3.03 4.35
C ALA A 1172 -59.89 3.28 5.87
N PRO A 1173 -60.99 3.45 6.65
CA PRO A 1173 -60.94 3.73 8.09
C PRO A 1173 -60.27 2.64 8.94
N ASP A 1174 -60.36 1.39 8.52
CA ASP A 1174 -59.88 0.20 9.24
C ASP A 1174 -58.44 -0.19 8.88
N HIS A 1175 -57.80 0.54 7.96
CA HIS A 1175 -56.40 0.32 7.60
C HIS A 1175 -55.45 0.63 8.78
N PRO A 1176 -54.41 -0.18 9.06
CA PRO A 1176 -53.51 0.04 10.20
C PRO A 1176 -52.85 1.42 10.26
N PHE A 1177 -52.49 2.02 9.12
CA PHE A 1177 -51.96 3.39 9.09
C PHE A 1177 -52.99 4.43 9.52
N THR A 1178 -54.24 4.28 9.07
CA THR A 1178 -55.36 5.15 9.47
C THR A 1178 -55.60 5.03 10.97
N LEU A 1179 -55.64 3.80 11.49
CA LEU A 1179 -55.86 3.54 12.92
C LEU A 1179 -54.72 4.06 13.79
N ALA A 1180 -53.47 3.97 13.34
CA ALA A 1180 -52.33 4.57 14.03
C ALA A 1180 -52.43 6.11 14.08
N ALA A 1181 -52.80 6.75 12.96
CA ALA A 1181 -53.02 8.20 12.91
C ALA A 1181 -54.21 8.65 13.76
N GLN A 1182 -55.31 7.90 13.75
CA GLN A 1182 -56.47 8.15 14.62
C GLN A 1182 -56.11 8.02 16.09
N MET A 1183 -55.31 7.02 16.47
CA MET A 1183 -54.86 6.90 17.87
C MET A 1183 -54.01 8.10 18.29
N ASN A 1184 -53.11 8.58 17.43
CA ASN A 1184 -52.33 9.79 17.70
C ASN A 1184 -53.22 11.03 17.81
N HIS A 1185 -54.22 11.16 16.93
CA HIS A 1185 -55.19 12.26 16.96
C HIS A 1185 -56.03 12.22 18.25
N ALA A 1186 -56.53 11.05 18.65
CA ALA A 1186 -57.30 10.86 19.87
C ALA A 1186 -56.50 11.21 21.13
N VAL A 1187 -55.22 10.83 21.19
CA VAL A 1187 -54.31 11.21 22.27
C VAL A 1187 -54.10 12.73 22.32
N CYS A 1188 -53.81 13.37 21.17
CA CYS A 1188 -53.65 14.84 21.12
C CYS A 1188 -54.93 15.57 21.53
N MET A 1189 -56.10 15.05 21.16
CA MET A 1189 -57.40 15.60 21.60
C MET A 1189 -57.61 15.46 23.10
N ALA A 1190 -57.28 14.31 23.67
CA ALA A 1190 -57.45 14.06 25.10
C ALA A 1190 -56.56 14.97 25.97
N GLU A 1191 -55.39 15.36 25.47
CA GLU A 1191 -54.45 16.25 26.15
C GLU A 1191 -54.77 17.74 25.96
N ASN A 1192 -55.44 18.12 24.87
CA ASN A 1192 -55.91 19.50 24.60
C ASN A 1192 -57.35 19.73 25.11
N ASP A 1193 -57.63 19.30 26.34
CA ASP A 1193 -58.90 19.51 27.07
C ASP A 1193 -60.19 18.96 26.41
N ASP A 1194 -60.10 18.05 25.44
CA ASP A 1194 -61.26 17.38 24.82
C ASP A 1194 -61.28 15.86 25.11
N LEU A 1195 -61.10 15.51 26.39
CA LEU A 1195 -61.01 14.13 26.89
C LEU A 1195 -62.21 13.24 26.49
N ALA A 1196 -63.41 13.81 26.45
CA ALA A 1196 -64.63 13.09 26.05
C ALA A 1196 -64.59 12.61 24.60
N LYS A 1197 -64.22 13.49 23.67
CA LYS A 1197 -64.11 13.12 22.27
C LYS A 1197 -62.88 12.24 22.01
N GLY A 1198 -61.77 12.47 22.73
CA GLY A 1198 -60.59 11.59 22.67
C GLY A 1198 -60.93 10.15 23.05
N ALA A 1199 -61.67 9.95 24.14
CA ALA A 1199 -62.12 8.62 24.57
C ALA A 1199 -63.10 7.98 23.58
N ALA A 1200 -64.02 8.75 22.99
CA ALA A 1200 -64.95 8.26 21.98
C ALA A 1200 -64.20 7.78 20.72
N LEU A 1201 -63.30 8.61 20.18
CA LEU A 1201 -62.48 8.25 19.01
C LEU A 1201 -61.59 7.03 19.30
N THR A 1202 -60.97 6.96 20.48
CA THR A 1202 -60.16 5.80 20.88
C THR A 1202 -61.00 4.52 20.96
N ALA A 1203 -62.26 4.60 21.42
CA ALA A 1203 -63.16 3.44 21.46
C ALA A 1203 -63.57 2.97 20.05
N GLU A 1204 -63.82 3.90 19.12
CA GLU A 1204 -64.09 3.60 17.72
C GLU A 1204 -62.89 2.92 17.05
N SER A 1205 -61.69 3.50 17.19
CA SER A 1205 -60.46 2.93 16.64
C SER A 1205 -60.13 1.56 17.28
N LEU A 1206 -60.42 1.35 18.56
CA LEU A 1206 -60.22 0.06 19.22
C LEU A 1206 -61.10 -1.05 18.61
N ALA A 1207 -62.37 -0.74 18.29
CA ALA A 1207 -63.26 -1.71 17.67
C ALA A 1207 -62.71 -2.19 16.31
N LEU A 1208 -62.18 -1.27 15.50
CA LEU A 1208 -61.55 -1.56 14.22
C LEU A 1208 -60.20 -2.29 14.39
N LEU A 1209 -59.35 -1.90 15.35
CA LEU A 1209 -58.10 -2.60 15.64
C LEU A 1209 -58.32 -4.06 16.03
N VAL A 1210 -59.38 -4.35 16.80
CA VAL A 1210 -59.74 -5.72 17.18
C VAL A 1210 -60.10 -6.57 15.96
N THR A 1211 -60.80 -5.99 14.97
CA THR A 1211 -61.15 -6.71 13.75
C THR A 1211 -59.98 -6.85 12.78
N THR A 1212 -59.15 -5.82 12.64
CA THR A 1212 -58.05 -5.78 11.67
C THR A 1212 -56.82 -6.55 12.14
N LEU A 1213 -56.36 -6.31 13.38
CA LEU A 1213 -55.10 -6.85 13.89
C LEU A 1213 -55.30 -7.94 14.96
N GLY A 1214 -56.51 -8.05 15.50
CA GLY A 1214 -56.85 -9.00 16.56
C GLY A 1214 -56.67 -8.44 17.97
N GLN A 1215 -57.30 -9.12 18.94
CA GLN A 1215 -57.39 -8.65 20.33
C GLN A 1215 -56.05 -8.58 21.07
N ARG A 1216 -55.09 -9.43 20.70
CA ARG A 1216 -53.79 -9.54 21.38
C ARG A 1216 -52.66 -8.79 20.68
N HIS A 1217 -52.94 -8.12 19.56
CA HIS A 1217 -51.93 -7.35 18.86
C HIS A 1217 -51.48 -6.15 19.71
N ALA A 1218 -50.20 -5.82 19.67
CA ALA A 1218 -49.61 -4.79 20.52
C ALA A 1218 -50.31 -3.42 20.35
N ASP A 1219 -50.67 -3.05 19.12
CA ASP A 1219 -51.36 -1.78 18.85
C ASP A 1219 -52.80 -1.75 19.38
N THR A 1220 -53.52 -2.88 19.32
CA THR A 1220 -54.84 -3.05 19.93
C THR A 1220 -54.76 -2.87 21.45
N LEU A 1221 -53.75 -3.48 22.08
CA LEU A 1221 -53.51 -3.40 23.52
C LEU A 1221 -53.10 -1.98 23.96
N ARG A 1222 -52.24 -1.29 23.18
CA ARG A 1222 -51.87 0.12 23.40
C ARG A 1222 -53.11 1.04 23.34
N CYS A 1223 -53.94 0.88 22.32
CA CYS A 1223 -55.18 1.65 22.16
C CYS A 1223 -56.15 1.40 23.33
N ARG A 1224 -56.32 0.14 23.73
CA ARG A 1224 -57.18 -0.24 24.87
C ARG A 1224 -56.65 0.30 26.21
N ALA A 1225 -55.34 0.34 26.40
CA ALA A 1225 -54.73 0.93 27.59
C ALA A 1225 -54.91 2.45 27.63
N ASN A 1226 -54.73 3.15 26.49
CA ASN A 1226 -55.05 4.57 26.37
C ASN A 1226 -56.52 4.85 26.72
N LEU A 1227 -57.45 4.05 26.19
CA LEU A 1227 -58.88 4.19 26.50
C LEU A 1227 -59.17 4.00 27.98
N ALA A 1228 -58.55 3.00 28.62
CA ALA A 1228 -58.71 2.74 30.06
C ALA A 1228 -58.22 3.93 30.89
N LEU A 1229 -57.06 4.52 30.55
CA LEU A 1229 -56.54 5.73 31.19
C LEU A 1229 -57.47 6.94 30.99
N MET A 1230 -57.97 7.15 29.76
CA MET A 1230 -58.89 8.26 29.47
C MET A 1230 -60.20 8.12 30.27
N ARG A 1231 -60.77 6.92 30.35
CA ARG A 1231 -61.98 6.63 31.15
C ARG A 1231 -61.73 6.81 32.65
N GLN A 1232 -60.56 6.41 33.13
CA GLN A 1232 -60.14 6.66 34.52
C GLN A 1232 -60.07 8.16 34.81
N ALA A 1233 -59.48 8.95 33.91
CA ALA A 1233 -59.40 10.41 34.02
C ALA A 1233 -60.79 11.10 33.97
N GLN A 1234 -61.78 10.49 33.31
CA GLN A 1234 -63.18 10.94 33.31
C GLN A 1234 -63.95 10.59 34.60
N GLY A 1235 -63.34 9.83 35.51
CA GLY A 1235 -64.01 9.35 36.73
C GLY A 1235 -64.97 8.18 36.49
N ALA A 1236 -64.87 7.47 35.37
CA ALA A 1236 -65.66 6.27 35.13
C ALA A 1236 -65.28 5.15 36.11
N ALA A 1237 -66.27 4.49 36.72
CA ALA A 1237 -66.08 3.37 37.63
C ALA A 1237 -66.41 2.04 36.93
N GLY A 1238 -65.51 1.06 37.02
CA GLY A 1238 -65.74 -0.29 36.45
C GLY A 1238 -64.44 -0.98 36.01
N PRO A 1239 -64.51 -2.26 35.63
CA PRO A 1239 -63.33 -3.01 35.16
C PRO A 1239 -62.73 -2.41 33.88
N GLU A 1240 -63.55 -1.77 33.02
CA GLU A 1240 -63.09 -1.14 31.78
C GLU A 1240 -62.35 0.21 31.97
N ALA A 1241 -62.37 0.77 33.18
CA ALA A 1241 -61.63 1.98 33.56
C ALA A 1241 -60.39 1.65 34.43
N ARG A 1242 -60.01 0.37 34.51
CA ARG A 1242 -58.79 -0.09 35.19
C ARG A 1242 -57.71 -0.38 34.14
N PRO A 1243 -56.63 0.40 34.07
CA PRO A 1243 -55.59 0.20 33.06
C PRO A 1243 -54.67 -1.00 33.37
N ASP A 1244 -54.49 -1.39 34.63
CA ASP A 1244 -53.51 -2.43 35.02
C ASP A 1244 -53.66 -3.78 34.29
N PRO A 1245 -54.87 -4.37 34.13
CA PRO A 1245 -55.01 -5.65 33.44
C PRO A 1245 -54.54 -5.59 31.98
N VAL A 1246 -54.93 -4.55 31.24
CA VAL A 1246 -54.53 -4.40 29.83
C VAL A 1246 -53.06 -4.03 29.70
N ILE A 1247 -52.49 -3.29 30.64
CA ILE A 1247 -51.04 -3.00 30.68
C ILE A 1247 -50.25 -4.30 30.91
N ASN A 1248 -50.72 -5.19 31.78
CA ASN A 1248 -50.06 -6.49 32.00
C ASN A 1248 -50.20 -7.40 30.78
N GLU A 1249 -51.36 -7.43 30.12
CA GLU A 1249 -51.50 -8.14 28.84
C GLU A 1249 -50.55 -7.60 27.75
N LEU A 1250 -50.34 -6.28 27.71
CA LEU A 1250 -49.34 -5.67 26.82
C LEU A 1250 -47.93 -6.09 27.22
N ALA A 1251 -47.59 -6.06 28.52
CA ALA A 1251 -46.29 -6.47 29.03
C ALA A 1251 -45.96 -7.94 28.70
N ASP A 1252 -46.95 -8.83 28.78
CA ASP A 1252 -46.81 -10.24 28.36
C ASP A 1252 -46.56 -10.37 26.84
N ALA A 1253 -47.12 -9.46 26.03
CA ALA A 1253 -46.99 -9.51 24.58
C ALA A 1253 -45.67 -8.93 24.05
N ILE A 1254 -45.18 -7.84 24.66
CA ILE A 1254 -44.03 -7.07 24.12
C ILE A 1254 -42.88 -6.86 25.11
N GLY A 1255 -42.99 -7.42 26.32
CA GLY A 1255 -41.98 -7.36 27.36
C GLY A 1255 -42.25 -6.32 28.45
N GLU A 1256 -41.97 -6.71 29.70
CA GLU A 1256 -42.14 -5.90 30.92
C GLU A 1256 -41.37 -4.57 30.92
N LYS A 1257 -40.23 -4.52 30.24
CA LYS A 1257 -39.35 -3.35 30.20
C LYS A 1257 -39.65 -2.41 29.04
N HIS A 1258 -40.60 -2.75 28.17
CA HIS A 1258 -40.87 -1.99 26.96
C HIS A 1258 -41.30 -0.54 27.29
N PRO A 1259 -40.79 0.50 26.60
CA PRO A 1259 -41.10 1.91 26.90
C PRO A 1259 -42.60 2.24 26.96
N SER A 1260 -43.42 1.67 26.08
CA SER A 1260 -44.88 1.82 26.13
C SER A 1260 -45.50 1.29 27.44
N VAL A 1261 -45.03 0.16 27.97
CA VAL A 1261 -45.54 -0.41 29.22
C VAL A 1261 -45.20 0.53 30.37
N ASN A 1262 -43.96 1.02 30.42
CA ASN A 1262 -43.52 1.97 31.44
C ASN A 1262 -44.31 3.28 31.38
N ALA A 1263 -44.52 3.85 30.19
CA ALA A 1263 -45.30 5.08 30.03
C ALA A 1263 -46.75 4.91 30.51
N LEU A 1264 -47.41 3.80 30.14
CA LEU A 1264 -48.77 3.51 30.56
C LEU A 1264 -48.88 3.29 32.08
N ARG A 1265 -47.91 2.62 32.70
CA ARG A 1265 -47.83 2.46 34.17
C ARG A 1265 -47.66 3.79 34.91
N LEU A 1266 -47.02 4.76 34.27
CA LEU A 1266 -46.91 6.14 34.77
C LEU A 1266 -48.16 6.99 34.47
N GLY A 1267 -49.22 6.41 33.89
CA GLY A 1267 -50.44 7.12 33.53
C GLY A 1267 -50.30 8.04 32.30
N THR A 1268 -49.25 7.85 31.50
CA THR A 1268 -49.00 8.65 30.29
C THR A 1268 -49.57 7.94 29.06
N TYR A 1269 -50.31 8.66 28.22
CA TYR A 1269 -50.81 8.13 26.95
C TYR A 1269 -49.66 7.84 25.98
N VAL A 1270 -49.77 6.72 25.25
CA VAL A 1270 -48.79 6.31 24.24
C VAL A 1270 -49.27 6.65 22.85
N HIS A 1271 -48.36 7.16 22.02
CA HIS A 1271 -48.58 7.37 20.59
C HIS A 1271 -48.10 6.14 19.79
N ARG A 1272 -48.45 6.07 18.51
CA ARG A 1272 -47.95 5.07 17.55
C ARG A 1272 -47.30 5.75 16.37
N VAL A 1273 -45.98 5.58 16.26
CA VAL A 1273 -45.23 5.93 15.05
C VAL A 1273 -45.07 4.71 14.15
N VAL A 1274 -45.12 4.88 12.83
CA VAL A 1274 -45.05 3.80 11.85
C VAL A 1274 -43.97 4.10 10.82
N ASP A 1275 -43.09 3.12 10.54
CA ASP A 1275 -42.25 3.16 9.34
C ASP A 1275 -43.06 2.63 8.15
N PRO A 1276 -43.40 3.46 7.15
CA PRO A 1276 -43.97 2.94 5.92
C PRO A 1276 -43.00 1.96 5.26
N HIS A 1277 -43.52 0.89 4.67
CA HIS A 1277 -42.68 -0.07 3.95
C HIS A 1277 -42.09 0.58 2.70
N PRO A 1278 -40.84 0.25 2.32
CA PRO A 1278 -40.32 0.64 1.01
C PRO A 1278 -41.19 0.04 -0.12
N TYR A 1279 -41.48 0.83 -1.15
CA TYR A 1279 -42.33 0.48 -2.30
C TYR A 1279 -41.62 -0.36 -3.37
#